data_AF-A0A9N9DWV3-F1
#
_entry.id   AF-A0A9N9DWV3-F1
#
_cell.length_a   1.000
_cell.length_b   1.000
_cell.length_c   1.000
_cell.angle_alpha   90.00
_cell.angle_beta   90.00
_cell.angle_gamma   90.00
#
_symmetry.space_group_name_H-M   'P 1'
#
loop_
_entity.id
_entity.type
_entity.pdbx_description
1 polymer ?
#
loop_
_entity_poly.entity_id
_entity_poly.type
_entity_poly.pdbx_seq_one_letter_code
_entity_poly.pdbx_strand_id
1 'polypeptide(L)'
;MNVPGYLKISDLLRQNEVKEKGKGKANAADLATVLLKHANKVQEEWKNNLSNFKEILQKSRSIQKEFRDDELLEDEYGSDLIYNNLPSTYYYDDYSDSDSGTHDEDLDFDRDKNVSYDKECQCQLHIASFCDADGAITPEKLCTSIFTILRSDMGDDDIQTELVDLIGFDNLNFVTTLVTKRLTILENIISKSLLVETPPDSQKHSSITIIKPKDKNPVNERIPKHAWRDQKKTAKQKSTEEEDLNSANILGFSADKLRAIRENALRTATDSPLRPKSTGSVLSVFGSTYSLPVGTKREDFEYKTLNRVQSLVYPVAYKKNENLLICAPTGAGKTDIAILTILRTIKCYCFPEPLVQQEPQEFIIYRDDFKIVYIAPMKALAAEIVKKLGDRLKWLDVQVRELTGDMQLTKSEISNTQIIVTTPEKWDVVTRKSTGDVELSQKVRLLIIDEIHLLHEDRGAVLESLVARTRRQIESSQNMIRIVGLSATLPNYVDGLFYFDGGFRPVPLEQHFIGVKGKPGSIISNNNLNMVCWKKVLDLIREKHQVMIFVHSRKDTVKTAKVLHEFASEYGCSDLFDVSTLEGYSLRKRDVTKSRNKELKELFEYGLGIHHAGMLRADRSMTEPWGVNLPAYAVIIKGTQVYDSQKGRFDDLSILDVMQIFGRAGRPQYETHGVGYILTTNDKLSHYVSAMTQQHPIESKFVDKMVDNLNAEISLGTVTNVDEGVRWLGYTYLFVRMKKNPLVYGMNYSEIENDPELGKQRRELIVNAAKTLHKIGMIKFYEDTDYFEIQDIGRIASNFYITYKSMEIFNEKLKESMKEANILSIISQSSEFADLKSREEEAKELERLKENACPCQIKQTTDDTAGKVNILLQAYLSNANLEDFALISDSAYVIQNTSRIVRALFEIALNRNWAQVSSILLDLCKCIDKRMWTFENPLAQFKLPREIIMKLQNNSHIPSLEDMRDMSSAELGQLVRQNSMGTYISKCVDMFPMLKLEAQVAPITRNILRVTLSITPDFVWNDRIHGIVEPWWIFVEDSENVELYHSEYFILNRKQLGETQKIGFAIPIQELPPQLYIRVISDRWIGAEAFLPVSLNNLVLPKNYHQHTELLNLPPLPVTALKNKTLENICSKRFTHFNPVQTQVFETIYNSSTNVLVGAPTGSGKTVTAELAMWWAFREHPRSKVVYIAPLKALVRERVDDWQSRLTGPMKKRLVELTGDVTPDLRSIENADIIITTPEKWDGISRSWQHRSYVKAVSLVIIDEIHLLGGDRGPILEVI
;
A
#
# COMPACT_ATOMS: atom_id res chain seq x y z
N MET A 1 19.33 33.69 5.40
CA MET A 1 19.81 34.65 6.42
C MET A 1 19.75 33.95 7.78
N ASN A 2 20.92 33.68 8.38
CA ASN A 2 21.02 33.17 9.75
C ASN A 2 20.66 34.29 10.73
N VAL A 3 19.65 34.08 11.58
CA VAL A 3 19.42 34.90 12.77
C VAL A 3 20.19 34.27 13.92
N PRO A 4 21.12 34.98 14.59
CA PRO A 4 21.88 34.40 15.70
C PRO A 4 21.08 34.48 17.01
N GLY A 5 21.02 33.34 17.71
CA GLY A 5 21.06 33.26 19.17
C GLY A 5 19.80 33.64 19.98
N TYR A 6 19.19 32.65 20.64
CA TYR A 6 18.32 32.87 21.80
C TYR A 6 19.14 33.47 22.95
N LEU A 7 18.79 34.68 23.40
CA LEU A 7 19.37 35.32 24.58
C LEU A 7 18.82 34.66 25.85
N LYS A 8 19.68 34.04 26.67
CA LYS A 8 19.30 33.55 27.99
C LYS A 8 19.16 34.75 28.94
N ILE A 9 18.05 34.80 29.70
CA ILE A 9 17.78 35.83 30.71
C ILE A 9 18.91 35.94 31.76
N SER A 10 19.66 34.84 31.98
CA SER A 10 20.86 34.80 32.82
C SER A 10 21.98 35.72 32.36
N ASP A 11 22.08 36.01 31.06
CA ASP A 11 23.19 36.78 30.48
C ASP A 11 22.92 38.29 30.56
N LEU A 12 21.63 38.70 30.53
CA LEU A 12 21.19 40.06 30.84
C LEU A 12 21.42 40.44 32.30
N LEU A 13 21.33 39.48 33.23
CA LEU A 13 21.60 39.71 34.66
C LEU A 13 23.10 39.84 34.97
N ARG A 14 24.00 39.42 34.05
CA ARG A 14 25.46 39.49 34.23
C ARG A 14 26.08 40.80 33.74
N GLN A 15 25.40 41.54 32.87
CA GLN A 15 25.87 42.84 32.37
C GLN A 15 25.31 43.97 33.26
N ASN A 16 26.11 44.36 34.25
CA ASN A 16 25.77 45.32 35.29
C ASN A 16 25.41 46.74 34.77
N GLU A 17 24.13 47.11 34.84
CA GLU A 17 23.68 48.51 35.01
C GLU A 17 22.68 48.66 36.17
N VAL A 18 22.88 47.94 37.27
CA VAL A 18 22.24 48.27 38.56
C VAL A 18 23.30 48.27 39.65
N LYS A 19 24.04 49.38 39.74
CA LYS A 19 24.84 49.70 40.92
C LYS A 19 23.94 50.47 41.88
N GLU A 20 23.43 49.81 42.93
CA GLU A 20 23.41 50.38 44.29
C GLU A 20 23.01 49.35 45.35
N LYS A 21 23.75 49.36 46.46
CA LYS A 21 23.62 48.47 47.61
C LYS A 21 22.48 48.96 48.51
N GLY A 22 21.43 48.16 48.69
CA GLY A 22 20.41 48.43 49.71
C GLY A 22 19.36 47.34 49.77
N LYS A 23 19.07 46.83 50.96
CA LYS A 23 18.09 45.77 51.22
C LYS A 23 16.68 46.17 50.76
N GLY A 24 16.05 45.34 49.93
CA GLY A 24 14.59 45.33 49.72
C GLY A 24 14.14 45.64 48.28
N LYS A 25 13.51 44.64 47.64
CA LYS A 25 12.66 44.72 46.43
C LYS A 25 13.18 45.59 45.27
N ALA A 26 13.95 44.99 44.37
CA ALA A 26 14.05 45.50 43.00
C ALA A 26 12.73 45.24 42.25
N ASN A 27 12.14 46.27 41.65
CA ASN A 27 10.81 46.24 41.04
C ASN A 27 10.81 45.48 39.70
N ALA A 28 9.89 44.51 39.56
CA ALA A 28 9.63 43.79 38.31
C ALA A 28 9.31 44.71 37.09
N ALA A 29 8.94 45.97 37.37
CA ALA A 29 8.69 46.98 36.36
C ALA A 29 9.94 47.37 35.56
N ASP A 30 11.13 47.41 36.18
CA ASP A 30 12.35 47.83 35.49
C ASP A 30 12.83 46.77 34.49
N LEU A 31 12.72 45.49 34.87
CA LEU A 31 13.05 44.36 33.99
C LEU A 31 12.08 44.27 32.80
N ALA A 32 10.78 44.49 33.04
CA ALA A 32 9.77 44.50 31.98
C ALA A 32 10.00 45.64 30.97
N THR A 33 10.46 46.81 31.45
CA THR A 33 10.75 47.97 30.59
C THR A 33 11.96 47.72 29.69
N VAL A 34 13.00 47.05 30.19
CA VAL A 34 14.17 46.66 29.39
C VAL A 34 13.82 45.60 28.35
N LEU A 35 12.99 44.60 28.71
CA LEU A 35 12.51 43.57 27.79
C LEU A 35 11.61 44.16 26.69
N LEU A 36 10.73 45.10 27.02
CA LEU A 36 9.89 45.82 26.04
C LEU A 36 10.71 46.65 25.06
N LYS A 37 11.76 47.35 25.53
CA LYS A 37 12.69 48.07 24.65
C LYS A 37 13.41 47.14 23.69
N HIS A 38 13.84 45.97 24.15
CA HIS A 38 14.52 45.00 23.30
C HIS A 38 13.56 44.36 22.28
N ALA A 39 12.35 44.01 22.70
CA ALA A 39 11.31 43.47 21.81
C ALA A 39 10.93 44.46 20.70
N ASN A 40 10.78 45.76 21.03
CA ASN A 40 10.50 46.80 20.04
C ASN A 40 11.64 46.97 19.03
N LYS A 41 12.91 46.88 19.49
CA LYS A 41 14.08 46.96 18.61
C LYS A 41 14.16 45.79 17.64
N VAL A 42 13.90 44.57 18.11
CA VAL A 42 13.83 43.36 17.25
C VAL A 42 12.68 43.47 16.25
N GLN A 43 11.54 44.04 16.67
CA GLN A 43 10.39 44.25 15.79
C GLN A 43 10.66 45.29 14.69
N GLU A 44 11.44 46.34 14.98
CA GLU A 44 11.90 47.31 13.98
C GLU A 44 12.91 46.69 13.00
N GLU A 45 13.89 45.92 13.49
CA GLU A 45 14.83 45.21 12.63
C GLU A 45 14.12 44.22 11.70
N TRP A 46 13.07 43.54 12.20
CA TRP A 46 12.26 42.64 11.39
C TRP A 46 11.45 43.38 10.31
N LYS A 47 10.86 44.55 10.65
CA LYS A 47 10.17 45.40 9.67
C LYS A 47 11.11 45.92 8.58
N ASN A 48 12.33 46.33 8.93
CA ASN A 48 13.32 46.79 7.97
C ASN A 48 13.78 45.65 7.04
N ASN A 49 14.01 44.46 7.59
CA ASN A 49 14.37 43.29 6.80
C ASN A 49 13.23 42.86 5.85
N LEU A 50 11.98 42.95 6.29
CA LEU A 50 10.81 42.68 5.45
C LEU A 50 10.65 43.71 4.32
N SER A 51 10.96 44.99 4.59
CA SER A 51 10.96 46.04 3.58
C SER A 51 12.03 45.79 2.51
N ASN A 52 13.27 45.50 2.91
CA ASN A 52 14.35 45.13 1.99
C ASN A 52 14.00 43.90 1.15
N PHE A 53 13.36 42.89 1.76
CA PHE A 53 12.93 41.69 1.03
C PHE A 53 11.87 42.00 -0.03
N LYS A 54 10.91 42.89 0.26
CA LYS A 54 9.90 43.35 -0.71
C LYS A 54 10.53 44.13 -1.87
N GLU A 55 11.55 44.93 -1.59
CA GLU A 55 12.29 45.69 -2.60
C GLU A 55 13.08 44.77 -3.55
N ILE A 56 13.69 43.71 -3.02
CA ILE A 56 14.40 42.68 -3.80
C ILE A 56 13.42 41.89 -4.69
N LEU A 57 12.22 41.58 -4.17
CA LEU A 57 11.15 40.93 -4.94
C LEU A 57 10.58 41.81 -6.07
N GLN A 58 10.52 43.13 -5.87
CA GLN A 58 10.14 44.06 -6.94
C GLN A 58 11.23 44.18 -8.01
N LYS A 59 12.51 44.12 -7.64
CA LYS A 59 13.63 44.07 -8.59
C LYS A 59 13.68 42.77 -9.39
N SER A 60 13.33 41.61 -8.81
CA SER A 60 13.29 40.36 -9.58
C SER A 60 12.11 40.28 -10.56
N ARG A 61 10.95 40.87 -10.20
CA ARG A 61 9.77 40.95 -11.07
C ARG A 61 9.93 41.90 -12.26
N SER A 62 10.78 42.93 -12.14
CA SER A 62 11.10 43.82 -13.27
C SER A 62 12.02 43.14 -14.28
N ILE A 63 12.98 42.34 -13.81
CA ILE A 63 13.88 41.55 -14.67
C ILE A 63 13.13 40.46 -15.47
N GLN A 64 12.03 39.92 -14.93
CA GLN A 64 11.18 38.95 -15.65
C GLN A 64 10.28 39.55 -16.72
N LYS A 65 10.09 40.89 -16.74
CA LYS A 65 9.25 41.57 -17.75
C LYS A 65 10.02 41.95 -19.01
N GLU A 66 11.35 42.07 -18.96
CA GLU A 66 12.19 42.36 -20.15
C GLU A 66 12.44 41.14 -21.05
N PHE A 67 12.00 39.93 -20.65
CA PHE A 67 12.20 38.69 -21.42
C PHE A 67 10.92 38.15 -22.08
N ARG A 68 9.85 38.94 -22.19
CA ARG A 68 8.54 38.49 -22.72
C ARG A 68 8.01 39.23 -23.95
N ASP A 69 8.75 40.18 -24.50
CA ASP A 69 8.39 40.83 -25.76
C ASP A 69 9.38 40.40 -26.85
N ASP A 70 9.11 39.26 -27.48
CA ASP A 70 9.44 38.99 -28.89
C ASP A 70 8.70 37.71 -29.32
N GLU A 71 7.65 37.90 -30.12
CA GLU A 71 6.78 36.89 -30.68
C GLU A 71 7.07 36.74 -32.19
N LEU A 72 7.00 35.50 -32.70
CA LEU A 72 6.85 35.03 -34.10
C LEU A 72 8.11 34.54 -34.86
N LEU A 73 8.18 33.22 -35.07
CA LEU A 73 7.93 32.56 -36.38
C LEU A 73 7.89 31.01 -36.22
N GLU A 74 6.83 30.40 -36.76
CA GLU A 74 6.64 28.96 -36.96
C GLU A 74 7.45 28.46 -38.16
N ASP A 75 8.12 27.30 -38.05
CA ASP A 75 8.05 26.13 -38.96
C ASP A 75 9.30 25.22 -38.90
N GLU A 76 9.02 23.91 -38.83
CA GLU A 76 9.82 22.70 -39.16
C GLU A 76 11.10 22.30 -38.36
N TYR A 77 11.14 20.98 -38.04
CA TYR A 77 12.19 20.19 -37.34
C TYR A 77 12.35 20.50 -35.84
N GLY A 78 12.36 19.58 -34.87
CA GLY A 78 12.65 18.15 -34.82
C GLY A 78 13.65 17.90 -33.67
N SER A 79 13.24 17.19 -32.61
CA SER A 79 14.04 16.61 -31.50
C SER A 79 14.88 17.52 -30.58
N ASP A 80 14.92 17.14 -29.30
CA ASP A 80 15.79 17.57 -28.19
C ASP A 80 15.47 18.88 -27.43
N LEU A 81 15.15 18.73 -26.13
CA LEU A 81 15.38 19.67 -25.01
C LEU A 81 14.93 18.95 -23.70
N ILE A 82 15.80 18.21 -23.02
CA ILE A 82 16.69 18.65 -21.92
C ILE A 82 16.05 19.67 -20.96
N TYR A 83 15.58 19.11 -19.84
CA TYR A 83 15.39 19.77 -18.56
C TYR A 83 16.70 20.37 -18.04
N ASN A 84 16.68 21.61 -17.56
CA ASN A 84 17.22 21.99 -16.24
C ASN A 84 17.10 23.50 -15.99
N ASN A 85 16.42 23.88 -14.89
CA ASN A 85 17.02 24.53 -13.72
C ASN A 85 15.98 25.27 -12.86
N LEU A 86 15.58 24.64 -11.77
CA LEU A 86 15.33 25.31 -10.49
C LEU A 86 16.11 24.56 -9.39
N PRO A 87 16.58 25.26 -8.35
CA PRO A 87 17.71 24.84 -7.53
C PRO A 87 17.29 23.95 -6.37
N SER A 88 17.87 22.75 -6.32
CA SER A 88 17.82 21.85 -5.17
C SER A 88 18.70 22.39 -4.04
N THR A 89 18.09 22.81 -2.94
CA THR A 89 18.74 22.84 -1.62
C THR A 89 17.94 21.92 -0.69
N TYR A 90 18.66 21.16 0.13
CA TYR A 90 18.26 19.99 0.96
C TYR A 90 18.37 18.61 0.29
N TYR A 91 19.61 18.16 0.13
CA TYR A 91 20.06 16.78 0.35
C TYR A 91 21.52 16.85 0.87
N TYR A 92 21.95 15.81 1.61
CA TYR A 92 23.11 15.68 2.54
C TYR A 92 22.73 16.02 4.00
N ASP A 93 22.84 15.09 4.97
CA ASP A 93 23.87 14.05 5.17
C ASP A 93 23.30 12.63 5.36
N ASP A 94 23.90 11.65 4.66
CA ASP A 94 24.55 10.46 5.24
C ASP A 94 25.02 9.54 4.10
N TYR A 95 26.24 9.77 3.62
CA TYR A 95 27.05 8.78 2.91
C TYR A 95 28.52 8.96 3.33
N SER A 96 28.91 8.16 4.32
CA SER A 96 30.27 7.67 4.49
C SER A 96 30.16 6.17 4.76
N ASP A 97 30.36 5.35 3.74
CA ASP A 97 31.65 4.69 3.57
C ASP A 97 31.65 3.78 2.35
N SER A 98 32.85 3.71 1.79
CA SER A 98 33.32 2.85 0.72
C SER A 98 32.89 1.40 0.88
N ASP A 99 32.43 0.78 -0.22
CA ASP A 99 32.88 -0.58 -0.50
C ASP A 99 33.01 -0.87 -1.99
N SER A 100 34.12 -1.50 -2.32
CA SER A 100 34.57 -1.88 -3.64
C SER A 100 34.34 -3.37 -3.81
N GLY A 101 33.43 -3.76 -4.71
CA GLY A 101 33.19 -5.15 -5.09
C GLY A 101 33.59 -5.40 -6.55
N THR A 102 34.75 -6.03 -6.74
CA THR A 102 35.13 -6.79 -7.93
C THR A 102 34.37 -8.11 -7.94
N HIS A 103 33.71 -8.44 -9.06
CA HIS A 103 33.24 -9.79 -9.37
C HIS A 103 34.19 -10.43 -10.38
N ASP A 104 34.83 -11.52 -9.98
CA ASP A 104 35.27 -12.61 -10.86
C ASP A 104 34.40 -13.84 -10.50
N GLU A 105 33.70 -14.35 -11.51
CA GLU A 105 33.15 -15.70 -11.65
C GLU A 105 34.31 -16.61 -12.12
N ASP A 106 34.50 -17.89 -11.78
CA ASP A 106 33.71 -18.93 -11.15
C ASP A 106 34.68 -19.85 -10.39
N LEU A 107 34.29 -20.32 -9.21
CA LEU A 107 34.53 -21.70 -8.71
C LEU A 107 33.63 -21.87 -7.49
N ASP A 108 32.63 -22.75 -7.62
CA ASP A 108 31.79 -23.24 -6.53
C ASP A 108 32.64 -23.60 -5.31
N PHE A 109 32.53 -22.80 -4.25
CA PHE A 109 32.74 -23.20 -2.86
C PHE A 109 32.17 -22.13 -1.93
N ASP A 110 30.90 -22.30 -1.56
CA ASP A 110 30.51 -22.38 -0.15
C ASP A 110 31.09 -21.27 0.76
N ARG A 111 30.58 -20.03 0.65
CA ARG A 111 30.85 -18.92 1.60
C ARG A 111 29.58 -18.22 2.09
N ASP A 112 28.81 -18.94 2.90
CA ASP A 112 28.51 -18.40 4.23
C ASP A 112 29.82 -18.00 4.89
N LYS A 113 30.14 -16.70 5.05
CA LYS A 113 31.05 -16.12 6.07
C LYS A 113 31.08 -14.58 6.02
N ASN A 114 30.14 -13.95 6.73
CA ASN A 114 30.51 -13.00 7.79
C ASN A 114 29.62 -13.21 9.04
N VAL A 115 29.20 -14.46 9.23
CA VAL A 115 28.75 -14.96 10.53
C VAL A 115 30.03 -15.25 11.29
N SER A 116 30.18 -14.71 12.50
CA SER A 116 31.15 -15.24 13.46
C SER A 116 30.90 -16.75 13.56
N TYR A 117 31.85 -17.55 13.10
CA TYR A 117 31.71 -18.99 13.06
C TYR A 117 31.78 -19.58 14.47
N ASP A 118 30.68 -19.46 15.20
CA ASP A 118 30.44 -20.22 16.42
C ASP A 118 29.98 -21.65 16.04
N LYS A 119 30.86 -22.34 15.30
CA LYS A 119 30.59 -23.59 14.58
C LYS A 119 30.52 -24.82 15.49
N GLU A 120 30.89 -24.70 16.76
CA GLU A 120 30.65 -25.75 17.75
C GLU A 120 29.16 -26.06 17.86
N CYS A 121 28.31 -25.02 17.84
CA CYS A 121 26.86 -25.19 17.92
C CYS A 121 26.29 -25.77 16.62
N GLN A 122 26.71 -25.31 15.44
CA GLN A 122 26.21 -25.83 14.16
C GLN A 122 26.70 -27.24 13.82
N CYS A 123 27.98 -27.57 14.07
CA CYS A 123 28.44 -28.96 13.95
C CYS A 123 27.71 -29.85 14.96
N GLN A 124 27.51 -29.42 16.21
CA GLN A 124 26.73 -30.20 17.18
C GLN A 124 25.25 -30.32 16.80
N LEU A 125 24.63 -29.29 16.24
CA LEU A 125 23.22 -29.29 15.82
C LEU A 125 22.99 -30.17 14.58
N HIS A 126 23.89 -30.11 13.58
CA HIS A 126 23.83 -31.02 12.44
C HIS A 126 24.16 -32.46 12.86
N ILE A 127 25.18 -32.67 13.70
CA ILE A 127 25.54 -34.00 14.24
C ILE A 127 24.42 -34.57 15.13
N ALA A 128 23.68 -33.73 15.87
CA ALA A 128 22.49 -34.13 16.61
C ALA A 128 21.36 -34.62 15.70
N SER A 129 21.19 -34.04 14.50
CA SER A 129 20.20 -34.51 13.52
C SER A 129 20.52 -35.89 12.92
N PHE A 130 21.77 -36.36 13.03
CA PHE A 130 22.20 -37.69 12.56
C PHE A 130 22.14 -38.78 13.64
N CYS A 131 21.93 -38.42 14.91
CA CYS A 131 21.93 -39.38 16.03
C CYS A 131 20.57 -40.08 16.29
N ASP A 132 19.54 -39.82 15.47
CA ASP A 132 18.20 -40.39 15.67
C ASP A 132 17.90 -41.68 14.88
N ALA A 133 18.92 -42.37 14.35
CA ALA A 133 18.70 -43.60 13.56
C ALA A 133 19.22 -44.92 14.17
N ASP A 134 20.27 -44.93 15.00
CA ASP A 134 20.71 -46.15 15.71
C ASP A 134 21.57 -45.77 16.93
N GLY A 135 21.14 -46.17 18.13
CA GLY A 135 21.61 -45.67 19.42
C GLY A 135 23.03 -46.05 19.87
N ALA A 136 24.05 -45.97 19.01
CA ALA A 136 25.41 -46.41 19.32
C ALA A 136 26.42 -45.29 19.65
N ILE A 137 26.24 -44.04 19.17
CA ILE A 137 27.24 -42.96 19.34
C ILE A 137 26.57 -41.64 19.74
N THR A 138 27.05 -41.02 20.83
CA THR A 138 26.59 -39.69 21.26
C THR A 138 27.17 -38.58 20.36
N PRO A 139 26.46 -37.47 20.12
CA PRO A 139 26.92 -36.37 19.26
C PRO A 139 28.32 -35.84 19.59
N GLU A 140 28.65 -35.80 20.89
CA GLU A 140 29.96 -35.38 21.40
C GLU A 140 31.09 -36.34 21.00
N LYS A 141 30.84 -37.65 21.02
CA LYS A 141 31.81 -38.67 20.59
C LYS A 141 32.02 -38.63 19.08
N LEU A 142 30.95 -38.46 18.31
CA LEU A 142 31.04 -38.34 16.85
C LEU A 142 31.82 -37.08 16.44
N CYS A 143 31.57 -35.94 17.09
CA CYS A 143 32.37 -34.71 16.90
C CYS A 143 33.86 -34.95 17.20
N THR A 144 34.17 -35.66 18.29
CA THR A 144 35.55 -35.95 18.71
C THR A 144 36.24 -36.87 17.70
N SER A 145 35.55 -37.88 17.18
CA SER A 145 36.07 -38.78 16.14
C SER A 145 36.33 -38.04 14.83
N ILE A 146 35.37 -37.23 14.36
CA ILE A 146 35.52 -36.40 13.15
C ILE A 146 36.71 -35.44 13.29
N PHE A 147 36.85 -34.79 14.45
CA PHE A 147 37.99 -33.91 14.71
C PHE A 147 39.33 -34.65 14.74
N THR A 148 39.35 -35.86 15.29
CA THR A 148 40.56 -36.70 15.32
C THR A 148 40.98 -37.10 13.90
N ILE A 149 40.02 -37.46 13.05
CA ILE A 149 40.27 -37.80 11.64
C ILE A 149 40.77 -36.55 10.87
N LEU A 150 40.14 -35.40 11.05
CA LEU A 150 40.55 -34.14 10.41
C LEU A 150 41.93 -33.65 10.87
N ARG A 151 42.34 -33.97 12.11
CA ARG A 151 43.65 -33.64 12.68
C ARG A 151 44.75 -34.64 12.28
N SER A 152 44.40 -35.83 11.78
CA SER A 152 45.39 -36.82 11.34
C SER A 152 46.27 -36.26 10.23
N ASP A 153 47.53 -36.69 10.13
CA ASP A 153 48.46 -36.26 9.07
C ASP A 153 48.23 -36.98 7.72
N MET A 154 47.03 -37.58 7.53
CA MET A 154 46.67 -38.31 6.32
C MET A 154 46.36 -37.38 5.14
N GLY A 155 46.46 -37.92 3.92
CA GLY A 155 46.06 -37.22 2.71
C GLY A 155 44.56 -36.96 2.67
N ASP A 156 44.12 -35.94 1.93
CA ASP A 156 42.72 -35.53 1.88
C ASP A 156 41.79 -36.66 1.34
N ASP A 157 42.30 -37.50 0.43
CA ASP A 157 41.58 -38.68 -0.09
C ASP A 157 41.37 -39.79 0.96
N ASP A 158 42.37 -40.01 1.83
CA ASP A 158 42.30 -41.00 2.90
C ASP A 158 41.35 -40.54 4.02
N ILE A 159 41.37 -39.24 4.33
CA ILE A 159 40.47 -38.58 5.28
C ILE A 159 39.03 -38.61 4.77
N GLN A 160 38.82 -38.35 3.48
CA GLN A 160 37.51 -38.46 2.86
C GLN A 160 36.97 -39.89 2.98
N THR A 161 37.82 -40.90 2.79
CA THR A 161 37.44 -42.31 2.91
C THR A 161 37.07 -42.67 4.36
N GLU A 162 37.88 -42.30 5.36
CA GLU A 162 37.55 -42.54 6.77
C GLU A 162 36.30 -41.78 7.25
N LEU A 163 36.07 -40.56 6.76
CA LEU A 163 34.87 -39.78 7.09
C LEU A 163 33.61 -40.39 6.45
N VAL A 164 33.73 -40.94 5.25
CA VAL A 164 32.64 -41.68 4.59
C VAL A 164 32.35 -42.99 5.32
N ASP A 165 33.36 -43.70 5.81
CA ASP A 165 33.18 -44.91 6.62
C ASP A 165 32.53 -44.60 7.99
N LEU A 166 32.77 -43.41 8.54
CA LEU A 166 32.21 -42.98 9.83
C LEU A 166 30.79 -42.39 9.73
N ILE A 167 30.47 -41.66 8.66
CA ILE A 167 29.21 -40.88 8.50
C ILE A 167 28.25 -41.50 7.46
N GLY A 168 28.75 -42.44 6.65
CA GLY A 168 28.01 -43.14 5.60
C GLY A 168 28.10 -42.45 4.22
N PHE A 169 27.93 -43.26 3.18
CA PHE A 169 28.04 -42.84 1.77
C PHE A 169 26.97 -41.83 1.33
N ASP A 170 25.82 -41.81 2.01
CA ASP A 170 24.69 -40.94 1.69
C ASP A 170 24.98 -39.44 1.97
N ASN A 171 26.06 -39.15 2.70
CA ASN A 171 26.40 -37.80 3.20
C ASN A 171 27.68 -37.22 2.57
N LEU A 172 28.00 -37.60 1.32
CA LEU A 172 29.23 -37.22 0.64
C LEU A 172 29.46 -35.69 0.60
N ASN A 173 28.40 -34.89 0.38
CA ASN A 173 28.48 -33.43 0.34
C ASN A 173 28.97 -32.82 1.66
N PHE A 174 28.58 -33.39 2.80
CA PHE A 174 29.04 -32.96 4.13
C PHE A 174 30.52 -33.32 4.34
N VAL A 175 30.93 -34.52 3.92
CA VAL A 175 32.33 -34.95 3.96
C VAL A 175 33.21 -34.04 3.09
N THR A 176 32.78 -33.75 1.86
CA THR A 176 33.49 -32.82 0.96
C THR A 176 33.65 -31.45 1.60
N THR A 177 32.60 -30.93 2.26
CA THR A 177 32.65 -29.65 2.97
C THR A 177 33.66 -29.66 4.14
N LEU A 178 33.73 -30.76 4.90
CA LEU A 178 34.69 -30.93 5.99
C LEU A 178 36.14 -30.96 5.51
N VAL A 179 36.40 -31.65 4.40
CA VAL A 179 37.73 -31.74 3.79
C VAL A 179 38.15 -30.39 3.20
N THR A 180 37.29 -29.73 2.41
CA THR A 180 37.64 -28.43 1.81
C THR A 180 37.88 -27.32 2.84
N LYS A 181 37.18 -27.37 3.98
CA LYS A 181 37.32 -26.37 5.05
C LYS A 181 38.19 -26.84 6.23
N ARG A 182 38.94 -27.93 6.07
CA ARG A 182 39.76 -28.60 7.12
C ARG A 182 40.65 -27.63 7.92
N LEU A 183 41.47 -26.83 7.24
CA LEU A 183 42.42 -25.91 7.88
C LEU A 183 41.72 -24.85 8.73
N THR A 184 40.63 -24.28 8.21
CA THR A 184 39.86 -23.24 8.93
C THR A 184 39.13 -23.80 10.15
N ILE A 185 38.72 -25.07 10.12
CA ILE A 185 38.10 -25.75 11.26
C ILE A 185 39.13 -25.98 12.37
N LEU A 186 40.33 -26.44 12.01
CA LEU A 186 41.43 -26.69 12.97
C LEU A 186 41.91 -25.39 13.65
N GLU A 187 42.13 -24.31 12.89
CA GLU A 187 42.59 -23.02 13.43
C GLU A 187 41.60 -22.39 14.42
N ASN A 188 40.30 -22.48 14.14
CA ASN A 188 39.24 -21.94 15.01
C ASN A 188 39.10 -22.73 16.33
N ILE A 189 39.32 -24.04 16.30
CA ILE A 189 39.22 -24.88 17.50
C ILE A 189 40.45 -24.66 18.40
N ILE A 190 41.64 -24.55 17.81
CA ILE A 190 42.89 -24.27 18.56
C ILE A 190 42.85 -22.89 19.21
N SER A 191 42.32 -21.88 18.51
CA SER A 191 42.18 -20.52 19.04
C SER A 191 41.15 -20.42 20.18
N LYS A 192 40.10 -21.25 20.18
CA LYS A 192 39.18 -21.39 21.32
C LYS A 192 39.77 -22.16 22.50
N SER A 193 40.57 -23.21 22.29
CA SER A 193 41.19 -23.97 23.39
C SER A 193 42.22 -23.16 24.17
N LEU A 194 42.89 -22.19 23.52
CA LEU A 194 43.85 -21.27 24.17
C LEU A 194 43.19 -20.25 25.13
N LEU A 195 41.87 -20.07 25.06
CA LEU A 195 41.13 -19.13 25.94
C LEU A 195 40.69 -19.77 27.26
N VAL A 196 40.80 -21.10 27.41
CA VAL A 196 40.31 -21.86 28.56
C VAL A 196 41.47 -22.61 29.22
N GLU A 197 42.41 -21.91 29.86
CA GLU A 197 43.29 -22.55 30.86
C GLU A 197 43.99 -21.53 31.76
N THR A 198 43.47 -21.32 32.98
CA THR A 198 44.30 -21.09 34.19
C THR A 198 43.53 -21.50 35.46
N PRO A 199 43.94 -22.58 36.15
CA PRO A 199 43.76 -22.75 37.60
C PRO A 199 45.07 -22.39 38.37
N PRO A 200 45.02 -22.28 39.71
CA PRO A 200 45.96 -21.47 40.49
C PRO A 200 47.24 -22.19 40.95
N ASP A 201 48.30 -21.40 41.10
CA ASP A 201 49.54 -21.62 41.87
C ASP A 201 50.30 -22.95 41.74
N SER A 202 51.46 -22.91 41.07
CA SER A 202 52.77 -23.12 41.70
C SER A 202 53.91 -23.06 40.67
N GLN A 203 54.92 -22.26 40.98
CA GLN A 203 56.17 -22.14 40.23
C GLN A 203 56.98 -23.45 40.26
N LYS A 204 57.61 -23.84 39.14
CA LYS A 204 59.09 -23.87 38.94
C LYS A 204 59.57 -24.76 37.78
N HIS A 205 60.54 -24.19 37.03
CA HIS A 205 61.55 -24.78 36.12
C HIS A 205 61.03 -25.43 34.81
N SER A 206 61.57 -25.19 33.61
CA SER A 206 62.77 -24.48 33.17
C SER A 206 62.73 -24.25 31.64
N SER A 207 62.93 -22.98 31.23
CA SER A 207 63.69 -22.47 30.08
C SER A 207 64.06 -23.38 28.89
N ILE A 208 63.61 -22.99 27.68
CA ILE A 208 64.48 -22.87 26.50
C ILE A 208 64.21 -21.51 25.82
N THR A 209 65.30 -20.79 25.54
CA THR A 209 65.37 -19.41 25.07
C THR A 209 65.72 -19.39 23.58
N ILE A 210 64.93 -18.71 22.73
CA ILE A 210 65.44 -18.13 21.48
C ILE A 210 64.91 -16.69 21.30
N ILE A 211 65.78 -15.77 21.73
CA ILE A 211 66.10 -14.40 21.27
C ILE A 211 65.11 -13.67 20.34
N LYS A 212 64.58 -12.55 20.85
CA LYS A 212 63.99 -11.40 20.14
C LYS A 212 65.06 -10.47 19.52
N PRO A 213 64.66 -9.64 18.54
CA PRO A 213 64.97 -8.20 18.55
C PRO A 213 63.66 -7.38 18.51
N LYS A 214 63.25 -6.70 19.59
CA LYS A 214 63.62 -5.34 20.09
C LYS A 214 63.05 -4.14 19.30
N ASP A 215 61.94 -3.64 19.85
CA ASP A 215 61.54 -2.25 20.14
C ASP A 215 61.50 -1.19 19.03
N LYS A 216 60.30 -0.59 18.84
CA LYS A 216 60.01 0.78 19.35
C LYS A 216 58.53 1.20 19.21
N ASN A 217 57.93 1.41 20.39
CA ASN A 217 56.90 2.35 20.84
C ASN A 217 55.54 2.57 20.11
N PRO A 218 54.45 2.64 20.91
CA PRO A 218 53.09 2.88 20.43
C PRO A 218 52.75 4.38 20.40
N VAL A 219 52.04 4.83 19.35
CA VAL A 219 51.35 6.13 19.36
C VAL A 219 49.96 5.97 18.75
N ASN A 220 48.98 6.17 19.62
CA ASN A 220 47.60 6.62 19.41
C ASN A 220 46.71 5.91 18.38
N GLU A 221 45.76 5.12 18.91
CA GLU A 221 44.34 5.40 18.68
C GLU A 221 43.60 5.37 20.02
N ARG A 222 43.24 6.56 20.51
CA ARG A 222 42.33 6.77 21.63
C ARG A 222 40.93 6.89 21.05
N ILE A 223 40.14 5.81 21.15
CA ILE A 223 38.67 5.90 21.02
C ILE A 223 38.09 6.15 22.42
N PRO A 224 37.13 7.09 22.58
CA PRO A 224 36.81 7.65 23.90
C PRO A 224 35.98 6.69 24.76
N LYS A 225 36.43 6.48 26.00
CA LYS A 225 35.59 5.99 27.10
C LYS A 225 34.59 7.09 27.53
N HIS A 226 33.54 7.28 26.75
CA HIS A 226 32.34 8.02 27.15
C HIS A 226 31.10 7.45 26.43
N ALA A 227 30.71 6.22 26.79
CA ALA A 227 29.41 5.67 26.36
C ALA A 227 28.70 4.85 27.45
N TRP A 228 29.24 4.78 28.67
CA TRP A 228 28.68 3.99 29.77
C TRP A 228 28.51 4.79 31.07
N ARG A 229 28.14 6.08 30.92
CA ARG A 229 27.71 6.94 32.03
C ARG A 229 26.58 7.90 31.70
N ASP A 230 26.19 8.02 30.43
CA ASP A 230 25.08 8.91 30.02
C ASP A 230 23.73 8.20 29.95
N GLN A 231 23.67 6.87 29.85
CA GLN A 231 22.41 6.10 29.95
C GLN A 231 21.79 6.08 31.37
N LYS A 232 22.55 6.44 32.42
CA LYS A 232 22.04 6.53 33.81
C LYS A 232 21.73 7.94 34.29
N LYS A 233 22.09 8.98 33.52
CA LYS A 233 21.76 10.39 33.83
C LYS A 233 20.56 10.90 33.02
N THR A 234 20.36 10.43 31.79
CA THR A 234 19.15 10.73 31.00
C THR A 234 17.89 10.06 31.56
N ALA A 235 18.03 8.96 32.30
CA ALA A 235 16.92 8.28 32.96
C ALA A 235 16.43 8.94 34.27
N LYS A 236 17.14 9.94 34.81
CA LYS A 236 16.81 10.57 36.11
C LYS A 236 16.47 12.07 36.04
N GLN A 237 16.57 12.68 34.86
CA GLN A 237 16.21 14.09 34.62
C GLN A 237 14.95 14.27 33.77
N LYS A 238 14.35 13.19 33.25
CA LYS A 238 13.04 13.22 32.60
C LYS A 238 11.86 12.98 33.55
N SER A 239 12.11 12.65 34.82
CA SER A 239 11.08 12.25 35.78
C SER A 239 10.51 13.39 36.64
N THR A 240 10.60 14.66 36.20
CA THR A 240 10.13 15.80 37.01
C THR A 240 9.43 16.92 36.23
N GLU A 241 9.19 16.76 34.92
CA GLU A 241 8.38 17.71 34.12
C GLU A 241 7.25 17.03 33.31
N GLU A 242 6.98 15.74 33.53
CA GLU A 242 5.87 14.99 32.90
C GLU A 242 4.82 14.49 33.92
N GLU A 243 4.67 15.18 35.05
CA GLU A 243 3.50 15.01 35.93
C GLU A 243 2.38 15.95 35.48
N ASP A 244 1.69 15.62 34.38
CA ASP A 244 0.32 16.05 34.05
C ASP A 244 -0.12 15.50 32.67
N LEU A 245 -0.26 14.17 32.53
CA LEU A 245 -0.79 13.55 31.31
C LEU A 245 -1.89 12.52 31.63
N ASN A 246 -3.09 13.05 31.86
CA ASN A 246 -4.33 12.29 32.04
C ASN A 246 -5.01 11.91 30.70
N SER A 247 -5.09 10.60 30.44
CA SER A 247 -6.27 9.80 30.07
C SER A 247 -7.18 10.06 28.83
N ALA A 248 -6.80 10.81 27.80
CA ALA A 248 -7.68 11.02 26.60
C ALA A 248 -7.13 10.69 25.20
N ASN A 249 -6.02 9.97 25.04
CA ASN A 249 -5.29 9.95 23.77
C ASN A 249 -5.55 8.74 22.82
N ILE A 250 -6.78 8.49 22.37
CA ILE A 250 -7.01 7.61 21.18
C ILE A 250 -6.97 8.43 19.88
N LEU A 251 -7.51 9.65 19.91
CA LEU A 251 -7.63 10.55 18.75
C LEU A 251 -6.83 11.87 18.92
N GLY A 252 -5.88 11.93 19.86
CA GLY A 252 -5.14 13.16 20.19
C GLY A 252 -5.97 14.18 20.98
N PHE A 253 -6.91 13.70 21.78
CA PHE A 253 -7.82 14.49 22.60
C PHE A 253 -7.18 14.79 23.96
N SER A 254 -7.15 16.05 24.40
CA SER A 254 -6.76 16.40 25.77
C SER A 254 -8.02 16.62 26.60
N ALA A 255 -8.34 15.73 27.55
CA ALA A 255 -9.59 15.79 28.33
C ALA A 255 -9.84 17.17 28.95
N ASP A 256 -8.83 17.79 29.55
CA ASP A 256 -8.94 19.08 30.22
C ASP A 256 -9.13 20.24 29.23
N LYS A 257 -8.39 20.24 28.12
CA LYS A 257 -8.63 21.21 27.04
C LYS A 257 -10.02 21.03 26.45
N LEU A 258 -10.45 19.80 26.21
CA LEU A 258 -11.75 19.49 25.62
C LEU A 258 -12.90 19.88 26.56
N ARG A 259 -12.75 19.63 27.86
CA ARG A 259 -13.71 20.09 28.88
C ARG A 259 -13.81 21.61 28.91
N ALA A 260 -12.67 22.30 28.88
CA ALA A 260 -12.63 23.76 28.81
C ALA A 260 -13.27 24.31 27.51
N ILE A 261 -13.06 23.65 26.37
CA ILE A 261 -13.66 24.02 25.08
C ILE A 261 -15.18 23.81 25.10
N ARG A 262 -15.64 22.68 25.65
CA ARG A 262 -17.06 22.37 25.85
C ARG A 262 -17.72 23.39 26.76
N GLU A 263 -17.12 23.67 27.92
CA GLU A 263 -17.64 24.64 28.88
C GLU A 263 -17.68 26.06 28.28
N ASN A 264 -16.66 26.46 27.51
CA ASN A 264 -16.69 27.74 26.78
C ASN A 264 -17.77 27.77 25.70
N ALA A 265 -17.95 26.71 24.92
CA ALA A 265 -18.99 26.62 23.89
C ALA A 265 -20.41 26.64 24.50
N LEU A 266 -20.59 25.98 25.65
CA LEU A 266 -21.83 26.03 26.42
C LEU A 266 -22.09 27.43 26.97
N ARG A 267 -21.06 28.10 27.53
CA ARG A 267 -21.15 29.49 28.01
C ARG A 267 -21.52 30.47 26.90
N THR A 268 -20.93 30.32 25.71
CA THR A 268 -21.29 31.15 24.54
C THR A 268 -22.71 30.87 24.03
N ALA A 269 -23.25 29.68 24.28
CA ALA A 269 -24.61 29.29 23.87
C ALA A 269 -25.68 29.60 24.93
N THR A 270 -25.32 29.73 26.21
CA THR A 270 -26.26 30.10 27.30
C THR A 270 -26.62 31.58 27.31
N ASP A 271 -25.78 32.46 26.73
CA ASP A 271 -26.04 33.90 26.71
C ASP A 271 -27.17 34.33 25.77
N SER A 272 -27.73 33.42 24.96
CA SER A 272 -29.06 33.46 24.30
C SER A 272 -29.18 32.25 23.36
N PRO A 273 -30.37 31.66 23.10
CA PRO A 273 -30.57 31.02 21.80
C PRO A 273 -30.23 32.08 20.75
N LEU A 274 -29.49 31.76 19.69
CA LEU A 274 -29.20 32.70 18.59
C LEU A 274 -30.52 33.20 17.97
N ARG A 275 -31.18 34.16 18.62
CA ARG A 275 -32.19 35.04 18.05
C ARG A 275 -31.38 36.16 17.41
N PRO A 276 -31.39 36.25 16.08
CA PRO A 276 -30.75 37.36 15.42
C PRO A 276 -31.45 38.64 15.90
N LYS A 277 -30.73 39.52 16.59
CA LYS A 277 -31.19 40.90 16.71
C LYS A 277 -31.13 41.45 15.28
N SER A 278 -32.29 41.77 14.73
CA SER A 278 -32.60 42.04 13.31
C SER A 278 -32.86 40.81 12.43
N THR A 279 -33.79 40.97 11.51
CA THR A 279 -34.49 39.98 10.67
C THR A 279 -33.59 39.15 9.75
N GLY A 280 -32.85 38.16 10.27
CA GLY A 280 -32.09 37.22 9.44
C GLY A 280 -31.80 35.91 10.16
N SER A 281 -32.41 34.80 9.70
CA SER A 281 -32.27 33.46 10.30
C SER A 281 -30.81 33.05 10.51
N VAL A 282 -30.51 32.23 11.52
CA VAL A 282 -29.17 31.82 12.03
C VAL A 282 -28.13 31.40 10.95
N LEU A 283 -28.56 31.09 9.72
CA LEU A 283 -27.66 31.00 8.55
C LEU A 283 -27.13 32.38 8.05
N SER A 284 -27.51 33.48 8.68
CA SER A 284 -27.03 34.85 8.49
C SER A 284 -25.65 35.09 9.13
N VAL A 285 -25.22 34.20 10.03
CA VAL A 285 -23.87 34.19 10.60
C VAL A 285 -22.82 33.71 9.57
N PHE A 286 -23.26 33.13 8.44
CA PHE A 286 -22.44 32.88 7.26
C PHE A 286 -22.28 34.11 6.33
N GLY A 287 -22.47 35.33 6.83
CA GLY A 287 -22.33 36.53 5.99
C GLY A 287 -23.53 36.68 5.06
N SER A 288 -24.63 37.22 5.58
CA SER A 288 -25.70 37.71 4.73
C SER A 288 -25.45 39.17 4.36
N THR A 289 -24.72 39.38 3.28
CA THR A 289 -25.01 40.28 2.16
C THR A 289 -23.78 40.22 1.25
N TYR A 290 -23.98 39.93 -0.05
CA TYR A 290 -22.96 39.88 -1.12
C TYR A 290 -21.89 38.74 -1.02
N SER A 291 -21.50 37.99 -2.05
CA SER A 291 -22.22 37.46 -3.21
C SER A 291 -21.51 36.20 -3.68
N LEU A 292 -22.29 35.20 -4.08
CA LEU A 292 -21.78 34.11 -4.89
C LEU A 292 -21.50 34.64 -6.32
N PRO A 293 -20.65 33.95 -7.11
CA PRO A 293 -20.47 34.23 -8.52
C PRO A 293 -21.82 34.34 -9.25
N VAL A 294 -21.90 35.27 -10.20
CA VAL A 294 -23.10 35.59 -10.98
C VAL A 294 -23.81 34.31 -11.45
N GLY A 295 -25.02 34.03 -10.91
CA GLY A 295 -25.89 32.95 -11.38
C GLY A 295 -26.48 32.00 -10.33
N THR A 296 -26.04 32.02 -9.08
CA THR A 296 -26.53 31.08 -8.04
C THR A 296 -27.64 31.70 -7.17
N LYS A 297 -28.88 31.25 -7.39
CA LYS A 297 -30.02 31.51 -6.50
C LYS A 297 -30.07 30.48 -5.36
N ARG A 298 -30.58 30.92 -4.21
CA ARG A 298 -30.54 30.26 -2.89
C ARG A 298 -31.68 29.25 -2.71
N GLU A 299 -31.87 28.32 -3.64
CA GLU A 299 -32.96 27.32 -3.60
C GLU A 299 -32.53 25.96 -3.01
N ASP A 300 -31.23 25.70 -2.81
CA ASP A 300 -30.70 24.33 -2.61
C ASP A 300 -30.55 23.84 -1.14
N PHE A 301 -30.72 24.70 -0.12
CA PHE A 301 -30.71 24.30 1.29
C PHE A 301 -32.08 24.55 1.95
N GLU A 302 -32.80 23.47 2.29
CA GLU A 302 -34.19 23.52 2.77
C GLU A 302 -34.41 24.20 4.13
N TYR A 303 -33.38 24.41 4.95
CA TYR A 303 -33.51 24.92 6.31
C TYR A 303 -33.00 26.35 6.50
N LYS A 304 -33.70 27.15 7.31
CA LYS A 304 -33.36 28.56 7.63
C LYS A 304 -32.37 28.71 8.79
N THR A 305 -32.30 27.74 9.70
CA THR A 305 -31.47 27.77 10.91
C THR A 305 -30.85 26.41 11.17
N LEU A 306 -29.62 26.38 11.72
CA LEU A 306 -29.04 25.16 12.27
C LEU A 306 -29.84 24.67 13.49
N ASN A 307 -29.89 23.35 13.69
CA ASN A 307 -30.53 22.78 14.87
C ASN A 307 -29.69 23.02 16.15
N ARG A 308 -30.24 22.63 17.31
CA ARG A 308 -29.60 22.87 18.61
C ARG A 308 -28.21 22.23 18.73
N VAL A 309 -28.07 20.99 18.28
CA VAL A 309 -26.80 20.23 18.32
C VAL A 309 -25.77 20.87 17.37
N GLN A 310 -26.16 21.13 16.13
CA GLN A 310 -25.32 21.77 15.11
C GLN A 310 -24.83 23.16 15.56
N SER A 311 -25.71 23.95 16.18
CA SER A 311 -25.38 25.30 16.68
C SER A 311 -24.32 25.26 17.80
N LEU A 312 -24.40 24.26 18.70
CA LEU A 312 -23.43 24.08 19.79
C LEU A 312 -22.05 23.64 19.27
N VAL A 313 -22.02 22.80 18.24
CA VAL A 313 -20.78 22.26 17.69
C VAL A 313 -20.11 23.22 16.70
N TYR A 314 -20.88 24.13 16.08
CA TYR A 314 -20.42 25.05 15.03
C TYR A 314 -19.11 25.81 15.35
N PRO A 315 -18.92 26.43 16.54
CA PRO A 315 -17.68 27.17 16.82
C PRO A 315 -16.43 26.30 16.74
N VAL A 316 -16.53 25.01 17.06
CA VAL A 316 -15.39 24.08 17.02
C VAL A 316 -15.28 23.40 15.65
N ALA A 317 -16.40 22.95 15.07
CA ALA A 317 -16.41 22.31 13.76
C ALA A 317 -15.93 23.23 12.64
N TYR A 318 -16.43 24.47 12.61
CA TYR A 318 -16.16 25.38 11.50
C TYR A 318 -14.97 26.32 11.75
N LYS A 319 -14.77 26.83 12.99
CA LYS A 319 -13.72 27.85 13.22
C LYS A 319 -12.36 27.24 13.60
N LYS A 320 -12.33 26.07 14.22
CA LYS A 320 -11.10 25.41 14.69
C LYS A 320 -10.71 24.21 13.83
N ASN A 321 -9.45 23.80 13.93
CA ASN A 321 -8.91 22.60 13.27
C ASN A 321 -8.67 21.43 14.24
N GLU A 322 -9.33 21.44 15.40
CA GLU A 322 -9.22 20.37 16.39
C GLU A 322 -9.96 19.11 15.92
N ASN A 323 -9.44 17.94 16.29
CA ASN A 323 -10.15 16.66 16.12
C ASN A 323 -11.48 16.72 16.89
N LEU A 324 -12.48 15.99 16.43
CA LEU A 324 -13.83 16.00 17.03
C LEU A 324 -14.35 14.60 17.27
N LEU A 325 -15.01 14.40 18.40
CA LEU A 325 -15.87 13.25 18.65
C LEU A 325 -17.24 13.77 19.09
N ILE A 326 -18.27 13.46 18.31
CA ILE A 326 -19.65 13.91 18.52
C ILE A 326 -20.52 12.69 18.78
N CYS A 327 -20.99 12.55 20.01
CA CYS A 327 -21.95 11.53 20.40
C CYS A 327 -23.34 12.16 20.43
N ALA A 328 -24.19 11.85 19.45
CA ALA A 328 -25.52 12.43 19.33
C ALA A 328 -26.56 11.36 18.93
N PRO A 329 -27.84 11.52 19.33
CA PRO A 329 -28.89 10.58 18.96
C PRO A 329 -29.06 10.47 17.44
N THR A 330 -29.49 9.31 16.97
CA THR A 330 -29.84 9.13 15.55
C THR A 330 -30.92 10.14 15.15
N GLY A 331 -30.70 10.83 14.03
CA GLY A 331 -31.57 11.93 13.57
C GLY A 331 -31.22 13.32 14.10
N ALA A 332 -30.21 13.47 14.98
CA ALA A 332 -29.78 14.78 15.49
C ALA A 332 -29.03 15.67 14.47
N GLY A 333 -28.87 15.23 13.22
CA GLY A 333 -28.24 16.00 12.15
C GLY A 333 -26.72 15.85 12.06
N LYS A 334 -26.17 14.67 12.40
CA LYS A 334 -24.72 14.35 12.35
C LYS A 334 -24.07 14.66 11.00
N THR A 335 -24.75 14.34 9.89
CA THR A 335 -24.24 14.63 8.53
C THR A 335 -23.97 16.11 8.29
N ASP A 336 -24.81 17.01 8.81
CA ASP A 336 -24.61 18.44 8.60
C ASP A 336 -23.41 18.95 9.41
N ILE A 337 -23.11 18.32 10.55
CA ILE A 337 -21.90 18.61 11.32
C ILE A 337 -20.66 18.19 10.52
N ALA A 338 -20.70 17.07 9.82
CA ALA A 338 -19.65 16.69 8.88
C ALA A 338 -19.50 17.68 7.72
N ILE A 339 -20.60 18.24 7.20
CA ILE A 339 -20.52 19.30 6.18
C ILE A 339 -19.80 20.53 6.72
N LEU A 340 -20.01 20.92 7.98
CA LEU A 340 -19.29 22.05 8.59
C LEU A 340 -17.77 21.81 8.62
N THR A 341 -17.32 20.60 8.91
CA THR A 341 -15.88 20.27 8.91
C THR A 341 -15.32 20.20 7.49
N ILE A 342 -16.08 19.67 6.53
CA ILE A 342 -15.74 19.67 5.09
C ILE A 342 -15.55 21.09 4.57
N LEU A 343 -16.51 21.98 4.81
CA LEU A 343 -16.45 23.38 4.37
C LEU A 343 -15.27 24.12 4.99
N ARG A 344 -14.93 23.82 6.26
CA ARG A 344 -13.72 24.37 6.89
C ARG A 344 -12.46 23.89 6.17
N THR A 345 -12.35 22.61 5.84
CA THR A 345 -11.20 22.09 5.09
C THR A 345 -11.09 22.76 3.73
N ILE A 346 -12.17 22.83 2.95
CA ILE A 346 -12.19 23.49 1.63
C ILE A 346 -11.77 24.96 1.74
N LYS A 347 -12.25 25.67 2.78
CA LYS A 347 -11.89 27.08 3.02
C LYS A 347 -10.38 27.32 3.06
N CYS A 348 -9.61 26.38 3.61
CA CYS A 348 -8.15 26.49 3.70
C CYS A 348 -7.44 26.37 2.35
N TYR A 349 -8.13 25.88 1.31
CA TYR A 349 -7.62 25.69 -0.05
C TYR A 349 -8.27 26.64 -1.07
N CYS A 350 -8.97 27.67 -0.59
CA CYS A 350 -9.50 28.75 -1.41
C CYS A 350 -8.53 29.93 -1.45
N PHE A 351 -8.31 30.51 -2.63
CA PHE A 351 -7.55 31.74 -2.80
C PHE A 351 -8.35 32.80 -3.58
N PRO A 352 -8.47 34.03 -3.05
CA PRO A 352 -8.21 34.43 -1.65
C PRO A 352 -9.12 33.68 -0.65
N GLU A 353 -8.69 33.57 0.62
CA GLU A 353 -9.51 32.91 1.65
C GLU A 353 -10.86 33.66 1.78
N PRO A 354 -12.02 32.98 1.72
CA PRO A 354 -13.33 33.61 1.80
C PRO A 354 -13.46 34.40 3.11
N LEU A 355 -13.51 35.72 3.01
CA LEU A 355 -13.73 36.64 4.12
C LEU A 355 -15.23 36.77 4.41
N VAL A 356 -15.59 37.03 5.67
CA VAL A 356 -16.99 37.26 6.13
C VAL A 356 -17.48 38.68 5.76
N GLN A 357 -16.84 39.36 4.79
CA GLN A 357 -17.16 40.73 4.42
C GLN A 357 -18.34 40.79 3.44
N GLN A 358 -19.03 41.93 3.45
CA GLN A 358 -20.25 42.19 2.69
C GLN A 358 -19.99 42.47 1.20
N GLU A 359 -19.07 41.79 0.50
CA GLU A 359 -18.90 41.99 -0.96
C GLU A 359 -18.65 40.64 -1.67
N PRO A 360 -19.08 40.45 -2.95
CA PRO A 360 -18.69 39.25 -3.70
C PRO A 360 -17.18 39.18 -3.77
N GLN A 361 -16.63 38.05 -3.35
CA GLN A 361 -15.25 37.73 -3.63
C GLN A 361 -15.21 36.50 -4.52
N GLU A 362 -14.67 36.65 -5.72
CA GLU A 362 -14.30 35.50 -6.53
C GLU A 362 -13.13 34.78 -5.85
N PHE A 363 -13.26 33.45 -5.72
CA PHE A 363 -12.23 32.60 -5.16
C PHE A 363 -12.03 31.38 -6.05
N ILE A 364 -10.80 30.90 -6.08
CA ILE A 364 -10.41 29.67 -6.79
C ILE A 364 -10.12 28.61 -5.73
N ILE A 365 -10.58 27.38 -5.95
CA ILE A 365 -10.31 26.23 -5.09
C ILE A 365 -9.17 25.43 -5.71
N TYR A 366 -8.08 25.23 -4.96
CA TYR A 366 -7.00 24.33 -5.35
C TYR A 366 -7.40 22.87 -5.12
N ARG A 367 -8.15 22.31 -6.08
CA ARG A 367 -8.81 20.98 -5.97
C ARG A 367 -7.85 19.79 -5.92
N ASP A 368 -6.61 19.96 -6.38
CA ASP A 368 -5.62 18.88 -6.48
C ASP A 368 -4.76 18.74 -5.21
N ASP A 369 -4.83 19.73 -4.31
CA ASP A 369 -3.97 19.85 -3.12
C ASP A 369 -4.55 19.19 -1.86
N PHE A 370 -5.80 18.75 -1.90
CA PHE A 370 -6.46 18.13 -0.75
C PHE A 370 -7.42 17.01 -1.14
N LYS A 371 -7.59 16.08 -0.20
CA LYS A 371 -8.58 15.01 -0.23
C LYS A 371 -9.29 14.91 1.11
N ILE A 372 -10.57 14.58 1.05
CA ILE A 372 -11.42 14.34 2.22
C ILE A 372 -11.95 12.91 2.12
N VAL A 373 -11.81 12.15 3.21
CA VAL A 373 -12.26 10.76 3.29
C VAL A 373 -13.42 10.69 4.27
N TYR A 374 -14.56 10.18 3.79
CA TYR A 374 -15.74 9.91 4.61
C TYR A 374 -15.92 8.39 4.71
N ILE A 375 -15.67 7.84 5.89
CA ILE A 375 -15.87 6.43 6.19
C ILE A 375 -17.30 6.23 6.68
N ALA A 376 -18.08 5.48 5.92
CA ALA A 376 -19.43 5.07 6.27
C ALA A 376 -19.48 3.57 6.64
N PRO A 377 -20.26 3.16 7.65
CA PRO A 377 -20.34 1.77 8.13
C PRO A 377 -20.80 0.77 7.06
N MET A 378 -21.67 1.19 6.15
CA MET A 378 -22.34 0.32 5.18
C MET A 378 -22.32 0.93 3.78
N LYS A 379 -22.27 0.08 2.74
CA LYS A 379 -22.31 0.48 1.32
C LYS A 379 -23.55 1.34 1.00
N ALA A 380 -24.73 0.94 1.52
CA ALA A 380 -25.97 1.67 1.28
C ALA A 380 -25.92 3.12 1.81
N LEU A 381 -25.35 3.30 3.00
CA LEU A 381 -25.16 4.63 3.59
C LEU A 381 -24.08 5.43 2.84
N ALA A 382 -23.01 4.78 2.36
CA ALA A 382 -22.02 5.44 1.51
C ALA A 382 -22.66 6.05 0.25
N ALA A 383 -23.48 5.27 -0.47
CA ALA A 383 -24.19 5.74 -1.67
C ALA A 383 -25.16 6.91 -1.37
N GLU A 384 -25.83 6.88 -0.22
CA GLU A 384 -26.69 7.97 0.26
C GLU A 384 -25.89 9.25 0.51
N ILE A 385 -24.78 9.14 1.24
CA ILE A 385 -23.89 10.26 1.58
C ILE A 385 -23.27 10.85 0.32
N VAL A 386 -22.88 10.03 -0.68
CA VAL A 386 -22.39 10.52 -1.98
C VAL A 386 -23.43 11.38 -2.67
N LYS A 387 -24.69 10.91 -2.74
CA LYS A 387 -25.78 11.69 -3.36
C LYS A 387 -26.00 12.99 -2.59
N LYS A 388 -26.13 12.93 -1.27
CA LYS A 388 -26.42 14.08 -0.41
C LYS A 388 -25.31 15.13 -0.41
N LEU A 389 -24.04 14.72 -0.33
CA LEU A 389 -22.89 15.63 -0.40
C LEU A 389 -22.69 16.15 -1.82
N GLY A 390 -22.88 15.31 -2.83
CA GLY A 390 -22.81 15.70 -4.24
C GLY A 390 -23.81 16.80 -4.59
N ASP A 391 -25.08 16.64 -4.19
CA ASP A 391 -26.12 17.65 -4.42
C ASP A 391 -25.82 18.95 -3.66
N ARG A 392 -25.40 18.86 -2.39
CA ARG A 392 -25.16 20.04 -1.53
C ARG A 392 -23.87 20.81 -1.81
N LEU A 393 -22.87 20.16 -2.39
CA LEU A 393 -21.57 20.76 -2.72
C LEU A 393 -21.41 21.01 -4.23
N LYS A 394 -22.44 20.75 -5.03
CA LYS A 394 -22.44 20.94 -6.48
C LYS A 394 -22.03 22.35 -6.90
N TRP A 395 -22.45 23.36 -6.15
CA TRP A 395 -22.15 24.77 -6.42
C TRP A 395 -20.67 25.15 -6.22
N LEU A 396 -19.89 24.33 -5.51
CA LEU A 396 -18.43 24.49 -5.36
C LEU A 396 -17.65 23.76 -6.47
N ASP A 397 -18.33 23.03 -7.35
CA ASP A 397 -17.73 22.15 -8.34
C ASP A 397 -16.70 21.20 -7.69
N VAL A 398 -17.11 20.57 -6.59
CA VAL A 398 -16.36 19.56 -5.84
C VAL A 398 -16.93 18.20 -6.20
N GLN A 399 -16.06 17.28 -6.64
CA GLN A 399 -16.46 15.94 -7.03
C GLN A 399 -16.52 15.02 -5.81
N VAL A 400 -17.66 14.34 -5.65
CA VAL A 400 -17.90 13.35 -4.60
C VAL A 400 -18.15 12.00 -5.27
N ARG A 401 -17.35 10.99 -4.92
CA ARG A 401 -17.49 9.63 -5.48
C ARG A 401 -17.48 8.56 -4.40
N GLU A 402 -18.15 7.45 -4.73
CA GLU A 402 -18.16 6.23 -3.94
C GLU A 402 -16.92 5.39 -4.29
N LEU A 403 -16.21 4.91 -3.27
CA LEU A 403 -15.17 3.89 -3.40
C LEU A 403 -15.52 2.73 -2.47
N THR A 404 -16.18 1.70 -3.01
CA THR A 404 -16.62 0.52 -2.25
C THR A 404 -16.16 -0.77 -2.92
N GLY A 405 -16.53 -1.93 -2.38
CA GLY A 405 -16.17 -3.22 -2.98
C GLY A 405 -16.68 -3.41 -4.42
N ASP A 406 -17.86 -2.87 -4.73
CA ASP A 406 -18.54 -3.07 -6.02
C ASP A 406 -18.26 -1.91 -7.01
N MET A 407 -17.86 -0.75 -6.49
CA MET A 407 -17.49 0.43 -7.27
C MET A 407 -16.01 0.73 -7.04
N GLN A 408 -15.19 0.34 -8.03
CA GLN A 408 -13.78 0.69 -8.08
C GLN A 408 -13.60 1.94 -8.93
N LEU A 409 -12.85 2.91 -8.41
CA LEU A 409 -12.45 4.10 -9.15
C LEU A 409 -11.09 3.84 -9.81
N THR A 410 -10.94 4.29 -11.04
CA THR A 410 -9.63 4.32 -11.70
C THR A 410 -8.72 5.34 -11.02
N LYS A 411 -7.39 5.21 -11.16
CA LYS A 411 -6.44 6.20 -10.63
C LYS A 411 -6.76 7.63 -11.11
N SER A 412 -7.23 7.77 -12.36
CA SER A 412 -7.66 9.06 -12.91
C SER A 412 -8.90 9.63 -12.21
N GLU A 413 -9.89 8.79 -11.91
CA GLU A 413 -11.10 9.20 -11.20
C GLU A 413 -10.79 9.55 -9.74
N ILE A 414 -9.90 8.80 -9.08
CA ILE A 414 -9.43 9.10 -7.72
C ILE A 414 -8.73 10.46 -7.69
N SER A 415 -7.84 10.72 -8.66
CA SER A 415 -7.13 12.01 -8.76
C SER A 415 -8.11 13.18 -8.95
N ASN A 416 -9.14 13.01 -9.79
CA ASN A 416 -10.14 14.05 -10.04
C ASN A 416 -11.18 14.23 -8.91
N THR A 417 -11.28 13.28 -7.98
CA THR A 417 -12.28 13.30 -6.89
C THR A 417 -11.71 13.94 -5.62
N GLN A 418 -12.38 14.93 -5.05
CA GLN A 418 -11.92 15.59 -3.80
C GLN A 418 -12.47 14.90 -2.55
N ILE A 419 -13.72 14.41 -2.60
CA ILE A 419 -14.36 13.72 -1.47
C ILE A 419 -14.62 12.26 -1.83
N ILE A 420 -13.95 11.37 -1.12
CA ILE A 420 -14.08 9.91 -1.28
C ILE A 420 -14.93 9.38 -0.14
N VAL A 421 -16.07 8.78 -0.48
CA VAL A 421 -16.94 8.09 0.49
C VAL A 421 -16.72 6.59 0.36
N THR A 422 -16.33 5.94 1.44
CA THR A 422 -15.83 4.55 1.45
C THR A 422 -16.29 3.78 2.69
N THR A 423 -16.16 2.46 2.69
CA THR A 423 -16.29 1.63 3.91
C THR A 423 -14.94 1.50 4.63
N PRO A 424 -14.92 1.13 5.93
CA PRO A 424 -13.69 0.93 6.69
C PRO A 424 -12.73 -0.05 6.00
N GLU A 425 -13.21 -1.23 5.59
CA GLU A 425 -12.38 -2.28 4.98
C GLU A 425 -11.80 -1.85 3.66
N LYS A 426 -12.59 -1.15 2.83
CA LYS A 426 -12.11 -0.69 1.52
C LYS A 426 -11.03 0.37 1.68
N TRP A 427 -11.19 1.28 2.66
CA TRP A 427 -10.16 2.26 2.96
C TRP A 427 -8.90 1.62 3.54
N ASP A 428 -9.05 0.62 4.41
CA ASP A 428 -7.92 -0.13 4.97
C ASP A 428 -7.11 -0.80 3.85
N VAL A 429 -7.77 -1.52 2.93
CA VAL A 429 -7.12 -2.12 1.74
C VAL A 429 -6.39 -1.08 0.88
N VAL A 430 -6.99 0.09 0.64
CA VAL A 430 -6.33 1.17 -0.14
C VAL A 430 -5.09 1.67 0.58
N THR A 431 -5.16 1.88 1.89
CA THR A 431 -4.01 2.35 2.69
C THR A 431 -2.94 1.28 2.94
N ARG A 432 -3.23 0.00 2.70
CA ARG A 432 -2.26 -1.12 2.80
C ARG A 432 -1.41 -1.30 1.54
N LYS A 433 -1.83 -0.78 0.38
CA LYS A 433 -1.10 -0.94 -0.89
C LYS A 433 -0.07 0.17 -1.08
N SER A 434 1.20 -0.16 -0.89
CA SER A 434 2.33 0.78 -1.02
C SER A 434 2.57 1.29 -2.44
N THR A 435 2.15 0.53 -3.46
CA THR A 435 2.46 0.78 -4.88
C THR A 435 1.39 1.62 -5.58
N GLY A 436 1.42 2.94 -5.32
CA GLY A 436 0.78 3.96 -6.18
C GLY A 436 -0.26 4.86 -5.52
N ASP A 437 -0.79 4.49 -4.35
CA ASP A 437 -1.81 5.29 -3.63
C ASP A 437 -1.21 6.11 -2.46
N VAL A 438 0.11 6.13 -2.30
CA VAL A 438 0.81 7.00 -1.33
C VAL A 438 0.53 8.47 -1.59
N GLU A 439 0.41 8.86 -2.87
CA GLU A 439 0.03 10.24 -3.22
C GLU A 439 -1.37 10.59 -2.68
N LEU A 440 -2.31 9.63 -2.73
CA LEU A 440 -3.65 9.82 -2.20
C LEU A 440 -3.61 10.03 -0.69
N SER A 441 -2.91 9.15 0.04
CA SER A 441 -2.84 9.22 1.51
C SER A 441 -2.13 10.47 2.01
N GLN A 442 -1.12 10.98 1.28
CA GLN A 442 -0.43 12.23 1.60
C GLN A 442 -1.30 13.48 1.37
N LYS A 443 -2.28 13.42 0.47
CA LYS A 443 -3.22 14.53 0.20
C LYS A 443 -4.43 14.55 1.14
N VAL A 444 -4.65 13.52 1.95
CA VAL A 444 -5.75 13.50 2.92
C VAL A 444 -5.55 14.59 3.98
N ARG A 445 -6.59 15.40 4.22
CA ARG A 445 -6.59 16.47 5.24
C ARG A 445 -7.69 16.34 6.28
N LEU A 446 -8.75 15.60 5.94
CA LEU A 446 -9.89 15.36 6.80
C LEU A 446 -10.34 13.91 6.66
N LEU A 447 -10.40 13.21 7.79
CA LEU A 447 -10.93 11.87 7.94
C LEU A 447 -12.19 11.92 8.81
N ILE A 448 -13.34 11.65 8.21
CA ILE A 448 -14.63 11.56 8.92
C ILE A 448 -14.95 10.08 9.09
N ILE A 449 -15.23 9.65 10.32
CA ILE A 449 -15.64 8.29 10.66
C ILE A 449 -17.06 8.37 11.17
N ASP A 450 -18.02 7.96 10.34
CA ASP A 450 -19.43 7.87 10.72
C ASP A 450 -19.69 6.56 11.47
N GLU A 451 -20.60 6.62 12.46
CA GLU A 451 -20.93 5.50 13.34
C GLU A 451 -19.70 4.84 14.00
N ILE A 452 -18.77 5.63 14.57
CA ILE A 452 -17.52 5.15 15.19
C ILE A 452 -17.73 4.13 16.33
N HIS A 453 -18.93 4.03 16.90
CA HIS A 453 -19.28 2.99 17.86
C HIS A 453 -19.27 1.57 17.31
N LEU A 454 -19.14 1.40 15.98
CA LEU A 454 -18.77 0.13 15.36
C LEU A 454 -17.50 -0.50 15.95
N LEU A 455 -16.69 0.25 16.70
CA LEU A 455 -15.59 -0.27 17.52
C LEU A 455 -15.97 -1.47 18.40
N HIS A 456 -17.23 -1.58 18.83
CA HIS A 456 -17.71 -2.69 19.65
C HIS A 456 -18.02 -3.98 18.88
N GLU A 457 -18.14 -3.89 17.56
CA GLU A 457 -18.42 -5.03 16.69
C GLU A 457 -17.13 -5.65 16.16
N ASP A 458 -17.24 -6.83 15.53
CA ASP A 458 -16.08 -7.55 14.95
C ASP A 458 -15.33 -6.71 13.89
N ARG A 459 -16.05 -5.80 13.21
CA ARG A 459 -15.49 -4.84 12.23
C ARG A 459 -14.74 -3.67 12.89
N GLY A 460 -14.88 -3.50 14.20
CA GLY A 460 -14.24 -2.43 14.98
C GLY A 460 -12.71 -2.46 14.88
N ALA A 461 -12.11 -3.64 14.79
CA ALA A 461 -10.66 -3.80 14.67
C ALA A 461 -10.07 -3.07 13.44
N VAL A 462 -10.85 -2.96 12.35
CA VAL A 462 -10.46 -2.25 11.13
C VAL A 462 -10.39 -0.74 11.37
N LEU A 463 -11.37 -0.19 12.09
CA LEU A 463 -11.38 1.22 12.46
C LEU A 463 -10.20 1.57 13.38
N GLU A 464 -9.89 0.69 14.34
CA GLU A 464 -8.72 0.85 15.20
C GLU A 464 -7.42 0.88 14.40
N SER A 465 -7.25 -0.06 13.48
CA SER A 465 -6.09 -0.14 12.57
C SER A 465 -5.92 1.15 11.75
N LEU A 466 -7.02 1.63 11.15
CA LEU A 466 -7.03 2.87 10.37
C LEU A 466 -6.67 4.11 11.19
N VAL A 467 -7.22 4.24 12.40
CA VAL A 467 -6.92 5.37 13.29
C VAL A 467 -5.46 5.31 13.77
N ALA A 468 -4.98 4.13 14.16
CA ALA A 468 -3.60 3.92 14.58
C ALA A 468 -2.62 4.27 13.45
N ARG A 469 -2.88 3.81 12.22
CA ARG A 469 -2.09 4.12 11.02
C ARG A 469 -2.11 5.61 10.70
N THR A 470 -3.28 6.24 10.73
CA THR A 470 -3.42 7.68 10.46
C THR A 470 -2.63 8.50 11.47
N ARG A 471 -2.66 8.14 12.77
CA ARG A 471 -1.88 8.84 13.80
C ARG A 471 -0.39 8.68 13.62
N ARG A 472 0.06 7.46 13.35
CA ARG A 472 1.47 7.19 13.03
C ARG A 472 1.93 7.98 11.81
N GLN A 473 1.08 8.08 10.78
CA GLN A 473 1.34 8.89 9.59
C GLN A 473 1.43 10.39 9.91
N ILE A 474 0.57 10.93 10.78
CA ILE A 474 0.65 12.33 11.22
C ILE A 474 1.99 12.59 11.91
N GLU A 475 2.44 11.66 12.76
CA GLU A 475 3.71 11.80 13.48
C GLU A 475 4.94 11.66 12.56
N SER A 476 4.91 10.74 11.59
CA SER A 476 6.03 10.56 10.67
C SER A 476 6.10 11.66 9.59
N SER A 477 4.97 12.08 9.04
CA SER A 477 4.91 13.08 7.96
C SER A 477 4.85 14.53 8.45
N GLN A 478 4.56 14.75 9.74
CA GLN A 478 4.27 16.07 10.34
C GLN A 478 3.11 16.83 9.65
N ASN A 479 2.33 16.15 8.80
CA ASN A 479 1.15 16.70 8.16
C ASN A 479 -0.09 16.39 9.00
N MET A 480 -0.75 17.44 9.49
CA MET A 480 -1.94 17.29 10.32
C MET A 480 -3.14 16.82 9.49
N ILE A 481 -3.68 15.67 9.86
CA ILE A 481 -4.96 15.16 9.35
C ILE A 481 -6.00 15.34 10.45
N ARG A 482 -7.06 16.09 10.16
CA ARG A 482 -8.17 16.29 11.10
C ARG A 482 -9.04 15.03 11.14
N ILE A 483 -9.27 14.47 12.33
CA ILE A 483 -10.13 13.29 12.53
C ILE A 483 -11.46 13.72 13.18
N VAL A 484 -12.58 13.30 12.60
CA VAL A 484 -13.94 13.59 13.07
C VAL A 484 -14.71 12.28 13.24
N GLY A 485 -14.91 11.85 14.47
CA GLY A 485 -15.77 10.71 14.82
C GLY A 485 -17.21 11.15 15.08
N LEU A 486 -18.16 10.50 14.42
CA LEU A 486 -19.59 10.66 14.68
C LEU A 486 -20.10 9.37 15.34
N SER A 487 -20.80 9.48 16.46
CA SER A 487 -21.28 8.33 17.22
C SER A 487 -22.73 8.47 17.67
N ALA A 488 -23.39 7.35 17.92
CA ALA A 488 -24.60 7.26 18.70
C ALA A 488 -24.31 7.54 20.19
N THR A 489 -25.36 7.75 20.97
CA THR A 489 -25.28 8.03 22.41
C THR A 489 -25.01 6.75 23.18
N LEU A 490 -23.75 6.34 23.23
CA LEU A 490 -23.30 5.21 24.02
C LEU A 490 -22.37 5.69 25.16
N PRO A 491 -22.31 4.94 26.27
CA PRO A 491 -21.41 5.19 27.41
C PRO A 491 -19.93 5.05 27.00
N ASN A 492 -19.01 5.46 27.89
CA ASN A 492 -17.57 5.69 27.62
C ASN A 492 -17.25 6.90 26.72
N TYR A 493 -18.21 7.82 26.51
CA TYR A 493 -17.97 9.09 25.82
C TYR A 493 -17.06 10.07 26.58
N VAL A 494 -16.54 9.71 27.76
CA VAL A 494 -15.70 10.57 28.62
C VAL A 494 -14.44 11.04 27.88
N ASP A 495 -14.09 10.40 26.76
CA ASP A 495 -12.98 10.77 25.88
C ASP A 495 -13.36 11.74 24.73
N GLY A 496 -14.62 12.16 24.62
CA GLY A 496 -15.16 12.98 23.52
C GLY A 496 -15.56 14.41 23.90
N LEU A 497 -15.47 15.32 22.92
CA LEU A 497 -15.73 16.76 23.12
C LEU A 497 -17.22 17.09 23.35
N PHE A 498 -18.13 16.42 22.65
CA PHE A 498 -19.57 16.71 22.71
C PHE A 498 -20.41 15.44 22.88
N TYR A 499 -21.14 15.35 23.99
CA TYR A 499 -22.14 14.32 24.27
C TYR A 499 -23.52 14.97 24.41
N PHE A 500 -24.47 14.49 23.61
CA PHE A 500 -25.86 14.90 23.62
C PHE A 500 -26.70 13.69 23.99
N ASP A 501 -27.44 13.73 25.09
CA ASP A 501 -28.32 12.63 25.48
C ASP A 501 -29.57 12.52 24.57
N GLY A 502 -30.44 11.56 24.87
CA GLY A 502 -31.71 11.37 24.16
C GLY A 502 -32.62 12.61 24.16
N GLY A 503 -32.44 13.54 25.10
CA GLY A 503 -33.19 14.80 25.16
C GLY A 503 -32.87 15.79 24.04
N PHE A 504 -31.79 15.56 23.28
CA PHE A 504 -31.45 16.37 22.11
C PHE A 504 -32.00 15.81 20.79
N ARG A 505 -32.75 14.70 20.83
CA ARG A 505 -33.45 14.18 19.66
C ARG A 505 -34.49 15.23 19.19
N PRO A 506 -34.56 15.56 17.89
CA PRO A 506 -35.48 16.60 17.40
C PRO A 506 -36.95 16.25 17.64
N VAL A 507 -37.28 14.95 17.65
CA VAL A 507 -38.58 14.40 18.02
C VAL A 507 -38.34 13.37 19.12
N PRO A 508 -38.85 13.56 20.35
CA PRO A 508 -38.75 12.57 21.43
C PRO A 508 -39.25 11.18 21.01
N LEU A 509 -38.63 10.12 21.54
CA LEU A 509 -38.95 8.72 21.21
C LEU A 509 -39.56 8.01 22.42
N GLU A 510 -40.78 7.50 22.26
CA GLU A 510 -41.35 6.51 23.17
C GLU A 510 -40.94 5.09 22.73
N GLN A 511 -40.53 4.24 23.67
CA GLN A 511 -40.01 2.89 23.37
C GLN A 511 -40.83 1.84 24.12
N HIS A 512 -41.30 0.83 23.40
CA HIS A 512 -42.04 -0.29 23.95
C HIS A 512 -41.37 -1.62 23.61
N PHE A 513 -41.15 -2.44 24.64
CA PHE A 513 -40.54 -3.76 24.51
C PHE A 513 -41.60 -4.82 24.81
N ILE A 514 -41.91 -5.68 23.83
CA ILE A 514 -42.97 -6.68 23.93
C ILE A 514 -42.40 -8.07 23.72
N GLY A 515 -42.41 -8.88 24.79
CA GLY A 515 -42.05 -10.29 24.76
C GLY A 515 -43.25 -11.18 24.44
N VAL A 516 -43.20 -11.93 23.35
CA VAL A 516 -44.24 -12.92 23.02
C VAL A 516 -43.97 -14.27 23.68
N LYS A 517 -45.04 -14.94 24.11
CA LYS A 517 -44.99 -16.29 24.69
C LYS A 517 -44.90 -17.34 23.58
N GLY A 518 -44.03 -18.34 23.75
CA GLY A 518 -43.84 -19.45 22.83
C GLY A 518 -42.38 -19.89 22.77
N LYS A 519 -42.12 -21.14 22.34
CA LYS A 519 -40.74 -21.60 22.10
C LYS A 519 -40.16 -20.81 20.90
N PRO A 520 -38.94 -20.24 20.99
CA PRO A 520 -38.31 -19.56 19.86
C PRO A 520 -38.30 -20.42 18.59
N GLY A 521 -38.58 -19.80 17.43
CA GLY A 521 -38.67 -20.49 16.14
C GLY A 521 -39.92 -21.36 15.92
N SER A 522 -40.79 -21.56 16.92
CA SER A 522 -42.02 -22.34 16.74
C SER A 522 -43.10 -21.60 15.95
N ILE A 523 -43.97 -22.36 15.29
CA ILE A 523 -45.16 -21.84 14.57
C ILE A 523 -46.02 -20.98 15.51
N ILE A 524 -46.19 -21.41 16.76
CA ILE A 524 -46.96 -20.70 17.78
C ILE A 524 -46.33 -19.34 18.10
N SER A 525 -45.00 -19.29 18.25
CA SER A 525 -44.27 -18.03 18.51
C SER A 525 -44.42 -17.06 17.33
N ASN A 526 -44.26 -17.55 16.10
CA ASN A 526 -44.41 -16.74 14.89
C ASN A 526 -45.83 -16.20 14.71
N ASN A 527 -46.85 -17.02 14.99
CA ASN A 527 -48.25 -16.58 14.96
C ASN A 527 -48.53 -15.52 16.03
N ASN A 528 -47.96 -15.68 17.24
CA ASN A 528 -48.08 -14.68 18.30
C ASN A 528 -47.38 -13.36 17.92
N LEU A 529 -46.20 -13.41 17.28
CA LEU A 529 -45.52 -12.22 16.74
C LEU A 529 -46.39 -11.51 15.69
N ASN A 530 -46.97 -12.26 14.75
CA ASN A 530 -47.86 -11.72 13.73
C ASN A 530 -49.09 -11.03 14.35
N MET A 531 -49.72 -11.69 15.32
CA MET A 531 -50.92 -11.18 15.98
C MET A 531 -50.65 -9.93 16.82
N VAL A 532 -49.52 -9.88 17.55
CA VAL A 532 -49.11 -8.69 18.30
C VAL A 532 -48.75 -7.54 17.35
N CYS A 533 -48.03 -7.83 16.27
CA CYS A 533 -47.70 -6.85 15.24
C CYS A 533 -48.97 -6.25 14.63
N TRP A 534 -49.93 -7.09 14.24
CA TRP A 534 -51.24 -6.67 13.74
C TRP A 534 -51.96 -5.73 14.70
N LYS A 535 -52.08 -6.10 15.98
CA LYS A 535 -52.75 -5.26 16.99
C LYS A 535 -52.13 -3.88 17.09
N LYS A 536 -50.80 -3.79 17.11
CA LYS A 536 -50.09 -2.50 17.19
C LYS A 536 -50.21 -1.66 15.92
N VAL A 537 -50.14 -2.29 14.76
CA VAL A 537 -50.39 -1.62 13.48
C VAL A 537 -51.82 -1.06 13.44
N LEU A 538 -52.81 -1.84 13.87
CA LEU A 538 -54.21 -1.42 13.89
C LEU A 538 -54.46 -0.23 14.84
N ASP A 539 -53.88 -0.27 16.06
CA ASP A 539 -53.98 0.83 17.03
C ASP A 539 -53.44 2.14 16.41
N LEU A 540 -52.26 2.10 15.80
CA LEU A 540 -51.59 3.26 15.20
C LEU A 540 -52.30 3.79 13.94
N ILE A 541 -52.83 2.91 13.10
CA ILE A 541 -53.54 3.31 11.88
C ILE A 541 -54.91 3.93 12.21
N ARG A 542 -55.59 3.48 13.27
CA ARG A 542 -56.82 4.13 13.77
C ARG A 542 -56.58 5.58 14.19
N GLU A 543 -55.39 5.88 14.70
CA GLU A 543 -54.92 7.23 15.02
C GLU A 543 -54.41 8.00 13.79
N LYS A 544 -54.54 7.42 12.58
CA LYS A 544 -54.10 7.96 11.29
C LYS A 544 -52.58 8.18 11.18
N HIS A 545 -51.81 7.36 11.89
CA HIS A 545 -50.35 7.41 11.83
C HIS A 545 -49.76 6.43 10.82
N GLN A 546 -48.64 6.81 10.20
CA GLN A 546 -47.85 5.93 9.33
C GLN A 546 -46.97 5.00 10.17
N VAL A 547 -46.92 3.73 9.78
CA VAL A 547 -46.17 2.67 10.48
C VAL A 547 -45.15 2.04 9.54
N MET A 548 -43.91 1.91 10.01
CA MET A 548 -42.83 1.21 9.30
C MET A 548 -42.46 -0.07 10.05
N ILE A 549 -42.50 -1.22 9.36
CA ILE A 549 -42.25 -2.53 9.96
C ILE A 549 -40.94 -3.09 9.42
N PHE A 550 -39.99 -3.36 10.33
CA PHE A 550 -38.74 -4.02 10.05
C PHE A 550 -38.85 -5.52 10.32
N VAL A 551 -38.38 -6.31 9.37
CA VAL A 551 -38.31 -7.77 9.43
C VAL A 551 -36.92 -8.23 8.98
N HIS A 552 -36.60 -9.49 9.25
CA HIS A 552 -35.24 -10.02 9.09
C HIS A 552 -34.93 -10.59 7.70
N SER A 553 -35.92 -10.81 6.83
CA SER A 553 -35.66 -11.34 5.48
C SER A 553 -36.53 -10.71 4.38
N ARG A 554 -36.02 -10.73 3.13
CA ARG A 554 -36.72 -10.19 1.96
C ARG A 554 -38.08 -10.87 1.76
N LYS A 555 -38.13 -12.20 1.86
CA LYS A 555 -39.37 -12.97 1.74
C LYS A 555 -40.35 -12.65 2.87
N ASP A 556 -39.83 -12.41 4.09
CA ASP A 556 -40.67 -12.07 5.23
C ASP A 556 -41.27 -10.66 5.12
N THR A 557 -40.68 -9.74 4.33
CA THR A 557 -41.31 -8.43 4.04
C THR A 557 -42.65 -8.63 3.33
N VAL A 558 -42.65 -9.45 2.26
CA VAL A 558 -43.85 -9.76 1.47
C VAL A 558 -44.83 -10.59 2.29
N LYS A 559 -44.33 -11.62 2.99
CA LYS A 559 -45.17 -12.50 3.82
C LYS A 559 -45.87 -11.72 4.92
N THR A 560 -45.15 -10.83 5.62
CA THR A 560 -45.73 -9.99 6.67
C THR A 560 -46.78 -9.04 6.11
N ALA A 561 -46.52 -8.39 4.98
CA ALA A 561 -47.51 -7.50 4.35
C ALA A 561 -48.79 -8.26 3.96
N LYS A 562 -48.66 -9.47 3.38
CA LYS A 562 -49.82 -10.32 3.03
C LYS A 562 -50.60 -10.76 4.27
N VAL A 563 -49.92 -11.21 5.32
CA VAL A 563 -50.55 -11.60 6.59
C VAL A 563 -51.30 -10.44 7.24
N LEU A 564 -50.76 -9.20 7.18
CA LEU A 564 -51.47 -8.03 7.70
C LEU A 564 -52.74 -7.72 6.90
N HIS A 565 -52.71 -7.90 5.58
CA HIS A 565 -53.90 -7.76 4.74
C HIS A 565 -54.95 -8.86 4.99
N GLU A 566 -54.51 -10.09 5.19
CA GLU A 566 -55.38 -11.21 5.58
C GLU A 566 -56.10 -10.90 6.91
N PHE A 567 -55.36 -10.42 7.92
CA PHE A 567 -55.97 -9.98 9.17
C PHE A 567 -56.89 -8.77 9.00
N ALA A 568 -56.54 -7.79 8.15
CA ALA A 568 -57.43 -6.66 7.85
C ALA A 568 -58.77 -7.12 7.26
N SER A 569 -58.73 -8.13 6.39
CA SER A 569 -59.92 -8.72 5.79
C SER A 569 -60.74 -9.54 6.80
N GLU A 570 -60.07 -10.35 7.64
CA GLU A 570 -60.71 -11.18 8.68
C GLU A 570 -61.41 -10.33 9.75
N TYR A 571 -60.78 -9.23 10.19
CA TYR A 571 -61.32 -8.32 11.20
C TYR A 571 -62.17 -7.18 10.61
N GLY A 572 -62.46 -7.18 9.30
CA GLY A 572 -63.32 -6.18 8.65
C GLY A 572 -62.78 -4.74 8.73
N CYS A 573 -61.46 -4.57 8.68
CA CYS A 573 -60.75 -3.30 8.86
C CYS A 573 -60.03 -2.81 7.59
N SER A 574 -60.31 -3.39 6.41
CA SER A 574 -59.65 -3.06 5.14
C SER A 574 -59.80 -1.58 4.74
N ASP A 575 -60.92 -0.95 5.09
CA ASP A 575 -61.19 0.46 4.78
C ASP A 575 -60.17 1.42 5.41
N LEU A 576 -59.53 1.03 6.53
CA LEU A 576 -58.52 1.84 7.21
C LEU A 576 -57.20 1.96 6.41
N PHE A 577 -56.97 1.02 5.51
CA PHE A 577 -55.78 0.97 4.65
C PHE A 577 -56.05 1.55 3.26
N ASP A 578 -57.30 1.90 2.94
CA ASP A 578 -57.64 2.42 1.63
C ASP A 578 -57.10 3.84 1.44
N VAL A 579 -56.22 3.98 0.44
CA VAL A 579 -55.57 5.23 0.04
C VAL A 579 -56.15 5.79 -1.26
N SER A 580 -57.20 5.19 -1.81
CA SER A 580 -57.82 5.56 -3.08
C SER A 580 -58.30 7.01 -3.15
N THR A 581 -58.68 7.59 -2.00
CA THR A 581 -59.17 8.96 -1.86
C THR A 581 -58.05 10.00 -1.70
N LEU A 582 -56.78 9.61 -1.61
CA LEU A 582 -55.65 10.55 -1.43
C LEU A 582 -55.25 11.24 -2.74
N GLU A 583 -54.87 12.51 -2.62
CA GLU A 583 -54.43 13.33 -3.75
C GLU A 583 -53.14 12.75 -4.38
N GLY A 584 -53.16 12.50 -5.69
CA GLY A 584 -52.04 11.89 -6.42
C GLY A 584 -52.01 10.36 -6.44
N TYR A 585 -53.02 9.66 -5.87
CA TYR A 585 -53.15 8.20 -5.96
C TYR A 585 -53.19 7.69 -7.40
N SER A 586 -53.98 8.33 -8.28
CA SER A 586 -54.10 7.94 -9.69
C SER A 586 -52.77 8.02 -10.45
N LEU A 587 -51.95 9.03 -10.15
CA LEU A 587 -50.62 9.22 -10.73
C LEU A 587 -49.66 8.12 -10.25
N ARG A 588 -49.62 7.86 -8.93
CA ARG A 588 -48.81 6.77 -8.35
C ARG A 588 -49.23 5.40 -8.84
N LYS A 589 -50.54 5.13 -8.96
CA LYS A 589 -51.08 3.87 -9.49
C LYS A 589 -50.58 3.62 -10.91
N ARG A 590 -50.55 4.67 -11.75
CA ARG A 590 -49.99 4.58 -13.11
C ARG A 590 -48.50 4.21 -13.10
N ASP A 591 -47.72 4.77 -12.19
CA ASP A 591 -46.28 4.49 -12.10
C ASP A 591 -45.98 3.09 -11.54
N VAL A 592 -46.69 2.67 -10.48
CA VAL A 592 -46.57 1.31 -9.93
C VAL A 592 -47.01 0.25 -10.96
N THR A 593 -48.02 0.54 -11.78
CA THR A 593 -48.46 -0.37 -12.84
C THR A 593 -47.37 -0.63 -13.89
N LYS A 594 -46.44 0.31 -14.09
CA LYS A 594 -45.26 0.14 -14.99
C LYS A 594 -44.17 -0.76 -14.39
N SER A 595 -44.19 -1.01 -13.07
CA SER A 595 -43.21 -1.87 -12.41
C SER A 595 -43.20 -3.29 -13.00
N ARG A 596 -42.07 -3.98 -12.91
CA ARG A 596 -41.99 -5.42 -13.23
C ARG A 596 -42.28 -6.31 -12.02
N ASN A 597 -42.30 -5.75 -10.82
CA ASN A 597 -42.54 -6.49 -9.59
C ASN A 597 -44.06 -6.71 -9.39
N LYS A 598 -44.49 -7.98 -9.45
CA LYS A 598 -45.90 -8.37 -9.26
C LYS A 598 -46.37 -8.14 -7.82
N GLU A 599 -45.53 -8.43 -6.84
CA GLU A 599 -45.86 -8.30 -5.41
C GLU A 599 -46.07 -6.84 -5.03
N LEU A 600 -45.25 -5.94 -5.57
CA LEU A 600 -45.41 -4.50 -5.36
C LEU A 600 -46.74 -3.97 -5.91
N LYS A 601 -47.17 -4.45 -7.08
CA LYS A 601 -48.47 -4.04 -7.67
C LYS A 601 -49.63 -4.51 -6.82
N GLU A 602 -49.60 -5.77 -6.40
CA GLU A 602 -50.62 -6.38 -5.55
C GLU A 602 -50.75 -5.64 -4.22
N LEU A 603 -49.64 -5.45 -3.51
CA LEU A 603 -49.64 -4.82 -2.19
C LEU A 603 -50.03 -3.33 -2.23
N PHE A 604 -49.69 -2.63 -3.32
CA PHE A 604 -50.09 -1.23 -3.50
C PHE A 604 -51.61 -1.05 -3.56
N GLU A 605 -52.35 -2.02 -4.11
CA GLU A 605 -53.82 -2.00 -4.10
C GLU A 605 -54.39 -2.17 -2.68
N TYR A 606 -53.66 -2.84 -1.80
CA TYR A 606 -54.00 -3.00 -0.39
C TYR A 606 -53.56 -1.82 0.50
N GLY A 607 -52.99 -0.76 -0.08
CA GLY A 607 -52.42 0.37 0.66
C GLY A 607 -51.12 0.03 1.41
N LEU A 608 -50.46 -1.08 1.07
CA LEU A 608 -49.23 -1.55 1.68
C LEU A 608 -48.03 -1.39 0.74
N GLY A 609 -46.86 -1.05 1.31
CA GLY A 609 -45.60 -0.97 0.57
C GLY A 609 -44.58 -1.98 1.09
N ILE A 610 -43.71 -2.45 0.20
CA ILE A 610 -42.55 -3.29 0.56
C ILE A 610 -41.26 -2.62 0.09
N HIS A 611 -40.18 -2.86 0.83
CA HIS A 611 -38.86 -2.35 0.48
C HIS A 611 -37.78 -3.35 0.91
N HIS A 612 -36.99 -3.83 -0.05
CA HIS A 612 -35.80 -4.64 0.23
C HIS A 612 -34.78 -4.55 -0.91
N ALA A 613 -33.51 -4.87 -0.62
CA ALA A 613 -32.40 -4.76 -1.59
C ALA A 613 -32.59 -5.60 -2.87
N GLY A 614 -33.36 -6.70 -2.80
CA GLY A 614 -33.71 -7.53 -3.97
C GLY A 614 -34.67 -6.89 -4.98
N MET A 615 -35.27 -5.73 -4.67
CA MET A 615 -36.12 -5.00 -5.62
C MET A 615 -35.26 -4.14 -6.56
N LEU A 616 -35.72 -3.97 -7.80
CA LEU A 616 -35.09 -3.06 -8.75
C LEU A 616 -35.01 -1.66 -8.14
N ARG A 617 -33.93 -0.92 -8.42
CA ARG A 617 -33.74 0.45 -7.89
C ARG A 617 -34.93 1.36 -8.22
N ALA A 618 -35.48 1.25 -9.43
CA ALA A 618 -36.68 1.97 -9.84
C ALA A 618 -37.90 1.64 -8.95
N ASP A 619 -38.07 0.36 -8.58
CA ASP A 619 -39.17 -0.08 -7.72
C ASP A 619 -39.00 0.42 -6.28
N ARG A 620 -37.77 0.40 -5.75
CA ARG A 620 -37.45 0.98 -4.43
C ARG A 620 -37.70 2.48 -4.39
N SER A 621 -37.27 3.22 -5.41
CA SER A 621 -37.53 4.66 -5.51
C SER A 621 -39.01 5.00 -5.71
N MET A 622 -39.86 4.06 -6.12
CA MET A 622 -41.30 4.26 -6.17
C MET A 622 -41.96 4.11 -4.79
N THR A 623 -41.46 3.19 -3.94
CA THR A 623 -41.93 3.05 -2.55
C THR A 623 -41.34 4.12 -1.62
N GLU A 624 -40.20 4.70 -2.00
CA GLU A 624 -39.57 5.85 -1.35
C GLU A 624 -39.83 7.14 -2.15
N PRO A 625 -40.91 7.91 -1.91
CA PRO A 625 -41.09 9.17 -2.64
C PRO A 625 -39.92 10.15 -2.46
N TRP A 626 -39.07 9.96 -1.44
CA TRP A 626 -37.81 10.67 -1.24
C TRP A 626 -36.77 9.71 -0.64
N GLY A 627 -35.70 9.41 -1.41
CA GLY A 627 -34.78 8.30 -1.15
C GLY A 627 -34.14 8.27 0.24
N VAL A 628 -34.02 7.05 0.79
CA VAL A 628 -33.27 6.64 1.99
C VAL A 628 -32.99 7.74 3.03
N ASN A 629 -34.05 8.35 3.55
CA ASN A 629 -34.14 8.88 4.91
C ASN A 629 -35.63 9.09 5.19
N LEU A 630 -36.41 8.00 5.15
CA LEU A 630 -37.86 8.04 5.32
C LEU A 630 -38.20 7.81 6.80
N PRO A 631 -38.44 8.87 7.59
CA PRO A 631 -39.02 8.69 8.90
C PRO A 631 -40.50 8.32 8.79
N ALA A 632 -40.99 7.51 9.71
CA ALA A 632 -42.41 7.23 9.93
C ALA A 632 -42.77 7.63 11.35
N TYR A 633 -44.04 7.88 11.66
CA TYR A 633 -44.45 8.20 13.04
C TYR A 633 -44.06 7.07 14.00
N ALA A 634 -44.41 5.83 13.63
CA ALA A 634 -44.11 4.65 14.40
C ALA A 634 -43.26 3.64 13.63
N VAL A 635 -42.35 2.98 14.35
CA VAL A 635 -41.50 1.92 13.83
C VAL A 635 -41.69 0.66 14.65
N ILE A 636 -41.82 -0.50 14.00
CA ILE A 636 -41.99 -1.80 14.63
C ILE A 636 -40.90 -2.74 14.15
N ILE A 637 -40.09 -3.27 15.06
CA ILE A 637 -39.16 -4.37 14.80
C ILE A 637 -39.90 -5.67 15.09
N LYS A 638 -40.22 -6.43 14.04
CA LYS A 638 -40.96 -7.70 14.13
C LYS A 638 -39.99 -8.87 14.07
N GLY A 639 -39.68 -9.41 15.25
CA GLY A 639 -38.68 -10.45 15.42
C GLY A 639 -37.27 -9.84 15.44
N THR A 640 -36.40 -10.41 16.26
CA THR A 640 -35.06 -9.87 16.53
C THR A 640 -33.95 -10.86 16.20
N GLN A 641 -34.25 -11.88 15.40
CA GLN A 641 -33.27 -12.88 14.96
C GLN A 641 -32.94 -12.64 13.49
N VAL A 642 -31.67 -12.53 13.16
CA VAL A 642 -31.15 -12.31 11.81
C VAL A 642 -30.19 -13.43 11.47
N TYR A 643 -30.24 -13.92 10.23
CA TYR A 643 -29.27 -14.91 9.77
C TYR A 643 -27.96 -14.21 9.42
N ASP A 644 -26.90 -14.52 10.16
CA ASP A 644 -25.55 -14.05 9.92
C ASP A 644 -24.81 -15.07 9.03
N SER A 645 -24.58 -14.71 7.77
CA SER A 645 -23.88 -15.56 6.81
C SER A 645 -22.41 -15.74 7.14
N GLN A 646 -21.79 -14.81 7.87
CA GLN A 646 -20.42 -14.98 8.35
C GLN A 646 -20.41 -16.09 9.39
N LYS A 647 -21.26 -16.00 10.43
CA LYS A 647 -21.32 -17.00 11.52
C LYS A 647 -22.07 -18.30 11.20
N GLY A 648 -22.70 -18.38 10.02
CA GLY A 648 -23.51 -19.52 9.58
C GLY A 648 -24.72 -19.84 10.44
N ARG A 649 -25.19 -18.91 11.28
CA ARG A 649 -26.27 -19.12 12.28
C ARG A 649 -27.20 -17.92 12.40
N PHE A 650 -28.36 -18.12 13.01
CA PHE A 650 -29.22 -17.02 13.46
C PHE A 650 -28.61 -16.36 14.69
N ASP A 651 -28.35 -15.06 14.62
CA ASP A 651 -27.87 -14.23 15.71
C ASP A 651 -28.94 -13.20 16.09
N ASP A 652 -28.82 -12.63 17.29
CA ASP A 652 -29.70 -11.58 17.76
C ASP A 652 -29.35 -10.24 17.08
N LEU A 653 -30.36 -9.42 16.80
CA LEU A 653 -30.18 -8.09 16.21
C LEU A 653 -29.32 -7.22 17.15
N SER A 654 -28.31 -6.54 16.60
CA SER A 654 -27.43 -5.70 17.42
C SER A 654 -28.21 -4.51 17.99
N ILE A 655 -27.77 -4.01 19.14
CA ILE A 655 -28.35 -2.81 19.76
C ILE A 655 -28.18 -1.59 18.85
N LEU A 656 -27.11 -1.57 18.06
CA LEU A 656 -26.83 -0.52 17.10
C LEU A 656 -27.86 -0.51 15.97
N ASP A 657 -28.18 -1.67 15.40
CA ASP A 657 -29.24 -1.80 14.40
C ASP A 657 -30.59 -1.39 14.96
N VAL A 658 -30.91 -1.81 16.19
CA VAL A 658 -32.12 -1.38 16.89
C VAL A 658 -32.18 0.15 17.02
N MET A 659 -31.10 0.80 17.45
CA MET A 659 -31.01 2.26 17.58
C MET A 659 -31.10 2.98 16.23
N GLN A 660 -30.55 2.41 15.16
CA GLN A 660 -30.65 2.96 13.81
C GLN A 660 -32.08 2.86 13.27
N ILE A 661 -32.74 1.72 13.47
CA ILE A 661 -34.14 1.49 13.10
C ILE A 661 -35.05 2.45 13.87
N PHE A 662 -34.88 2.56 15.20
CA PHE A 662 -35.61 3.50 16.03
C PHE A 662 -35.32 4.97 15.67
N GLY A 663 -34.15 5.25 15.11
CA GLY A 663 -33.82 6.54 14.52
C GLY A 663 -34.78 7.01 13.42
N ARG A 664 -35.53 6.09 12.79
CA ARG A 664 -36.55 6.40 11.77
C ARG A 664 -37.91 6.77 12.37
N ALA A 665 -38.13 6.60 13.67
CA ALA A 665 -39.43 6.89 14.31
C ALA A 665 -39.59 8.39 14.65
N GLY A 666 -40.69 9.01 14.25
CA GLY A 666 -40.96 10.44 14.40
C GLY A 666 -40.35 11.27 13.26
N ARG A 667 -41.22 11.88 12.46
CA ARG A 667 -40.88 12.77 11.34
C ARG A 667 -40.65 14.18 11.86
N PRO A 668 -39.42 14.72 11.74
CA PRO A 668 -39.15 16.10 12.10
C PRO A 668 -40.12 17.03 11.37
N GLN A 669 -40.63 18.06 12.06
CA GLN A 669 -41.60 19.06 11.58
C GLN A 669 -43.08 18.64 11.53
N TYR A 670 -43.40 17.35 11.52
CA TYR A 670 -44.79 16.87 11.43
C TYR A 670 -45.34 16.38 12.77
N GLU A 671 -44.51 15.78 13.63
CA GLU A 671 -44.96 15.18 14.89
C GLU A 671 -44.25 15.69 16.13
N THR A 672 -44.92 15.56 17.27
CA THR A 672 -44.44 15.97 18.61
C THR A 672 -43.63 14.90 19.30
N HIS A 673 -43.86 13.64 18.99
CA HIS A 673 -43.12 12.47 19.46
C HIS A 673 -43.20 11.36 18.38
N GLY A 674 -42.32 10.38 18.46
CA GLY A 674 -42.37 9.16 17.66
C GLY A 674 -42.40 7.93 18.56
N VAL A 675 -42.83 6.79 18.01
CA VAL A 675 -43.02 5.56 18.79
C VAL A 675 -42.23 4.40 18.19
N GLY A 676 -41.46 3.68 19.01
CA GLY A 676 -40.70 2.49 18.62
C GLY A 676 -41.17 1.25 19.36
N TYR A 677 -41.51 0.18 18.64
CA TYR A 677 -41.87 -1.12 19.19
C TYR A 677 -40.80 -2.17 18.85
N ILE A 678 -40.35 -2.93 19.84
CA ILE A 678 -39.59 -4.18 19.64
C ILE A 678 -40.49 -5.36 20.00
N LEU A 679 -40.73 -6.22 19.02
CA LEU A 679 -41.45 -7.48 19.20
C LEU A 679 -40.42 -8.61 19.19
N THR A 680 -40.19 -9.20 20.36
CA THR A 680 -39.19 -10.26 20.55
C THR A 680 -39.79 -11.45 21.27
N THR A 681 -39.09 -12.58 21.28
CA THR A 681 -39.46 -13.71 22.15
C THR A 681 -39.20 -13.36 23.62
N ASN A 682 -40.00 -13.92 24.53
CA ASN A 682 -39.96 -13.56 25.95
C ASN A 682 -38.61 -13.82 26.63
N ASP A 683 -37.84 -14.80 26.16
CA ASP A 683 -36.48 -15.09 26.63
C ASP A 683 -35.46 -13.99 26.32
N LYS A 684 -35.69 -13.20 25.27
CA LYS A 684 -34.81 -12.11 24.83
C LYS A 684 -35.26 -10.73 25.31
N LEU A 685 -36.45 -10.62 25.90
CA LEU A 685 -37.00 -9.34 26.36
C LEU A 685 -36.07 -8.65 27.38
N SER A 686 -35.60 -9.39 28.38
CA SER A 686 -34.70 -8.87 29.41
C SER A 686 -33.39 -8.36 28.81
N HIS A 687 -32.84 -9.07 27.82
CA HIS A 687 -31.63 -8.67 27.11
C HIS A 687 -31.80 -7.29 26.45
N TYR A 688 -32.84 -7.09 25.63
CA TYR A 688 -33.04 -5.81 24.95
C TYR A 688 -33.41 -4.65 25.89
N VAL A 689 -34.20 -4.91 26.93
CA VAL A 689 -34.50 -3.90 27.95
C VAL A 689 -33.23 -3.52 28.70
N SER A 690 -32.45 -4.49 29.14
CA SER A 690 -31.18 -4.26 29.84
C SER A 690 -30.19 -3.53 28.95
N ALA A 691 -30.01 -3.95 27.70
CA ALA A 691 -29.03 -3.36 26.82
C ALA A 691 -29.36 -1.92 26.39
N MET A 692 -30.65 -1.59 26.24
CA MET A 692 -31.11 -0.22 25.95
C MET A 692 -31.09 0.69 27.19
N THR A 693 -31.25 0.14 28.39
CA THR A 693 -31.30 0.92 29.65
C THR A 693 -29.94 1.02 30.35
N GLN A 694 -29.16 -0.05 30.37
CA GLN A 694 -27.90 -0.15 31.13
C GLN A 694 -26.71 0.52 30.45
N GLN A 695 -26.83 1.00 29.20
CA GLN A 695 -25.72 1.66 28.49
C GLN A 695 -24.41 0.86 28.67
N HIS A 696 -24.18 -0.17 27.85
CA HIS A 696 -22.93 -0.95 27.91
C HIS A 696 -21.73 -0.21 27.28
N PRO A 697 -20.56 -0.18 27.94
CA PRO A 697 -19.35 0.46 27.44
C PRO A 697 -18.88 -0.14 26.10
N ILE A 698 -18.42 0.71 25.17
CA ILE A 698 -17.76 0.26 23.94
C ILE A 698 -16.41 -0.36 24.31
N GLU A 699 -16.26 -1.66 24.06
CA GLU A 699 -15.02 -2.43 24.22
C GLU A 699 -14.34 -2.74 22.87
N SER A 700 -13.02 -2.93 22.89
CA SER A 700 -12.22 -3.26 21.69
C SER A 700 -12.34 -4.74 21.33
N LYS A 701 -12.34 -5.02 20.02
CA LYS A 701 -12.26 -6.38 19.43
C LYS A 701 -10.94 -6.62 18.69
N PHE A 702 -9.92 -5.81 18.95
CA PHE A 702 -8.68 -5.81 18.18
C PHE A 702 -7.81 -7.06 18.36
N VAL A 703 -7.85 -7.70 19.54
CA VAL A 703 -7.01 -8.87 19.88
C VAL A 703 -7.16 -9.99 18.85
N ASP A 704 -8.39 -10.30 18.44
CA ASP A 704 -8.70 -11.39 17.51
C ASP A 704 -8.12 -11.17 16.10
N LYS A 705 -7.87 -9.91 15.73
CA LYS A 705 -7.33 -9.50 14.43
C LYS A 705 -5.93 -8.89 14.53
N MET A 706 -5.28 -8.96 15.70
CA MET A 706 -4.01 -8.31 15.94
C MET A 706 -2.89 -8.86 15.04
N VAL A 707 -2.85 -10.18 14.82
CA VAL A 707 -1.83 -10.85 14.01
C VAL A 707 -1.88 -10.36 12.55
N ASP A 708 -3.07 -10.32 11.96
CA ASP A 708 -3.27 -9.85 10.58
C ASP A 708 -2.94 -8.36 10.42
N ASN A 709 -3.29 -7.54 11.41
CA ASN A 709 -3.01 -6.11 11.39
C ASN A 709 -1.51 -5.83 11.63
N LEU A 710 -0.83 -6.58 12.49
CA LEU A 710 0.62 -6.46 12.66
C LEU A 710 1.36 -6.81 11.37
N ASN A 711 0.98 -7.90 10.70
CA ASN A 711 1.53 -8.25 9.38
C ASN A 711 1.34 -7.11 8.36
N ALA A 712 0.19 -6.45 8.37
CA ALA A 712 -0.07 -5.33 7.46
C ALA A 712 0.87 -4.13 7.71
N GLU A 713 1.11 -3.77 8.98
CA GLU A 713 2.02 -2.68 9.33
C GLU A 713 3.49 -3.01 9.04
N ILE A 714 3.88 -4.29 9.21
CA ILE A 714 5.21 -4.79 8.80
C ILE A 714 5.34 -4.76 7.27
N SER A 715 4.32 -5.19 6.54
CA SER A 715 4.29 -5.15 5.08
C SER A 715 4.36 -3.73 4.51
N LEU A 716 3.78 -2.75 5.22
CA LEU A 716 3.88 -1.33 4.87
C LEU A 716 5.27 -0.74 5.18
N GLY A 717 6.12 -1.44 5.91
CA GLY A 717 7.39 -0.94 6.43
C GLY A 717 7.23 0.09 7.54
N THR A 718 6.01 0.27 8.07
CA THR A 718 5.78 1.17 9.21
C THR A 718 6.31 0.57 10.49
N VAL A 719 6.30 -0.74 10.65
CA VAL A 719 6.83 -1.47 11.82
C VAL A 719 7.96 -2.40 11.35
N THR A 720 9.19 -2.14 11.77
CA THR A 720 10.35 -2.98 11.40
C THR A 720 10.96 -3.75 12.57
N ASN A 721 10.56 -3.44 13.80
CA ASN A 721 11.06 -4.09 15.02
C ASN A 721 10.00 -4.12 16.13
N VAL A 722 10.28 -4.88 17.19
CA VAL A 722 9.35 -5.06 18.33
C VAL A 722 9.00 -3.72 18.99
N ASP A 723 9.96 -2.82 19.19
CA ASP A 723 9.72 -1.51 19.82
C ASP A 723 8.75 -0.63 19.02
N GLU A 724 8.87 -0.66 17.69
CA GLU A 724 7.93 -0.01 16.78
C GLU A 724 6.54 -0.65 16.79
N GLY A 725 6.47 -1.96 16.98
CA GLY A 725 5.22 -2.70 17.19
C GLY A 725 4.55 -2.29 18.51
N VAL A 726 5.32 -2.15 19.59
CA VAL A 726 4.83 -1.67 20.90
C VAL A 726 4.30 -0.24 20.80
N ARG A 727 5.03 0.64 20.10
CA ARG A 727 4.59 2.01 19.82
C ARG A 727 3.28 2.02 19.00
N TRP A 728 3.21 1.23 17.94
CA TRP A 728 2.00 1.07 17.13
C TRP A 728 0.79 0.67 17.97
N LEU A 729 0.94 -0.36 18.81
CA LEU A 729 -0.13 -0.85 19.67
C LEU A 729 -0.60 0.25 20.66
N GLY A 730 0.26 1.21 21.01
CA GLY A 730 -0.08 2.37 21.82
C GLY A 730 -1.07 3.34 21.18
N TYR A 731 -1.25 3.35 19.86
CA TYR A 731 -2.25 4.19 19.18
C TYR A 731 -3.64 3.53 19.07
N THR A 732 -3.77 2.28 19.47
CA THR A 732 -5.01 1.50 19.33
C THR A 732 -6.04 1.84 20.41
N TYR A 733 -7.32 1.53 20.15
CA TYR A 733 -8.36 1.64 21.16
C TYR A 733 -8.21 0.54 22.22
N LEU A 734 -7.72 -0.64 21.81
CA LEU A 734 -7.34 -1.74 22.71
C LEU A 734 -6.46 -1.26 23.87
N PHE A 735 -5.35 -0.56 23.60
CA PHE A 735 -4.45 -0.06 24.65
C PHE A 735 -5.17 0.80 25.68
N VAL A 736 -6.04 1.71 25.24
CA VAL A 736 -6.79 2.58 26.15
C VAL A 736 -7.84 1.81 26.95
N ARG A 737 -8.47 0.78 26.37
CA ARG A 737 -9.41 -0.08 27.09
C ARG A 737 -8.73 -1.02 28.08
N MET A 738 -7.56 -1.54 27.74
CA MET A 738 -6.73 -2.33 28.65
C MET A 738 -6.39 -1.54 29.92
N LYS A 739 -6.08 -0.24 29.80
CA LYS A 739 -5.83 0.64 30.96
C LYS A 739 -7.09 0.94 31.78
N LYS A 740 -8.24 1.14 31.14
CA LYS A 740 -9.48 1.54 31.82
C LYS A 740 -10.26 0.38 32.43
N ASN A 741 -10.23 -0.79 31.80
CA ASN A 741 -10.99 -1.96 32.21
C ASN A 741 -10.15 -3.25 32.04
N PRO A 742 -9.07 -3.43 32.83
CA PRO A 742 -8.14 -4.54 32.68
C PRO A 742 -8.78 -5.92 32.75
N LEU A 743 -9.78 -6.09 33.61
CA LEU A 743 -10.43 -7.38 33.86
C LEU A 743 -11.04 -7.99 32.60
N VAL A 744 -11.59 -7.16 31.70
CA VAL A 744 -12.17 -7.62 30.44
C VAL A 744 -11.11 -8.21 29.49
N TYR A 745 -9.87 -7.73 29.61
CA TYR A 745 -8.73 -8.17 28.78
C TYR A 745 -7.84 -9.18 29.52
N GLY A 746 -8.36 -9.80 30.59
CA GLY A 746 -7.66 -10.85 31.34
C GLY A 746 -6.52 -10.36 32.22
N MET A 747 -6.46 -9.06 32.55
CA MET A 747 -5.43 -8.49 33.42
C MET A 747 -5.99 -8.15 34.81
N ASN A 748 -5.12 -8.21 35.81
CA ASN A 748 -5.44 -7.80 37.17
C ASN A 748 -5.14 -6.31 37.38
N TYR A 749 -5.87 -5.64 38.29
CA TYR A 749 -5.59 -4.24 38.62
C TYR A 749 -4.17 -4.01 39.17
N SER A 750 -3.60 -5.00 39.86
CA SER A 750 -2.21 -4.97 40.35
C SER A 750 -1.16 -4.94 39.24
N GLU A 751 -1.48 -5.43 38.05
CA GLU A 751 -0.55 -5.41 36.90
C GLU A 751 -0.46 -3.99 36.31
N ILE A 752 -1.56 -3.24 36.29
CA ILE A 752 -1.56 -1.83 35.88
C ILE A 752 -0.76 -0.96 36.85
N GLU A 753 -0.88 -1.20 38.16
CA GLU A 753 -0.12 -0.43 39.16
C GLU A 753 1.40 -0.59 38.99
N ASN A 754 1.84 -1.78 38.58
CA ASN A 754 3.25 -2.08 38.34
C ASN A 754 3.74 -1.68 36.93
N ASP A 755 2.85 -1.65 35.93
CA ASP A 755 3.14 -1.24 34.55
C ASP A 755 2.07 -0.25 34.02
N PRO A 756 2.11 1.04 34.42
CA PRO A 756 1.08 2.01 34.07
C PRO A 756 0.92 2.27 32.56
N GLU A 757 1.99 2.04 31.79
CA GLU A 757 2.02 2.19 30.33
C GLU A 757 1.88 0.86 29.58
N LEU A 758 1.63 -0.24 30.31
CA LEU A 758 1.49 -1.59 29.78
C LEU A 758 2.61 -1.94 28.79
N GLY A 759 3.83 -1.48 29.03
CA GLY A 759 4.97 -1.66 28.12
C GLY A 759 5.34 -3.13 27.99
N LYS A 760 5.38 -3.86 29.11
CA LYS A 760 5.69 -5.29 29.12
C LYS A 760 4.58 -6.09 28.45
N GLN A 761 3.33 -5.79 28.78
CA GLN A 761 2.16 -6.47 28.22
C GLN A 761 2.07 -6.28 26.70
N ARG A 762 2.27 -5.05 26.21
CA ARG A 762 2.29 -4.77 24.77
C ARG A 762 3.43 -5.49 24.06
N ARG A 763 4.62 -5.54 24.67
CA ARG A 763 5.76 -6.28 24.10
C ARG A 763 5.43 -7.76 23.97
N GLU A 764 4.84 -8.37 24.99
CA GLU A 764 4.45 -9.78 24.98
C GLU A 764 3.43 -10.09 23.88
N LEU A 765 2.40 -9.24 23.72
CA LEU A 765 1.42 -9.39 22.65
C LEU A 765 2.07 -9.30 21.25
N ILE A 766 2.98 -8.35 21.04
CA ILE A 766 3.69 -8.18 19.76
C ILE A 766 4.61 -9.35 19.46
N VAL A 767 5.38 -9.81 20.45
CA VAL A 767 6.29 -10.96 20.28
C VAL A 767 5.51 -12.24 20.00
N ASN A 768 4.39 -12.48 20.69
CA ASN A 768 3.55 -13.66 20.43
C ASN A 768 2.92 -13.63 19.03
N ALA A 769 2.46 -12.46 18.58
CA ALA A 769 1.97 -12.28 17.22
C ALA A 769 3.07 -12.48 16.18
N ALA A 770 4.27 -11.93 16.40
CA ALA A 770 5.42 -12.08 15.51
C ALA A 770 5.89 -13.53 15.42
N LYS A 771 5.92 -14.29 16.53
CA LYS A 771 6.22 -15.72 16.54
C LYS A 771 5.23 -16.53 15.71
N THR A 772 3.96 -16.17 15.78
CA THR A 772 2.90 -16.81 14.97
C THR A 772 3.14 -16.56 13.47
N LEU A 773 3.42 -15.30 13.09
CA LEU A 773 3.74 -14.94 11.70
C LEU A 773 5.03 -15.59 11.20
N HIS A 774 6.04 -15.71 12.07
CA HIS A 774 7.31 -16.33 11.76
C HIS A 774 7.17 -17.83 11.47
N LYS A 775 6.42 -18.56 12.32
CA LYS A 775 6.15 -19.99 12.14
C LYS A 775 5.54 -20.30 10.78
N ILE A 776 4.66 -19.42 10.27
CA ILE A 776 3.95 -19.62 9.00
C ILE A 776 4.82 -19.24 7.79
N GLY A 777 5.93 -18.52 8.01
CA GLY A 777 6.80 -18.01 6.95
C GLY A 777 6.32 -16.68 6.34
N MET A 778 5.45 -15.94 7.04
CA MET A 778 4.99 -14.61 6.58
C MET A 778 6.02 -13.51 6.88
N ILE A 779 6.80 -13.68 7.95
CA ILE A 779 7.92 -12.81 8.33
C ILE A 779 9.11 -13.67 8.76
N LYS A 780 10.32 -13.14 8.68
CA LYS A 780 11.46 -13.63 9.47
C LYS A 780 11.58 -12.74 10.71
N PHE A 781 11.58 -13.36 11.89
CA PHE A 781 11.74 -12.66 13.16
C PHE A 781 13.08 -13.04 13.78
N TYR A 782 13.95 -12.04 13.94
CA TYR A 782 15.27 -12.21 14.54
C TYR A 782 15.20 -11.89 16.03
N GLU A 783 15.06 -12.91 16.88
CA GLU A 783 14.88 -12.72 18.34
C GLU A 783 16.04 -11.97 19.01
N ASP A 784 17.26 -12.11 18.50
CA ASP A 784 18.45 -11.45 19.06
C ASP A 784 18.46 -9.92 18.85
N THR A 785 17.89 -9.46 17.73
CA THR A 785 17.88 -8.05 17.33
C THR A 785 16.50 -7.41 17.44
N ASP A 786 15.47 -8.20 17.80
CA ASP A 786 14.06 -7.81 17.79
C ASP A 786 13.58 -7.26 16.43
N TYR A 787 14.22 -7.66 15.32
CA TYR A 787 13.95 -7.16 13.96
C TYR A 787 13.00 -8.05 13.16
N PHE A 788 12.15 -7.43 12.33
CA PHE A 788 11.20 -8.08 11.43
C PHE A 788 11.59 -7.87 9.96
N GLU A 789 11.74 -8.96 9.22
CA GLU A 789 11.86 -8.93 7.76
C GLU A 789 10.60 -9.52 7.13
N ILE A 790 9.91 -8.72 6.30
CA ILE A 790 8.70 -9.15 5.60
C ILE A 790 9.03 -10.16 4.49
N GLN A 791 8.25 -11.24 4.37
CA GLN A 791 8.31 -12.17 3.23
C GLN A 791 7.17 -11.92 2.24
N ASP A 792 7.29 -12.41 0.99
CA ASP A 792 6.30 -12.17 -0.05
C ASP A 792 4.90 -12.69 0.31
N ILE A 793 4.80 -13.84 0.97
CA ILE A 793 3.53 -14.39 1.47
C ILE A 793 2.85 -13.40 2.44
N GLY A 794 3.64 -12.76 3.32
CA GLY A 794 3.14 -11.71 4.22
C GLY A 794 2.63 -10.48 3.48
N ARG A 795 3.34 -10.05 2.42
CA ARG A 795 2.93 -8.93 1.56
C ARG A 795 1.63 -9.23 0.83
N ILE A 796 1.53 -10.40 0.22
CA ILE A 796 0.34 -10.86 -0.50
C ILE A 796 -0.86 -10.93 0.46
N ALA A 797 -0.68 -11.48 1.66
CA ALA A 797 -1.75 -11.55 2.66
C ALA A 797 -2.28 -10.17 3.05
N SER A 798 -1.39 -9.19 3.24
CA SER A 798 -1.75 -7.80 3.50
C SER A 798 -2.50 -7.16 2.32
N ASN A 799 -1.98 -7.31 1.11
CA ASN A 799 -2.50 -6.70 -0.12
C ASN A 799 -3.90 -7.21 -0.51
N PHE A 800 -4.17 -8.49 -0.28
CA PHE A 800 -5.46 -9.14 -0.58
C PHE A 800 -6.37 -9.29 0.62
N TYR A 801 -5.94 -8.85 1.80
CA TYR A 801 -6.75 -8.88 3.01
C TYR A 801 -7.18 -10.31 3.40
N ILE A 802 -6.20 -11.23 3.37
CA ILE A 802 -6.36 -12.65 3.69
C ILE A 802 -5.79 -12.92 5.07
N THR A 803 -6.48 -13.77 5.83
CA THR A 803 -6.08 -14.10 7.19
C THR A 803 -4.83 -14.99 7.23
N TYR A 804 -4.02 -14.83 8.27
CA TYR A 804 -2.80 -15.61 8.46
C TYR A 804 -3.07 -17.13 8.52
N LYS A 805 -4.22 -17.53 9.05
CA LYS A 805 -4.66 -18.94 9.12
C LYS A 805 -4.91 -19.53 7.73
N SER A 806 -5.50 -18.77 6.81
CA SER A 806 -5.63 -19.23 5.42
C SER A 806 -4.28 -19.33 4.74
N MET A 807 -3.35 -18.41 5.04
CA MET A 807 -1.98 -18.49 4.51
C MET A 807 -1.20 -19.71 5.01
N GLU A 808 -1.40 -20.13 6.26
CA GLU A 808 -0.86 -21.39 6.78
C GLU A 808 -1.33 -22.58 5.93
N ILE A 809 -2.63 -22.66 5.65
CA ILE A 809 -3.22 -23.72 4.82
C ILE A 809 -2.66 -23.68 3.39
N PHE A 810 -2.53 -22.50 2.80
CA PHE A 810 -2.03 -22.37 1.43
C PHE A 810 -0.55 -22.71 1.32
N ASN A 811 0.26 -22.32 2.30
CA ASN A 811 1.68 -22.62 2.31
C ASN A 811 1.93 -24.13 2.46
N GLU A 812 1.14 -24.82 3.28
CA GLU A 812 1.23 -26.28 3.47
C GLU A 812 0.70 -27.09 2.29
N LYS A 813 -0.41 -26.65 1.66
CA LYS A 813 -1.13 -27.48 0.68
C LYS A 813 -0.81 -27.17 -0.77
N LEU A 814 -0.41 -25.96 -1.12
CA LEU A 814 -0.12 -25.58 -2.51
C LEU A 814 1.23 -26.17 -2.96
N LYS A 815 1.27 -26.72 -4.17
CA LYS A 815 2.44 -27.41 -4.75
C LYS A 815 2.66 -26.92 -6.18
N GLU A 816 3.86 -27.16 -6.69
CA GLU A 816 4.31 -26.76 -8.03
C GLU A 816 3.41 -27.27 -9.17
N SER A 817 2.95 -28.51 -9.09
CA SER A 817 2.00 -29.08 -10.05
C SER A 817 0.69 -29.48 -9.37
N MET A 818 -0.41 -28.87 -9.81
CA MET A 818 -1.76 -29.16 -9.32
C MET A 818 -2.80 -29.05 -10.43
N LYS A 819 -3.83 -29.91 -10.34
CA LYS A 819 -5.03 -29.81 -11.18
C LYS A 819 -6.05 -28.85 -10.56
N GLU A 820 -6.90 -28.26 -11.40
CA GLU A 820 -7.97 -27.33 -11.01
C GLU A 820 -8.84 -27.84 -9.85
N ALA A 821 -9.24 -29.12 -9.87
CA ALA A 821 -10.03 -29.72 -8.78
C ALA A 821 -9.33 -29.69 -7.40
N ASN A 822 -8.00 -29.85 -7.36
CA ASN A 822 -7.24 -29.75 -6.12
C ASN A 822 -7.18 -28.30 -5.63
N ILE A 823 -7.03 -27.33 -6.54
CA ILE A 823 -7.00 -25.90 -6.23
C ILE A 823 -8.35 -25.44 -5.66
N LEU A 824 -9.47 -25.83 -6.29
CA LEU A 824 -10.82 -25.55 -5.77
C LEU A 824 -11.03 -26.15 -4.38
N SER A 825 -10.49 -27.35 -4.13
CA SER A 825 -10.49 -27.95 -2.80
C SER A 825 -9.68 -27.15 -1.78
N ILE A 826 -8.51 -26.59 -2.14
CA ILE A 826 -7.70 -25.77 -1.23
C ILE A 826 -8.44 -24.47 -0.89
N ILE A 827 -8.99 -23.79 -1.91
CA ILE A 827 -9.79 -22.57 -1.73
C ILE A 827 -10.95 -22.82 -0.76
N SER A 828 -11.64 -23.96 -0.91
CA SER A 828 -12.79 -24.28 -0.05
C SER A 828 -12.46 -24.49 1.44
N GLN A 829 -11.17 -24.70 1.78
CA GLN A 829 -10.70 -24.91 3.15
C GLN A 829 -10.21 -23.62 3.83
N SER A 830 -10.29 -22.47 3.15
CA SER A 830 -9.85 -21.19 3.68
C SER A 830 -10.64 -20.83 4.94
N SER A 831 -9.97 -20.21 5.92
CA SER A 831 -10.59 -19.88 7.21
C SER A 831 -11.64 -18.77 7.13
N GLU A 832 -11.68 -18.00 6.03
CA GLU A 832 -12.77 -17.08 5.72
C GLU A 832 -14.14 -17.78 5.61
N PHE A 833 -14.14 -19.10 5.40
CA PHE A 833 -15.32 -19.94 5.29
C PHE A 833 -15.58 -20.82 6.52
N ALA A 834 -14.72 -20.77 7.56
CA ALA A 834 -14.75 -21.69 8.70
C ALA A 834 -16.09 -21.69 9.46
N ASP A 835 -16.78 -20.55 9.46
CA ASP A 835 -18.03 -20.35 10.18
C ASP A 835 -19.27 -20.77 9.36
N LEU A 836 -19.13 -21.09 8.08
CA LEU A 836 -20.22 -21.65 7.27
C LEU A 836 -20.55 -23.07 7.76
N LYS A 837 -21.83 -23.38 7.87
CA LYS A 837 -22.31 -24.71 8.28
C LYS A 837 -23.25 -25.30 7.24
N SER A 838 -23.14 -26.60 7.02
CA SER A 838 -24.09 -27.37 6.23
C SER A 838 -25.34 -27.67 7.06
N ARG A 839 -26.53 -27.59 6.44
CA ARG A 839 -27.83 -27.80 7.09
C ARG A 839 -28.58 -28.98 6.47
N GLU A 840 -29.40 -29.65 7.27
CA GLU A 840 -30.24 -30.75 6.76
C GLU A 840 -31.28 -30.29 5.72
N GLU A 841 -31.80 -29.07 5.86
CA GLU A 841 -32.82 -28.50 4.97
C GLU A 841 -32.30 -28.25 3.54
N GLU A 842 -30.99 -27.97 3.40
CA GLU A 842 -30.33 -27.63 2.13
C GLU A 842 -29.58 -28.82 1.52
N ALA A 843 -29.42 -29.93 2.25
CA ALA A 843 -28.61 -31.09 1.84
C ALA A 843 -29.06 -31.70 0.49
N LYS A 844 -30.38 -31.84 0.27
CA LYS A 844 -30.94 -32.36 -0.98
C LYS A 844 -30.63 -31.46 -2.18
N GLU A 845 -30.65 -30.14 -1.97
CA GLU A 845 -30.30 -29.19 -3.02
C GLU A 845 -28.80 -29.23 -3.32
N LEU A 846 -27.95 -29.34 -2.30
CA LEU A 846 -26.50 -29.49 -2.46
C LEU A 846 -26.13 -30.77 -3.20
N GLU A 847 -26.78 -31.90 -2.92
CA GLU A 847 -26.59 -33.15 -3.68
C GLU A 847 -26.98 -32.98 -5.15
N ARG A 848 -28.15 -32.39 -5.43
CA ARG A 848 -28.59 -32.09 -6.80
C ARG A 848 -27.59 -31.22 -7.55
N LEU A 849 -27.03 -30.19 -6.90
CA LEU A 849 -26.04 -29.30 -7.50
C LEU A 849 -24.71 -30.01 -7.75
N LYS A 850 -24.28 -30.86 -6.81
CA LYS A 850 -23.07 -31.68 -6.95
C LYS A 850 -23.12 -32.58 -8.18
N GLU A 851 -24.28 -33.18 -8.47
CA GLU A 851 -24.44 -34.07 -9.63
C GLU A 851 -24.60 -33.33 -10.96
N ASN A 852 -25.33 -32.20 -10.97
CA ASN A 852 -25.75 -31.56 -12.23
C ASN A 852 -24.93 -30.32 -12.62
N ALA A 853 -24.24 -29.66 -11.67
CA ALA A 853 -23.63 -28.35 -11.89
C ALA A 853 -22.12 -28.30 -11.58
N CYS A 854 -21.52 -29.35 -11.03
CA CYS A 854 -20.11 -29.39 -10.66
C CYS A 854 -19.29 -30.24 -11.65
N PRO A 855 -18.54 -29.63 -12.59
CA PRO A 855 -17.69 -30.38 -13.53
C PRO A 855 -16.44 -30.99 -12.87
N CYS A 856 -15.92 -30.39 -11.79
CA CYS A 856 -14.73 -30.88 -11.10
C CYS A 856 -15.09 -31.82 -9.94
N GLN A 857 -14.29 -32.87 -9.76
CA GLN A 857 -14.47 -33.83 -8.66
C GLN A 857 -14.31 -33.16 -7.28
N ILE A 858 -15.26 -33.42 -6.39
CA ILE A 858 -15.27 -32.90 -5.01
C ILE A 858 -14.94 -34.06 -4.07
N LYS A 859 -13.79 -33.98 -3.40
CA LYS A 859 -13.30 -35.02 -2.47
C LYS A 859 -14.07 -35.03 -1.13
N GLN A 860 -14.62 -33.88 -0.73
CA GLN A 860 -15.34 -33.69 0.51
C GLN A 860 -16.80 -34.17 0.44
N THR A 861 -17.39 -34.45 1.59
CA THR A 861 -18.83 -34.75 1.74
C THR A 861 -19.66 -33.46 1.67
N THR A 862 -20.94 -33.59 1.36
CA THR A 862 -21.92 -32.47 1.36
C THR A 862 -22.15 -31.89 2.76
N ASP A 863 -21.90 -32.68 3.80
CA ASP A 863 -22.04 -32.28 5.20
C ASP A 863 -20.86 -31.45 5.70
N ASP A 864 -19.70 -31.56 5.04
CA ASP A 864 -18.51 -30.78 5.36
C ASP A 864 -18.63 -29.35 4.82
N THR A 865 -18.16 -28.37 5.60
CA THR A 865 -18.16 -26.95 5.22
C THR A 865 -17.39 -26.72 3.93
N ALA A 866 -16.21 -27.36 3.79
CA ALA A 866 -15.41 -27.25 2.58
C ALA A 866 -16.12 -27.88 1.36
N GLY A 867 -16.85 -28.97 1.55
CA GLY A 867 -17.68 -29.57 0.51
C GLY A 867 -18.79 -28.62 0.03
N LYS A 868 -19.54 -28.03 0.96
CA LYS A 868 -20.57 -27.02 0.65
C LYS A 868 -19.99 -25.84 -0.13
N VAL A 869 -18.87 -25.27 0.33
CA VAL A 869 -18.21 -24.12 -0.35
C VAL A 869 -17.78 -24.48 -1.77
N ASN A 870 -17.19 -25.66 -1.97
CA ASN A 870 -16.76 -26.13 -3.29
C ASN A 870 -17.95 -26.29 -4.25
N ILE A 871 -19.06 -26.90 -3.78
CA ILE A 871 -20.29 -27.03 -4.56
C ILE A 871 -20.84 -25.66 -4.96
N LEU A 872 -20.93 -24.72 -4.01
CA LEU A 872 -21.47 -23.39 -4.26
C LEU A 872 -20.61 -22.58 -5.24
N LEU A 873 -19.28 -22.73 -5.17
CA LEU A 873 -18.35 -22.10 -6.10
C LEU A 873 -18.54 -22.63 -7.53
N GLN A 874 -18.55 -23.95 -7.70
CA GLN A 874 -18.75 -24.56 -9.02
C GLN A 874 -20.17 -24.29 -9.58
N ALA A 875 -21.20 -24.35 -8.74
CA ALA A 875 -22.57 -24.02 -9.13
C ALA A 875 -22.72 -22.56 -9.59
N TYR A 876 -21.98 -21.63 -8.97
CA TYR A 876 -21.94 -20.24 -9.41
C TYR A 876 -21.31 -20.10 -10.81
N LEU A 877 -20.16 -20.76 -11.04
CA LEU A 877 -19.45 -20.76 -12.33
C LEU A 877 -20.30 -21.37 -13.45
N SER A 878 -21.03 -22.44 -13.15
CA SER A 878 -21.97 -23.10 -14.08
C SER A 878 -23.31 -22.36 -14.24
N ASN A 879 -23.47 -21.18 -13.61
CA ASN A 879 -24.70 -20.38 -13.64
C ASN A 879 -25.97 -21.17 -13.24
N ALA A 880 -25.85 -22.07 -12.25
CA ALA A 880 -26.97 -22.85 -11.72
C ALA A 880 -27.94 -21.97 -10.92
N ASN A 881 -29.22 -22.35 -10.91
CA ASN A 881 -30.26 -21.69 -10.13
C ASN A 881 -30.32 -22.30 -8.72
N LEU A 882 -30.21 -21.45 -7.70
CA LEU A 882 -30.40 -21.81 -6.30
C LEU A 882 -31.82 -21.45 -5.87
N GLU A 883 -32.49 -22.35 -5.16
CA GLU A 883 -33.85 -22.20 -4.64
C GLU A 883 -33.86 -21.75 -3.18
N ASP A 884 -32.98 -22.32 -2.35
CA ASP A 884 -32.86 -21.95 -0.94
C ASP A 884 -32.22 -20.57 -0.73
N PHE A 885 -32.82 -19.75 0.13
CA PHE A 885 -32.37 -18.38 0.37
C PHE A 885 -31.06 -18.32 1.16
N ALA A 886 -30.86 -19.23 2.12
CA ALA A 886 -29.63 -19.28 2.87
C ALA A 886 -28.47 -19.69 1.96
N LEU A 887 -28.69 -20.64 1.04
CA LEU A 887 -27.71 -21.00 0.00
C LEU A 887 -27.40 -19.84 -0.96
N ILE A 888 -28.38 -19.03 -1.36
CA ILE A 888 -28.13 -17.83 -2.19
C ILE A 888 -27.22 -16.83 -1.44
N SER A 889 -27.48 -16.62 -0.15
CA SER A 889 -26.67 -15.73 0.68
C SER A 889 -25.26 -16.28 0.91
N ASP A 890 -25.16 -17.57 1.21
CA ASP A 890 -23.89 -18.27 1.43
C ASP A 890 -23.06 -18.29 0.13
N SER A 891 -23.69 -18.51 -1.04
CA SER A 891 -23.04 -18.46 -2.35
C SER A 891 -22.47 -17.05 -2.65
N ALA A 892 -23.24 -15.99 -2.41
CA ALA A 892 -22.76 -14.62 -2.60
C ALA A 892 -21.54 -14.31 -1.70
N TYR A 893 -21.57 -14.77 -0.45
CA TYR A 893 -20.45 -14.63 0.48
C TYR A 893 -19.23 -15.42 0.03
N VAL A 894 -19.40 -16.67 -0.43
CA VAL A 894 -18.32 -17.49 -0.98
C VAL A 894 -17.64 -16.77 -2.14
N ILE A 895 -18.38 -16.34 -3.16
CA ILE A 895 -17.82 -15.71 -4.37
C ILE A 895 -17.07 -14.42 -4.06
N GLN A 896 -17.63 -13.55 -3.21
CA GLN A 896 -16.99 -12.29 -2.85
C GLN A 896 -15.61 -12.51 -2.19
N ASN A 897 -15.47 -13.55 -1.36
CA ASN A 897 -14.21 -13.90 -0.74
C ASN A 897 -13.29 -14.69 -1.67
N THR A 898 -13.83 -15.57 -2.51
CA THR A 898 -13.04 -16.40 -3.41
C THR A 898 -12.27 -15.55 -4.44
N SER A 899 -12.88 -14.49 -5.01
CA SER A 899 -12.19 -13.62 -5.98
C SER A 899 -10.84 -13.08 -5.47
N ARG A 900 -10.79 -12.58 -4.23
CA ARG A 900 -9.52 -12.11 -3.62
C ARG A 900 -8.57 -13.24 -3.23
N ILE A 901 -9.10 -14.40 -2.81
CA ILE A 901 -8.30 -15.57 -2.42
C ILE A 901 -7.58 -16.16 -3.63
N VAL A 902 -8.29 -16.38 -4.75
CA VAL A 902 -7.67 -16.92 -5.97
C VAL A 902 -6.62 -15.95 -6.51
N ARG A 903 -6.87 -14.64 -6.45
CA ARG A 903 -5.87 -13.66 -6.91
C ARG A 903 -4.60 -13.65 -6.04
N ALA A 904 -4.73 -13.84 -4.73
CA ALA A 904 -3.58 -13.99 -3.86
C ALA A 904 -2.82 -15.30 -4.11
N LEU A 905 -3.54 -16.41 -4.30
CA LEU A 905 -2.91 -17.68 -4.68
C LEU A 905 -2.16 -17.56 -5.99
N PHE A 906 -2.71 -16.83 -6.97
CA PHE A 906 -2.06 -16.54 -8.24
C PHE A 906 -0.73 -15.79 -8.02
N GLU A 907 -0.71 -14.74 -7.20
CA GLU A 907 0.54 -14.04 -6.88
C GLU A 907 1.53 -14.91 -6.09
N ILE A 908 1.06 -15.81 -5.22
CA ILE A 908 1.94 -16.78 -4.52
C ILE A 908 2.58 -17.73 -5.52
N ALA A 909 1.81 -18.27 -6.47
CA ALA A 909 2.33 -19.16 -7.50
C ALA A 909 3.32 -18.45 -8.44
N LEU A 910 3.04 -17.18 -8.77
CA LEU A 910 3.91 -16.37 -9.61
C LEU A 910 5.26 -16.08 -8.93
N ASN A 911 5.26 -15.69 -7.66
CA ASN A 911 6.49 -15.43 -6.90
C ASN A 911 7.32 -16.70 -6.63
N ARG A 912 6.69 -17.88 -6.73
CA ARG A 912 7.37 -19.19 -6.66
C ARG A 912 7.79 -19.73 -8.03
N ASN A 913 7.56 -18.97 -9.10
CA ASN A 913 7.85 -19.35 -10.49
C ASN A 913 7.14 -20.63 -10.96
N TRP A 914 5.94 -20.92 -10.45
CA TRP A 914 5.17 -22.11 -10.84
C TRP A 914 4.29 -21.82 -12.07
N ALA A 915 4.73 -22.23 -13.27
CA ALA A 915 4.08 -21.87 -14.54
C ALA A 915 2.66 -22.46 -14.68
N GLN A 916 2.53 -23.79 -14.51
CA GLN A 916 1.25 -24.49 -14.62
C GLN A 916 0.19 -23.96 -13.64
N VAL A 917 0.54 -23.85 -12.36
CA VAL A 917 -0.40 -23.43 -11.32
C VAL A 917 -0.76 -21.96 -11.46
N SER A 918 0.17 -21.10 -11.87
CA SER A 918 -0.10 -19.69 -12.18
C SER A 918 -1.10 -19.54 -13.32
N SER A 919 -0.94 -20.32 -14.40
CA SER A 919 -1.90 -20.34 -15.51
C SER A 919 -3.31 -20.73 -15.06
N ILE A 920 -3.44 -21.83 -14.30
CA ILE A 920 -4.75 -22.31 -13.81
C ILE A 920 -5.40 -21.29 -12.87
N LEU A 921 -4.63 -20.69 -11.95
CA LEU A 921 -5.15 -19.70 -11.02
C LEU A 921 -5.57 -18.40 -11.73
N LEU A 922 -4.84 -17.97 -12.75
CA LEU A 922 -5.19 -16.82 -13.57
C LEU A 922 -6.50 -17.08 -14.32
N ASP A 923 -6.67 -18.26 -14.89
CA ASP A 923 -7.92 -18.65 -15.54
C ASP A 923 -9.09 -18.74 -14.56
N LEU A 924 -8.88 -19.31 -13.36
CA LEU A 924 -9.90 -19.31 -12.30
C LEU A 924 -10.31 -17.89 -11.89
N CYS A 925 -9.38 -16.93 -11.82
CA CYS A 925 -9.71 -15.53 -11.57
C CYS A 925 -10.70 -15.01 -12.63
N LYS A 926 -10.40 -15.26 -13.91
CA LYS A 926 -11.28 -14.85 -15.02
C LYS A 926 -12.63 -15.58 -14.98
N CYS A 927 -12.65 -16.88 -14.67
CA CYS A 927 -13.86 -17.67 -14.56
C CYS A 927 -14.83 -17.10 -13.51
N ILE A 928 -14.31 -16.69 -12.35
CA ILE A 928 -15.11 -16.08 -11.27
C ILE A 928 -15.67 -14.72 -11.71
N ASP A 929 -14.84 -13.88 -12.32
CA ASP A 929 -15.24 -12.53 -12.74
C ASP A 929 -16.25 -12.54 -13.89
N LYS A 930 -16.07 -13.46 -14.85
CA LYS A 930 -16.95 -13.61 -16.03
C LYS A 930 -18.14 -14.54 -15.77
N ARG A 931 -18.11 -15.32 -14.68
CA ARG A 931 -19.10 -16.35 -14.34
C ARG A 931 -19.31 -17.34 -15.49
N MET A 932 -18.20 -17.92 -15.95
CA MET A 932 -18.17 -18.94 -17.01
C MET A 932 -16.91 -19.80 -16.86
N TRP A 933 -16.92 -20.99 -17.45
CA TRP A 933 -15.75 -21.89 -17.46
C TRP A 933 -14.85 -21.65 -18.66
N THR A 934 -13.58 -22.08 -18.58
CA THR A 934 -12.59 -21.96 -19.66
C THR A 934 -12.93 -22.77 -20.91
N PHE A 935 -13.63 -23.90 -20.76
CA PHE A 935 -14.04 -24.75 -21.88
C PHE A 935 -15.28 -24.22 -22.63
N GLU A 936 -15.96 -23.19 -22.11
CA GLU A 936 -17.06 -22.54 -22.81
C GLU A 936 -16.54 -21.63 -23.93
N ASN A 937 -17.34 -21.45 -24.98
CA ASN A 937 -16.94 -20.60 -26.10
C ASN A 937 -16.67 -19.14 -25.64
N PRO A 938 -15.50 -18.55 -25.94
CA PRO A 938 -15.15 -17.23 -25.43
C PRO A 938 -16.08 -16.09 -25.88
N LEU A 939 -16.82 -16.28 -26.98
CA LEU A 939 -17.81 -15.30 -27.44
C LEU A 939 -18.99 -15.12 -26.46
N ALA A 940 -19.17 -16.05 -25.51
CA ALA A 940 -20.16 -15.91 -24.43
C ALA A 940 -19.89 -14.66 -23.55
N GLN A 941 -18.67 -14.10 -23.58
CA GLN A 941 -18.31 -12.85 -22.90
C GLN A 941 -18.97 -11.62 -23.54
N PHE A 942 -19.45 -11.72 -24.78
CA PHE A 942 -20.26 -10.70 -25.42
C PHE A 942 -21.75 -10.86 -25.09
N LYS A 943 -22.54 -9.79 -25.25
CA LYS A 943 -24.00 -9.81 -25.03
C LYS A 943 -24.74 -10.53 -26.16
N LEU A 944 -24.50 -11.83 -26.33
CA LEU A 944 -25.20 -12.70 -27.28
C LEU A 944 -26.43 -13.35 -26.61
N PRO A 945 -27.51 -13.61 -27.36
CA PRO A 945 -28.64 -14.39 -26.84
C PRO A 945 -28.21 -15.80 -26.43
N ARG A 946 -28.76 -16.32 -25.31
CA ARG A 946 -28.43 -17.66 -24.78
C ARG A 946 -28.61 -18.77 -25.80
N GLU A 947 -29.62 -18.69 -26.66
CA GLU A 947 -29.86 -19.67 -27.73
C GLU A 947 -28.70 -19.75 -28.73
N ILE A 948 -28.08 -18.61 -29.04
CA ILE A 948 -26.93 -18.55 -29.95
C ILE A 948 -25.70 -19.15 -29.28
N ILE A 949 -25.46 -18.81 -28.01
CA ILE A 949 -24.35 -19.37 -27.23
C ILE A 949 -24.48 -20.89 -27.11
N MET A 950 -25.67 -21.41 -26.79
CA MET A 950 -25.92 -22.85 -26.73
C MET A 950 -25.68 -23.55 -28.07
N LYS A 951 -26.05 -22.92 -29.20
CA LYS A 951 -25.76 -23.47 -30.53
C LYS A 951 -24.26 -23.46 -30.86
N LEU A 952 -23.55 -22.41 -30.43
CA LEU A 952 -22.10 -22.31 -30.52
C LEU A 952 -21.39 -23.30 -29.60
N GLN A 953 -22.01 -23.77 -28.50
CA GLN A 953 -21.43 -24.74 -27.56
C GLN A 953 -21.78 -26.20 -27.90
N ASN A 954 -22.99 -26.47 -28.40
CA ASN A 954 -23.48 -27.83 -28.65
C ASN A 954 -23.01 -28.44 -29.99
N ASN A 955 -22.35 -27.67 -30.84
CA ASN A 955 -21.84 -28.17 -32.11
C ASN A 955 -20.53 -28.93 -31.86
N SER A 956 -20.41 -30.18 -32.30
CA SER A 956 -19.22 -31.02 -32.03
C SER A 956 -17.96 -30.60 -32.81
N HIS A 957 -18.12 -29.71 -33.80
CA HIS A 957 -17.05 -29.17 -34.65
C HIS A 957 -17.07 -27.64 -34.59
N ILE A 958 -16.76 -27.07 -33.43
CA ILE A 958 -16.65 -25.61 -33.30
C ILE A 958 -15.29 -25.18 -33.87
N PRO A 959 -15.27 -24.33 -34.91
CA PRO A 959 -14.03 -23.72 -35.38
C PRO A 959 -13.39 -22.88 -34.27
N SER A 960 -12.07 -22.83 -34.21
CA SER A 960 -11.35 -21.96 -33.26
C SER A 960 -11.71 -20.49 -33.53
N LEU A 961 -11.43 -19.59 -32.59
CA LEU A 961 -11.65 -18.15 -32.83
C LEU A 961 -10.87 -17.62 -34.03
N GLU A 962 -9.68 -18.19 -34.27
CA GLU A 962 -8.85 -17.89 -35.44
C GLU A 962 -9.56 -18.32 -36.72
N ASP A 963 -10.06 -19.56 -36.76
CA ASP A 963 -10.84 -20.08 -37.90
C ASP A 963 -12.12 -19.25 -38.13
N MET A 964 -12.81 -18.84 -37.05
CA MET A 964 -14.02 -18.02 -37.12
C MET A 964 -13.76 -16.63 -37.68
N ARG A 965 -12.53 -16.11 -37.59
CA ARG A 965 -12.14 -14.80 -38.13
C ARG A 965 -11.98 -14.84 -39.65
N ASP A 966 -11.56 -15.98 -40.18
CA ASP A 966 -11.42 -16.19 -41.63
C ASP A 966 -12.78 -16.51 -42.31
N MET A 967 -13.80 -16.86 -41.53
CA MET A 967 -15.15 -17.11 -42.03
C MET A 967 -15.89 -15.81 -42.40
N SER A 968 -16.63 -15.85 -43.51
CA SER A 968 -17.52 -14.76 -43.89
C SER A 968 -18.71 -14.63 -42.92
N SER A 969 -19.27 -13.42 -42.83
CA SER A 969 -20.47 -13.17 -42.02
C SER A 969 -21.66 -14.08 -42.38
N ALA A 970 -21.75 -14.54 -43.64
CA ALA A 970 -22.78 -15.49 -44.07
C ALA A 970 -22.54 -16.89 -43.52
N GLU A 971 -21.29 -17.37 -43.52
CA GLU A 971 -20.91 -18.69 -42.99
C GLU A 971 -21.06 -18.74 -41.46
N LEU A 972 -20.70 -17.66 -40.75
CA LEU A 972 -20.93 -17.54 -39.31
C LEU A 972 -22.43 -17.55 -38.98
N GLY A 973 -23.26 -16.94 -39.83
CA GLY A 973 -24.71 -16.99 -39.71
C GLY A 973 -25.28 -18.40 -39.93
N GLN A 974 -24.71 -19.16 -40.88
CA GLN A 974 -25.07 -20.55 -41.13
C GLN A 974 -24.63 -21.48 -39.98
N LEU A 975 -23.47 -21.23 -39.37
CA LEU A 975 -22.94 -21.98 -38.23
C LEU A 975 -23.94 -22.01 -37.06
N VAL A 976 -24.57 -20.86 -36.76
CA VAL A 976 -25.59 -20.74 -35.71
C VAL A 976 -27.02 -20.99 -36.22
N ARG A 977 -27.16 -21.41 -37.48
CA ARG A 977 -28.45 -21.62 -38.18
C ARG A 977 -29.36 -20.39 -38.11
N GLN A 978 -28.77 -19.19 -38.13
CA GLN A 978 -29.46 -17.90 -38.04
C GLN A 978 -28.66 -16.81 -38.75
N ASN A 979 -28.92 -16.64 -40.05
CA ASN A 979 -28.17 -15.74 -40.93
C ASN A 979 -28.18 -14.27 -40.47
N SER A 980 -29.24 -13.81 -39.80
CA SER A 980 -29.34 -12.42 -39.29
C SER A 980 -28.29 -12.09 -38.21
N MET A 981 -27.77 -13.11 -37.52
CA MET A 981 -26.79 -12.94 -36.44
C MET A 981 -25.34 -12.97 -36.94
N GLY A 982 -25.09 -13.45 -38.16
CA GLY A 982 -23.75 -13.64 -38.70
C GLY A 982 -22.92 -12.36 -38.75
N THR A 983 -23.51 -11.22 -39.14
CA THR A 983 -22.82 -9.92 -39.14
C THR A 983 -22.47 -9.42 -37.73
N TYR A 984 -23.27 -9.76 -36.73
CA TYR A 984 -23.01 -9.37 -35.34
C TYR A 984 -21.93 -10.27 -34.72
N ILE A 985 -21.97 -11.57 -35.01
CA ILE A 985 -20.93 -12.54 -34.58
C ILE A 985 -19.59 -12.17 -35.19
N SER A 986 -19.53 -11.86 -36.49
CA SER A 986 -18.30 -11.38 -37.15
C SER A 986 -17.71 -10.16 -36.44
N LYS A 987 -18.53 -9.15 -36.12
CA LYS A 987 -18.07 -8.00 -35.32
C LYS A 987 -17.56 -8.39 -33.93
N CYS A 988 -18.20 -9.36 -33.27
CA CYS A 988 -17.73 -9.84 -31.97
C CYS A 988 -16.37 -10.54 -32.06
N VAL A 989 -16.15 -11.34 -33.11
CA VAL A 989 -14.85 -11.97 -33.39
C VAL A 989 -13.77 -10.91 -33.66
N ASP A 990 -14.06 -9.91 -34.50
CA ASP A 990 -13.10 -8.82 -34.79
C ASP A 990 -12.75 -7.99 -33.56
N MET A 991 -13.69 -7.85 -32.61
CA MET A 991 -13.46 -7.13 -31.36
C MET A 991 -12.74 -7.98 -30.30
N PHE A 992 -12.63 -9.30 -30.46
CA PHE A 992 -12.01 -10.15 -29.46
C PHE A 992 -10.50 -9.87 -29.36
N PRO A 993 -9.93 -9.62 -28.17
CA PRO A 993 -8.54 -9.24 -28.04
C PRO A 993 -7.58 -10.35 -28.49
N MET A 994 -6.78 -10.08 -29.52
CA MET A 994 -5.76 -10.99 -30.05
C MET A 994 -4.43 -10.24 -30.24
N LEU A 995 -3.33 -10.94 -29.99
CA LEU A 995 -1.97 -10.40 -30.12
C LEU A 995 -1.14 -11.29 -31.06
N LYS A 996 -0.35 -10.65 -31.92
CA LYS A 996 0.70 -11.30 -32.71
C LYS A 996 2.04 -11.10 -32.01
N LEU A 997 2.79 -12.19 -31.85
CA LEU A 997 4.05 -12.22 -31.12
C LEU A 997 5.20 -12.58 -32.06
N GLU A 998 6.30 -11.85 -31.94
CA GLU A 998 7.58 -12.20 -32.55
C GLU A 998 8.68 -12.04 -31.51
N ALA A 999 9.61 -12.98 -31.42
CA ALA A 999 10.68 -12.92 -30.43
C ALA A 999 12.05 -13.08 -31.09
N GLN A 1000 13.02 -12.29 -30.63
CA GLN A 1000 14.42 -12.40 -31.00
C GLN A 1000 15.24 -12.70 -29.75
N VAL A 1001 16.04 -13.76 -29.80
CA VAL A 1001 16.89 -14.19 -28.67
C VAL A 1001 18.35 -13.95 -29.02
N ALA A 1002 19.08 -13.29 -28.13
CA ALA A 1002 20.50 -13.04 -28.26
C ALA A 1002 21.23 -13.41 -26.95
N PRO A 1003 22.27 -14.26 -26.99
CA PRO A 1003 23.02 -14.58 -25.78
C PRO A 1003 23.90 -13.39 -25.38
N ILE A 1004 23.78 -12.94 -24.13
CA ILE A 1004 24.69 -11.93 -23.56
C ILE A 1004 25.93 -12.64 -23.02
N THR A 1005 25.70 -13.66 -22.20
CA THR A 1005 26.73 -14.56 -21.67
C THR A 1005 26.33 -15.99 -21.95
N ARG A 1006 27.12 -16.97 -21.50
CA ARG A 1006 26.73 -18.38 -21.56
C ARG A 1006 25.45 -18.68 -20.76
N ASN A 1007 25.23 -17.95 -19.66
CA ASN A 1007 24.16 -18.22 -18.70
C ASN A 1007 23.03 -17.18 -18.76
N ILE A 1008 23.13 -16.15 -19.61
CA ILE A 1008 22.14 -15.07 -19.69
C ILE A 1008 21.75 -14.87 -21.15
N LEU A 1009 20.46 -15.07 -21.45
CA LEU A 1009 19.89 -14.74 -22.75
C LEU A 1009 19.07 -13.46 -22.66
N ARG A 1010 19.21 -12.61 -23.67
CA ARG A 1010 18.32 -11.47 -23.90
C ARG A 1010 17.21 -11.89 -24.84
N VAL A 1011 15.96 -11.70 -24.42
CA VAL A 1011 14.78 -11.91 -25.24
C VAL A 1011 14.19 -10.53 -25.57
N THR A 1012 14.02 -10.24 -26.86
CA THR A 1012 13.31 -9.06 -27.35
C THR A 1012 12.00 -9.52 -27.97
N LEU A 1013 10.90 -9.31 -27.25
CA LEU A 1013 9.54 -9.65 -27.64
C LEU A 1013 8.88 -8.44 -28.33
N SER A 1014 8.37 -8.65 -29.53
CA SER A 1014 7.57 -7.69 -30.29
C SER A 1014 6.11 -8.12 -30.25
N ILE A 1015 5.26 -7.27 -29.67
CA ILE A 1015 3.83 -7.51 -29.48
C ILE A 1015 3.05 -6.57 -30.39
N THR A 1016 2.25 -7.12 -31.30
CA THR A 1016 1.40 -6.34 -32.22
C THR A 1016 -0.08 -6.64 -31.92
N PRO A 1017 -0.89 -5.64 -31.51
CA PRO A 1017 -2.30 -5.84 -31.26
C PRO A 1017 -3.08 -6.02 -32.56
N ASP A 1018 -3.83 -7.11 -32.68
CA ASP A 1018 -4.56 -7.49 -33.90
C ASP A 1018 -6.05 -7.69 -33.63
N PHE A 1019 -6.74 -6.62 -33.20
CA PHE A 1019 -8.18 -6.61 -32.96
C PHE A 1019 -8.77 -5.19 -33.03
N VAL A 1020 -10.09 -5.09 -33.14
CA VAL A 1020 -10.81 -3.81 -33.19
C VAL A 1020 -11.16 -3.33 -31.78
N TRP A 1021 -10.65 -2.16 -31.40
CA TRP A 1021 -10.93 -1.59 -30.08
C TRP A 1021 -12.34 -0.99 -29.96
N ASN A 1022 -13.01 -1.27 -28.84
CA ASN A 1022 -14.29 -0.67 -28.48
C ASN A 1022 -14.28 -0.21 -27.02
N ASP A 1023 -14.36 1.11 -26.79
CA ASP A 1023 -14.28 1.71 -25.45
C ASP A 1023 -15.33 1.20 -24.46
N ARG A 1024 -16.49 0.75 -24.96
CA ARG A 1024 -17.57 0.23 -24.09
C ARG A 1024 -17.29 -1.19 -23.60
N ILE A 1025 -16.44 -1.93 -24.32
CA ILE A 1025 -16.15 -3.34 -24.05
C ILE A 1025 -14.76 -3.45 -23.39
N HIS A 1026 -13.74 -2.82 -23.98
CA HIS A 1026 -12.35 -2.88 -23.54
C HIS A 1026 -11.99 -1.81 -22.49
N GLY A 1027 -12.75 -0.72 -22.43
CA GLY A 1027 -12.42 0.43 -21.60
C GLY A 1027 -11.26 1.24 -22.17
N ILE A 1028 -10.39 1.73 -21.28
CA ILE A 1028 -9.25 2.61 -21.64
C ILE A 1028 -7.97 1.79 -21.87
N VAL A 1029 -7.83 0.67 -21.15
CA VAL A 1029 -6.65 -0.18 -21.12
C VAL A 1029 -7.02 -1.65 -21.06
N GLU A 1030 -6.22 -2.49 -21.73
CA GLU A 1030 -6.32 -3.94 -21.69
C GLU A 1030 -5.03 -4.54 -21.10
N PRO A 1031 -5.09 -5.14 -19.90
CA PRO A 1031 -3.94 -5.75 -19.24
C PRO A 1031 -3.67 -7.20 -19.67
N TRP A 1032 -2.38 -7.55 -19.71
CA TRP A 1032 -1.84 -8.84 -20.12
C TRP A 1032 -0.69 -9.27 -19.22
N TRP A 1033 -0.49 -10.57 -19.09
CA TRP A 1033 0.68 -11.19 -18.48
C TRP A 1033 1.56 -11.81 -19.55
N ILE A 1034 2.86 -11.55 -19.49
CA ILE A 1034 3.86 -12.19 -20.33
C ILE A 1034 4.55 -13.24 -19.47
N PHE A 1035 4.41 -14.51 -19.81
CA PHE A 1035 5.08 -15.64 -19.17
C PHE A 1035 6.12 -16.21 -20.12
N VAL A 1036 7.33 -16.43 -19.61
CA VAL A 1036 8.39 -17.16 -20.30
C VAL A 1036 8.61 -18.45 -19.53
N GLU A 1037 8.21 -19.54 -20.14
CA GLU A 1037 8.11 -20.87 -19.53
C GLU A 1037 9.16 -21.80 -20.16
N ASP A 1038 9.53 -22.82 -19.40
CA ASP A 1038 10.32 -23.94 -19.88
C ASP A 1038 9.53 -24.85 -20.83
N SER A 1039 10.19 -25.83 -21.43
CA SER A 1039 9.54 -26.75 -22.37
C SER A 1039 8.54 -27.71 -21.72
N GLU A 1040 8.62 -27.93 -20.40
CA GLU A 1040 7.72 -28.82 -19.65
C GLU A 1040 6.57 -28.06 -18.97
N ASN A 1041 6.56 -26.72 -19.03
CA ASN A 1041 5.58 -25.84 -18.38
C ASN A 1041 5.49 -26.06 -16.86
N VAL A 1042 6.66 -26.21 -16.25
CA VAL A 1042 6.84 -26.37 -14.81
C VAL A 1042 7.32 -25.07 -14.21
N GLU A 1043 8.39 -24.50 -14.78
CA GLU A 1043 9.09 -23.34 -14.26
C GLU A 1043 8.90 -22.10 -15.15
N LEU A 1044 8.70 -20.96 -14.49
CA LEU A 1044 8.62 -19.66 -15.11
C LEU A 1044 9.98 -18.94 -14.99
N TYR A 1045 10.67 -18.72 -16.11
CA TYR A 1045 11.92 -17.97 -16.15
C TYR A 1045 11.73 -16.45 -16.01
N HIS A 1046 10.62 -15.93 -16.51
CA HIS A 1046 10.29 -14.50 -16.43
C HIS A 1046 8.79 -14.28 -16.45
N SER A 1047 8.31 -13.34 -15.65
CA SER A 1047 6.95 -12.79 -15.78
C SER A 1047 6.94 -11.28 -15.75
N GLU A 1048 6.07 -10.68 -16.56
CA GLU A 1048 5.89 -9.25 -16.61
C GLU A 1048 4.43 -8.87 -16.87
N TYR A 1049 3.97 -7.80 -16.21
CA TYR A 1049 2.62 -7.26 -16.41
C TYR A 1049 2.63 -6.16 -17.47
N PHE A 1050 2.01 -6.43 -18.61
CA PHE A 1050 1.94 -5.54 -19.76
C PHE A 1050 0.56 -4.87 -19.86
N ILE A 1051 0.53 -3.55 -20.01
CA ILE A 1051 -0.73 -2.79 -20.17
C ILE A 1051 -0.78 -2.20 -21.58
N LEU A 1052 -1.76 -2.63 -22.37
CA LEU A 1052 -2.03 -2.08 -23.69
C LEU A 1052 -2.99 -0.89 -23.56
N ASN A 1053 -2.52 0.32 -23.90
CA ASN A 1053 -3.39 1.49 -23.96
C ASN A 1053 -4.05 1.61 -25.33
N ARG A 1054 -5.25 2.19 -25.36
CA ARG A 1054 -5.96 2.52 -26.62
C ARG A 1054 -5.11 3.29 -27.64
N LYS A 1055 -4.25 4.21 -27.18
CA LYS A 1055 -3.39 5.02 -28.06
C LYS A 1055 -2.34 4.22 -28.82
N GLN A 1056 -1.97 3.04 -28.29
CA GLN A 1056 -0.94 2.17 -28.85
C GLN A 1056 -1.51 1.13 -29.82
N LEU A 1057 -2.81 1.21 -30.14
CA LEU A 1057 -3.45 0.31 -31.09
C LEU A 1057 -2.89 0.56 -32.50
N GLY A 1058 -2.35 -0.49 -33.12
CA GLY A 1058 -1.71 -0.43 -34.45
C GLY A 1058 -0.19 -0.23 -34.42
N GLU A 1059 0.40 0.01 -33.25
CA GLU A 1059 1.86 0.09 -33.08
C GLU A 1059 2.41 -1.20 -32.46
N THR A 1060 3.49 -1.73 -33.03
CA THR A 1060 4.23 -2.86 -32.46
C THR A 1060 5.04 -2.41 -31.24
N GLN A 1061 4.76 -2.99 -30.08
CA GLN A 1061 5.48 -2.72 -28.84
C GLN A 1061 6.65 -3.69 -28.70
N LYS A 1062 7.86 -3.17 -28.43
CA LYS A 1062 9.06 -4.00 -28.20
C LYS A 1062 9.41 -4.00 -26.72
N ILE A 1063 9.49 -5.19 -26.14
CA ILE A 1063 9.83 -5.42 -24.73
C ILE A 1063 11.10 -6.27 -24.70
N GLY A 1064 12.12 -5.81 -23.99
CA GLY A 1064 13.39 -6.51 -23.84
C GLY A 1064 13.64 -6.90 -22.40
N PHE A 1065 13.83 -8.18 -22.13
CA PHE A 1065 14.19 -8.70 -20.80
C PHE A 1065 15.30 -9.75 -20.92
N ALA A 1066 15.96 -10.03 -19.80
CA ALA A 1066 17.04 -11.02 -19.72
C ALA A 1066 16.57 -12.20 -18.87
N ILE A 1067 16.84 -13.42 -19.33
CA ILE A 1067 16.51 -14.66 -18.63
C ILE A 1067 17.80 -15.39 -18.25
N PRO A 1068 17.92 -15.85 -16.99
CA PRO A 1068 19.01 -16.72 -16.58
C PRO A 1068 18.75 -18.15 -17.08
N ILE A 1069 19.79 -18.82 -17.56
CA ILE A 1069 19.74 -20.19 -18.04
C ILE A 1069 20.94 -20.96 -17.49
N GLN A 1070 20.68 -22.08 -16.80
CA GLN A 1070 21.72 -23.00 -16.33
C GLN A 1070 22.11 -23.99 -17.44
N GLU A 1071 21.12 -24.66 -18.03
CA GLU A 1071 21.29 -25.55 -19.19
C GLU A 1071 20.40 -25.07 -20.32
N LEU A 1072 20.91 -25.05 -21.55
CA LEU A 1072 20.18 -24.53 -22.71
C LEU A 1072 18.99 -25.46 -23.03
N PRO A 1073 17.73 -25.03 -22.80
CA PRO A 1073 16.59 -25.85 -23.20
C PRO A 1073 16.47 -25.86 -24.73
N PRO A 1074 15.86 -26.89 -25.33
CA PRO A 1074 15.68 -26.96 -26.79
C PRO A 1074 14.78 -25.82 -27.31
N GLN A 1075 13.82 -25.39 -26.49
CA GLN A 1075 12.85 -24.36 -26.82
C GLN A 1075 12.38 -23.64 -25.55
N LEU A 1076 12.02 -22.37 -25.72
CA LEU A 1076 11.31 -21.58 -24.73
C LEU A 1076 9.89 -21.34 -25.19
N TYR A 1077 8.94 -21.28 -24.26
CA TYR A 1077 7.57 -20.90 -24.57
C TYR A 1077 7.27 -19.52 -24.03
N ILE A 1078 6.85 -18.62 -24.90
CA ILE A 1078 6.36 -17.29 -24.52
C ILE A 1078 4.84 -17.30 -24.63
N ARG A 1079 4.17 -17.09 -23.50
CA ARG A 1079 2.71 -16.99 -23.41
C ARG A 1079 2.32 -15.59 -23.00
N VAL A 1080 1.49 -14.94 -23.80
CA VAL A 1080 0.91 -13.64 -23.47
C VAL A 1080 -0.57 -13.83 -23.22
N ILE A 1081 -0.98 -13.77 -21.96
CA ILE A 1081 -2.31 -14.16 -21.48
C ILE A 1081 -3.04 -12.90 -21.02
N SER A 1082 -4.28 -12.68 -21.48
CA SER A 1082 -5.09 -11.56 -20.99
C SER A 1082 -5.41 -11.74 -19.52
N ASP A 1083 -5.31 -10.68 -18.72
CA ASP A 1083 -5.70 -10.70 -17.31
C ASP A 1083 -7.24 -10.69 -17.12
N ARG A 1084 -8.01 -10.36 -18.17
CA ARG A 1084 -9.48 -10.18 -18.12
C ARG A 1084 -10.27 -11.12 -19.01
N TRP A 1085 -9.73 -11.51 -20.16
CA TRP A 1085 -10.48 -12.22 -21.19
C TRP A 1085 -10.15 -13.72 -21.16
N ILE A 1086 -11.20 -14.54 -21.07
CA ILE A 1086 -11.07 -16.00 -21.19
C ILE A 1086 -10.83 -16.34 -22.66
N GLY A 1087 -9.89 -17.23 -22.93
CA GLY A 1087 -9.51 -17.65 -24.29
C GLY A 1087 -8.68 -16.63 -25.08
N ALA A 1088 -8.38 -15.46 -24.50
CA ALA A 1088 -7.47 -14.49 -25.10
C ALA A 1088 -6.05 -14.76 -24.62
N GLU A 1089 -5.36 -15.64 -25.33
CA GLU A 1089 -3.95 -15.94 -25.13
C GLU A 1089 -3.23 -16.01 -26.49
N ALA A 1090 -1.97 -15.60 -26.50
CA ALA A 1090 -1.07 -15.78 -27.63
C ALA A 1090 0.12 -16.62 -27.19
N PHE A 1091 0.49 -17.61 -28.00
CA PHE A 1091 1.52 -18.59 -27.70
C PHE A 1091 2.61 -18.54 -28.78
N LEU A 1092 3.87 -18.41 -28.38
CA LEU A 1092 5.02 -18.38 -29.28
C LEU A 1092 6.11 -19.34 -28.79
N PRO A 1093 6.37 -20.45 -29.52
CA PRO A 1093 7.53 -21.29 -29.28
C PRO A 1093 8.78 -20.67 -29.91
N VAL A 1094 9.86 -20.56 -29.13
CA VAL A 1094 11.13 -20.00 -29.54
C VAL A 1094 12.20 -21.09 -29.48
N SER A 1095 12.65 -21.55 -30.64
CA SER A 1095 13.70 -22.59 -30.72
C SER A 1095 15.08 -22.01 -30.41
N LEU A 1096 15.83 -22.70 -29.54
CA LEU A 1096 17.20 -22.34 -29.19
C LEU A 1096 18.25 -23.26 -29.84
N ASN A 1097 17.85 -24.21 -30.68
CA ASN A 1097 18.74 -25.22 -31.26
C ASN A 1097 19.90 -24.64 -32.09
N ASN A 1098 19.69 -23.48 -32.70
CA ASN A 1098 20.70 -22.80 -33.53
C ASN A 1098 21.44 -21.69 -32.78
N LEU A 1099 21.24 -21.59 -31.46
CA LEU A 1099 21.84 -20.52 -30.65
C LEU A 1099 23.29 -20.86 -30.34
N VAL A 1100 24.21 -20.06 -30.85
CA VAL A 1100 25.64 -20.18 -30.54
C VAL A 1100 25.92 -19.41 -29.26
N LEU A 1101 26.18 -20.13 -28.17
CA LEU A 1101 26.56 -19.52 -26.91
C LEU A 1101 28.00 -18.97 -26.97
N PRO A 1102 28.25 -17.78 -26.40
CA PRO A 1102 29.61 -17.27 -26.21
C PRO A 1102 30.43 -18.25 -25.36
N LYS A 1103 31.73 -18.34 -25.64
CA LYS A 1103 32.66 -19.08 -24.76
C LYS A 1103 32.89 -18.28 -23.48
N ASN A 1104 33.03 -18.96 -22.34
CA ASN A 1104 33.44 -18.31 -21.08
C ASN A 1104 34.88 -17.78 -21.27
N TYR A 1105 35.04 -16.47 -21.35
CA TYR A 1105 36.35 -15.82 -21.35
C TYR A 1105 36.62 -15.29 -19.95
N HIS A 1106 36.95 -16.17 -19.01
CA HIS A 1106 37.56 -15.77 -17.74
C HIS A 1106 39.04 -15.52 -17.99
N GLN A 1107 39.37 -14.35 -18.54
CA GLN A 1107 40.75 -13.87 -18.64
C GLN A 1107 40.86 -12.51 -17.94
N HIS A 1108 40.46 -12.46 -16.67
CA HIS A 1108 40.86 -11.35 -15.82
C HIS A 1108 42.35 -11.49 -15.53
N THR A 1109 43.11 -10.41 -15.71
CA THR A 1109 44.52 -10.41 -15.33
C THR A 1109 44.59 -10.33 -13.82
N GLU A 1110 45.13 -11.36 -13.17
CA GLU A 1110 45.28 -11.37 -11.72
C GLU A 1110 46.05 -10.14 -11.24
N LEU A 1111 45.52 -9.51 -10.18
CA LEU A 1111 46.20 -8.40 -9.52
C LEU A 1111 47.35 -8.98 -8.69
N LEU A 1112 48.58 -8.76 -9.16
CA LEU A 1112 49.78 -9.19 -8.47
C LEU A 1112 49.95 -8.37 -7.19
N ASN A 1113 50.27 -9.04 -6.07
CA ASN A 1113 50.57 -8.38 -4.79
C ASN A 1113 51.97 -7.73 -4.84
N LEU A 1114 52.11 -6.68 -5.64
CA LEU A 1114 53.34 -5.93 -5.82
C LEU A 1114 53.51 -4.92 -4.66
N PRO A 1115 54.75 -4.66 -4.24
CA PRO A 1115 55.01 -3.56 -3.30
C PRO A 1115 54.54 -2.25 -3.94
N PRO A 1116 53.78 -1.40 -3.22
CA PRO A 1116 53.26 -0.14 -3.76
C PRO A 1116 54.38 0.71 -4.37
N LEU A 1117 54.21 1.13 -5.62
CA LEU A 1117 55.26 1.85 -6.32
C LEU A 1117 55.29 3.31 -5.86
N PRO A 1118 56.41 3.84 -5.33
CA PRO A 1118 56.49 5.24 -4.93
C PRO A 1118 56.48 6.17 -6.14
N VAL A 1119 55.98 7.40 -5.96
CA VAL A 1119 55.95 8.43 -7.01
C VAL A 1119 57.35 8.76 -7.57
N THR A 1120 58.41 8.51 -6.80
CA THR A 1120 59.81 8.65 -7.23
C THR A 1120 60.19 7.73 -8.40
N ALA A 1121 59.39 6.71 -8.70
CA ALA A 1121 59.56 5.86 -9.87
C ALA A 1121 59.41 6.63 -11.20
N LEU A 1122 58.77 7.81 -11.21
CA LEU A 1122 58.60 8.64 -12.41
C LEU A 1122 59.92 9.26 -12.92
N LYS A 1123 60.93 9.38 -12.05
CA LYS A 1123 62.26 9.97 -12.35
C LYS A 1123 62.18 11.37 -12.99
N ASN A 1124 61.19 12.16 -12.61
CA ASN A 1124 60.98 13.52 -13.12
C ASN A 1124 60.39 14.40 -12.01
N LYS A 1125 61.21 15.34 -11.50
CA LYS A 1125 60.84 16.24 -10.39
C LYS A 1125 59.55 17.02 -10.64
N THR A 1126 59.23 17.35 -11.90
CA THR A 1126 58.00 18.09 -12.23
C THR A 1126 56.78 17.21 -12.05
N LEU A 1127 56.84 15.96 -12.55
CA LEU A 1127 55.75 14.98 -12.43
C LEU A 1127 55.61 14.49 -10.99
N GLU A 1128 56.73 14.28 -10.29
CA GLU A 1128 56.75 13.95 -8.87
C GLU A 1128 56.06 15.02 -8.02
N ASN A 1129 56.28 16.31 -8.31
CA ASN A 1129 55.61 17.41 -7.64
C ASN A 1129 54.10 17.50 -7.94
N ILE A 1130 53.66 17.03 -9.11
CA ILE A 1130 52.23 16.96 -9.46
C ILE A 1130 51.57 15.84 -8.67
N CYS A 1131 52.15 14.64 -8.66
CA CYS A 1131 51.59 13.46 -8.01
C CYS A 1131 51.67 13.52 -6.47
N SER A 1132 52.79 14.00 -5.91
CA SER A 1132 53.01 14.07 -4.46
C SER A 1132 52.01 14.95 -3.71
N LYS A 1133 51.30 15.85 -4.41
CA LYS A 1133 50.19 16.63 -3.85
C LYS A 1133 48.93 15.79 -3.60
N ARG A 1134 48.79 14.63 -4.24
CA ARG A 1134 47.61 13.74 -4.12
C ARG A 1134 47.93 12.44 -3.40
N PHE A 1135 49.07 11.82 -3.68
CA PHE A 1135 49.44 10.53 -3.10
C PHE A 1135 50.96 10.34 -3.10
N THR A 1136 51.45 9.45 -2.23
CA THR A 1136 52.87 9.11 -2.09
C THR A 1136 53.28 7.87 -2.88
N HIS A 1137 52.34 6.93 -3.05
CA HIS A 1137 52.51 5.68 -3.79
C HIS A 1137 51.34 5.48 -4.76
N PHE A 1138 51.62 4.85 -5.89
CA PHE A 1138 50.61 4.38 -6.83
C PHE A 1138 49.81 3.23 -6.20
N ASN A 1139 48.54 3.13 -6.56
CA ASN A 1139 47.70 2.02 -6.11
C ASN A 1139 48.14 0.68 -6.77
N PRO A 1140 47.60 -0.47 -6.35
CA PRO A 1140 48.02 -1.77 -6.89
C PRO A 1140 47.86 -1.89 -8.42
N VAL A 1141 46.73 -1.43 -8.97
CA VAL A 1141 46.46 -1.47 -10.42
C VAL A 1141 47.48 -0.61 -11.17
N GLN A 1142 47.67 0.64 -10.73
CA GLN A 1142 48.63 1.58 -11.28
C GLN A 1142 50.07 1.04 -11.19
N THR A 1143 50.42 0.41 -10.08
CA THR A 1143 51.74 -0.21 -9.85
C THR A 1143 51.99 -1.34 -10.84
N GLN A 1144 51.01 -2.21 -11.07
CA GLN A 1144 51.13 -3.33 -12.01
C GLN A 1144 51.21 -2.87 -13.47
N VAL A 1145 50.45 -1.85 -13.86
CA VAL A 1145 50.45 -1.34 -15.24
C VAL A 1145 51.55 -0.31 -15.51
N PHE A 1146 52.25 0.17 -14.47
CA PHE A 1146 53.22 1.27 -14.58
C PHE A 1146 54.32 0.98 -15.60
N GLU A 1147 54.91 -0.21 -15.54
CA GLU A 1147 56.01 -0.58 -16.44
C GLU A 1147 55.55 -0.59 -17.90
N THR A 1148 54.38 -1.17 -18.17
CA THR A 1148 53.81 -1.26 -19.52
C THR A 1148 53.39 0.09 -20.08
N ILE A 1149 52.92 1.02 -19.24
CA ILE A 1149 52.34 2.29 -19.70
C ILE A 1149 53.37 3.43 -19.72
N TYR A 1150 54.31 3.45 -18.77
CA TYR A 1150 55.28 4.55 -18.63
C TYR A 1150 56.64 4.27 -19.27
N ASN A 1151 56.98 2.99 -19.50
CA ASN A 1151 58.28 2.58 -20.06
C ASN A 1151 58.17 1.88 -21.43
N SER A 1152 56.98 1.56 -21.93
CA SER A 1152 56.75 0.93 -23.22
C SER A 1152 55.81 1.75 -24.12
N SER A 1153 55.90 1.53 -25.44
CA SER A 1153 55.06 2.15 -26.47
C SER A 1153 53.88 1.27 -26.92
N THR A 1154 53.62 0.19 -26.20
CA THR A 1154 52.56 -0.78 -26.53
C THR A 1154 51.19 -0.20 -26.27
N ASN A 1155 50.21 -0.48 -27.15
CA ASN A 1155 48.81 -0.17 -26.88
C ASN A 1155 48.33 -0.99 -25.67
N VAL A 1156 47.62 -0.36 -24.74
CA VAL A 1156 47.16 -1.00 -23.50
C VAL A 1156 45.66 -0.82 -23.34
N LEU A 1157 44.97 -1.92 -23.01
CA LEU A 1157 43.60 -1.90 -22.50
C LEU A 1157 43.63 -2.07 -20.98
N VAL A 1158 43.04 -1.11 -20.26
CA VAL A 1158 42.96 -1.16 -18.79
C VAL A 1158 41.50 -1.32 -18.38
N GLY A 1159 41.09 -2.57 -18.19
CA GLY A 1159 39.80 -2.92 -17.60
C GLY A 1159 39.91 -2.91 -16.07
N ALA A 1160 39.36 -1.89 -15.42
CA ALA A 1160 39.30 -1.82 -13.96
C ALA A 1160 38.01 -1.11 -13.51
N PRO A 1161 37.47 -1.44 -12.32
CA PRO A 1161 36.30 -0.76 -11.77
C PRO A 1161 36.45 0.77 -11.71
N THR A 1162 35.32 1.48 -11.70
CA THR A 1162 35.31 2.92 -11.50
C THR A 1162 35.87 3.24 -10.11
N GLY A 1163 36.78 4.21 -10.01
CA GLY A 1163 37.51 4.53 -8.78
C GLY A 1163 38.88 3.84 -8.63
N SER A 1164 39.21 2.84 -9.45
CA SER A 1164 40.53 2.16 -9.41
C SER A 1164 41.70 2.99 -9.97
N GLY A 1165 41.48 4.29 -10.24
CA GLY A 1165 42.54 5.22 -10.64
C GLY A 1165 42.93 5.19 -12.12
N LYS A 1166 42.02 4.75 -13.02
CA LYS A 1166 42.20 4.74 -14.48
C LYS A 1166 42.65 6.09 -15.06
N THR A 1167 42.19 7.20 -14.50
CA THR A 1167 42.59 8.55 -14.93
C THR A 1167 44.09 8.82 -14.73
N VAL A 1168 44.67 8.35 -13.62
CA VAL A 1168 46.12 8.47 -13.38
C VAL A 1168 46.89 7.58 -14.35
N THR A 1169 46.33 6.43 -14.69
CA THR A 1169 46.89 5.54 -15.72
C THR A 1169 46.91 6.20 -17.10
N ALA A 1170 45.85 6.93 -17.45
CA ALA A 1170 45.81 7.79 -18.64
C ALA A 1170 46.90 8.87 -18.58
N GLU A 1171 47.09 9.53 -17.44
CA GLU A 1171 48.15 10.53 -17.25
C GLU A 1171 49.57 9.96 -17.43
N LEU A 1172 49.83 8.75 -16.94
CA LEU A 1172 51.11 8.05 -17.16
C LEU A 1172 51.39 7.89 -18.67
N ALA A 1173 50.39 7.49 -19.45
CA ALA A 1173 50.51 7.37 -20.90
C ALA A 1173 50.79 8.74 -21.56
N MET A 1174 50.11 9.80 -21.10
CA MET A 1174 50.36 11.17 -21.58
C MET A 1174 51.79 11.62 -21.32
N TRP A 1175 52.32 11.36 -20.12
CA TRP A 1175 53.68 11.74 -19.76
C TRP A 1175 54.72 10.96 -20.57
N TRP A 1176 54.49 9.68 -20.82
CA TRP A 1176 55.31 8.90 -21.74
C TRP A 1176 55.31 9.52 -23.16
N ALA A 1177 54.13 9.83 -23.71
CA ALA A 1177 54.00 10.42 -25.04
C ALA A 1177 54.73 11.76 -25.16
N PHE A 1178 54.63 12.64 -24.16
CA PHE A 1178 55.37 13.91 -24.18
C PHE A 1178 56.88 13.77 -23.98
N ARG A 1179 57.34 12.69 -23.30
CA ARG A 1179 58.76 12.40 -23.13
C ARG A 1179 59.39 11.92 -24.44
N GLU A 1180 58.76 10.97 -25.13
CA GLU A 1180 59.28 10.37 -26.36
C GLU A 1180 58.98 11.23 -27.61
N HIS A 1181 57.86 11.94 -27.61
CA HIS A 1181 57.40 12.77 -28.73
C HIS A 1181 57.07 14.21 -28.28
N PRO A 1182 58.07 15.08 -28.01
CA PRO A 1182 57.83 16.40 -27.41
C PRO A 1182 56.95 17.36 -28.25
N ARG A 1183 56.86 17.12 -29.57
CA ARG A 1183 56.12 17.93 -30.55
C ARG A 1183 54.80 17.30 -31.01
N SER A 1184 54.40 16.16 -30.46
CA SER A 1184 53.15 15.50 -30.82
C SER A 1184 51.95 16.02 -30.03
N LYS A 1185 50.77 15.59 -30.44
CA LYS A 1185 49.49 15.87 -29.78
C LYS A 1185 48.94 14.64 -29.09
N VAL A 1186 48.23 14.87 -27.99
CA VAL A 1186 47.49 13.85 -27.25
C VAL A 1186 46.01 14.15 -27.38
N VAL A 1187 45.21 13.11 -27.66
CA VAL A 1187 43.75 13.20 -27.75
C VAL A 1187 43.16 12.36 -26.63
N TYR A 1188 42.28 12.94 -25.83
CA TYR A 1188 41.50 12.23 -24.82
C TYR A 1188 40.02 12.32 -25.21
N ILE A 1189 39.40 11.15 -25.37
CA ILE A 1189 38.01 10.99 -25.78
C ILE A 1189 37.23 10.52 -24.57
N ALA A 1190 36.27 11.33 -24.13
CA ALA A 1190 35.33 10.97 -23.06
C ALA A 1190 33.89 10.90 -23.60
N PRO A 1191 33.09 9.92 -23.17
CA PRO A 1191 31.76 9.65 -23.74
C PRO A 1191 30.72 10.76 -23.44
N LEU A 1192 30.95 11.52 -22.38
CA LEU A 1192 30.04 12.54 -21.87
C LEU A 1192 30.74 13.90 -21.79
N LYS A 1193 30.03 14.96 -22.17
CA LYS A 1193 30.51 16.35 -22.04
C LYS A 1193 30.85 16.74 -20.59
N ALA A 1194 30.14 16.17 -19.61
CA ALA A 1194 30.42 16.41 -18.20
C ALA A 1194 31.81 15.90 -17.79
N LEU A 1195 32.19 14.70 -18.25
CA LEU A 1195 33.52 14.13 -18.03
C LEU A 1195 34.59 14.94 -18.77
N VAL A 1196 34.30 15.41 -19.99
CA VAL A 1196 35.19 16.33 -20.71
C VAL A 1196 35.46 17.58 -19.89
N ARG A 1197 34.42 18.27 -19.39
CA ARG A 1197 34.57 19.49 -18.57
C ARG A 1197 35.33 19.25 -17.28
N GLU A 1198 34.99 18.16 -16.56
CA GLU A 1198 35.71 17.77 -15.34
C GLU A 1198 37.22 17.60 -15.60
N ARG A 1199 37.58 16.95 -16.73
CA ARG A 1199 38.98 16.74 -17.11
C ARG A 1199 39.65 18.01 -17.58
N VAL A 1200 38.96 18.89 -18.29
CA VAL A 1200 39.46 20.22 -18.67
C VAL A 1200 39.81 21.01 -17.40
N ASP A 1201 38.91 21.12 -16.42
CA ASP A 1201 39.14 21.88 -15.21
C ASP A 1201 40.30 21.32 -14.35
N ASP A 1202 40.35 19.99 -14.18
CA ASP A 1202 41.44 19.32 -13.45
C ASP A 1202 42.78 19.46 -14.19
N TRP A 1203 42.86 19.06 -15.45
CA TRP A 1203 44.14 19.06 -16.17
C TRP A 1203 44.64 20.46 -16.50
N GLN A 1204 43.75 21.42 -16.73
CA GLN A 1204 44.14 22.80 -16.97
C GLN A 1204 44.78 23.41 -15.71
N SER A 1205 44.20 23.20 -14.52
CA SER A 1205 44.79 23.70 -13.28
C SER A 1205 46.06 22.93 -12.86
N ARG A 1206 46.08 21.60 -13.03
CA ARG A 1206 47.09 20.71 -12.44
C ARG A 1206 48.24 20.33 -13.38
N LEU A 1207 47.94 19.99 -14.64
CA LEU A 1207 48.94 19.45 -15.58
C LEU A 1207 49.54 20.54 -16.48
N THR A 1208 48.69 21.39 -17.09
CA THR A 1208 49.13 22.30 -18.15
C THR A 1208 50.13 23.36 -17.66
N GLY A 1209 49.88 23.94 -16.48
CA GLY A 1209 50.75 24.97 -15.89
C GLY A 1209 52.17 24.47 -15.63
N PRO A 1210 52.36 23.42 -14.79
CA PRO A 1210 53.68 22.87 -14.50
C PRO A 1210 54.40 22.28 -15.72
N MET A 1211 53.66 21.66 -16.65
CA MET A 1211 54.25 21.04 -17.85
C MET A 1211 54.49 22.01 -19.01
N LYS A 1212 53.99 23.26 -18.91
CA LYS A 1212 53.98 24.26 -20.00
C LYS A 1212 53.38 23.72 -21.31
N LYS A 1213 52.29 22.95 -21.19
CA LYS A 1213 51.54 22.37 -22.29
C LYS A 1213 50.21 23.09 -22.47
N ARG A 1214 49.66 23.11 -23.68
CA ARG A 1214 48.37 23.77 -23.97
C ARG A 1214 47.26 22.74 -24.10
N LEU A 1215 46.15 22.96 -23.41
CA LEU A 1215 44.96 22.11 -23.44
C LEU A 1215 43.81 22.85 -24.11
N VAL A 1216 43.02 22.12 -24.89
CA VAL A 1216 41.83 22.65 -25.57
C VAL A 1216 40.66 21.67 -25.41
N GLU A 1217 39.50 22.20 -25.05
CA GLU A 1217 38.21 21.52 -25.12
C GLU A 1217 37.65 21.58 -26.54
N LEU A 1218 37.16 20.45 -27.03
CA LEU A 1218 36.55 20.33 -28.35
C LEU A 1218 35.25 19.52 -28.25
N THR A 1219 34.12 20.21 -28.11
CA THR A 1219 32.81 19.58 -27.89
C THR A 1219 31.74 20.15 -28.83
N GLY A 1220 30.52 19.63 -28.73
CA GLY A 1220 29.33 20.23 -29.36
C GLY A 1220 29.16 21.72 -29.09
N ASP A 1221 29.50 22.14 -27.87
CA ASP A 1221 29.19 23.48 -27.35
C ASP A 1221 30.39 24.43 -27.46
N VAL A 1222 31.61 23.86 -27.56
CA VAL A 1222 32.86 24.61 -27.64
C VAL A 1222 33.60 24.19 -28.91
N THR A 1223 33.55 25.06 -29.92
CA THR A 1223 34.31 24.92 -31.18
C THR A 1223 35.45 25.94 -31.21
N PRO A 1224 36.65 25.59 -30.73
CA PRO A 1224 37.79 26.49 -30.73
C PRO A 1224 38.31 26.75 -32.16
N ASP A 1225 38.94 27.90 -32.36
CA ASP A 1225 39.53 28.27 -33.64
C ASP A 1225 40.58 27.25 -34.11
N LEU A 1226 40.71 27.06 -35.42
CA LEU A 1226 41.69 26.16 -36.04
C LEU A 1226 43.12 26.41 -35.53
N ARG A 1227 43.49 27.68 -35.33
CA ARG A 1227 44.80 28.06 -34.77
C ARG A 1227 44.99 27.57 -33.34
N SER A 1228 43.93 27.54 -32.54
CA SER A 1228 43.98 27.05 -31.15
C SER A 1228 44.14 25.53 -31.11
N ILE A 1229 43.47 24.80 -32.01
CA ILE A 1229 43.61 23.34 -32.16
C ILE A 1229 45.01 22.96 -32.68
N GLU A 1230 45.52 23.68 -33.68
CA GLU A 1230 46.89 23.47 -34.19
C GLU A 1230 47.95 23.76 -33.13
N ASN A 1231 47.68 24.68 -32.21
CA ASN A 1231 48.58 25.03 -31.12
C ASN A 1231 48.45 24.12 -29.88
N ALA A 1232 47.31 23.45 -29.68
CA ALA A 1232 47.09 22.59 -28.51
C ALA A 1232 48.05 21.40 -28.47
N ASP A 1233 48.52 21.03 -27.29
CA ASP A 1233 49.25 19.77 -27.05
C ASP A 1233 48.29 18.66 -26.60
N ILE A 1234 47.22 19.02 -25.87
CA ILE A 1234 46.18 18.11 -25.35
C ILE A 1234 44.84 18.54 -25.91
N ILE A 1235 44.12 17.61 -26.54
CA ILE A 1235 42.77 17.82 -27.06
C ILE A 1235 41.82 16.91 -26.28
N ILE A 1236 40.87 17.49 -25.56
CA ILE A 1236 39.82 16.74 -24.84
C ILE A 1236 38.52 16.89 -25.65
N THR A 1237 37.93 15.78 -26.06
CA THR A 1237 36.81 15.76 -27.01
C THR A 1237 35.79 14.69 -26.69
N THR A 1238 34.59 14.80 -27.28
CA THR A 1238 33.62 13.69 -27.33
C THR A 1238 33.83 12.83 -28.59
N PRO A 1239 33.33 11.58 -28.62
CA PRO A 1239 33.46 10.70 -29.78
C PRO A 1239 32.93 11.36 -31.06
N GLU A 1240 31.73 11.93 -31.02
CA GLU A 1240 31.05 12.48 -32.20
C GLU A 1240 31.84 13.63 -32.83
N LYS A 1241 32.49 14.46 -32.01
CA LYS A 1241 33.35 15.55 -32.51
C LYS A 1241 34.67 15.05 -33.04
N TRP A 1242 35.23 14.00 -32.42
CA TRP A 1242 36.47 13.44 -32.92
C TRP A 1242 36.27 12.71 -34.26
N ASP A 1243 35.20 11.92 -34.41
CA ASP A 1243 34.82 11.29 -35.69
C ASP A 1243 34.67 12.33 -36.81
N GLY A 1244 33.91 13.40 -36.57
CA GLY A 1244 33.74 14.47 -37.55
C GLY A 1244 35.06 15.15 -37.99
N ILE A 1245 36.10 15.09 -37.14
CA ILE A 1245 37.42 15.65 -37.43
C ILE A 1245 38.33 14.63 -38.11
N SER A 1246 38.33 13.39 -37.62
CA SER A 1246 39.19 12.31 -38.09
C SER A 1246 38.81 11.85 -39.50
N ARG A 1247 37.54 11.96 -39.92
CA ARG A 1247 37.11 11.67 -41.31
C ARG A 1247 37.91 12.42 -42.39
N SER A 1248 38.42 13.62 -42.08
CA SER A 1248 39.25 14.44 -43.00
C SER A 1248 40.73 14.46 -42.62
N TRP A 1249 41.24 13.40 -41.99
CA TRP A 1249 42.63 13.32 -41.49
C TRP A 1249 43.70 13.60 -42.56
N GLN A 1250 43.42 13.32 -43.84
CA GLN A 1250 44.36 13.58 -44.93
C GLN A 1250 44.69 15.07 -45.11
N HIS A 1251 43.70 15.94 -44.92
CA HIS A 1251 43.83 17.39 -45.09
C HIS A 1251 44.18 18.13 -43.78
N ARG A 1252 44.11 17.44 -42.64
CA ARG A 1252 44.31 18.04 -41.31
C ARG A 1252 45.65 17.62 -40.72
N SER A 1253 46.66 18.48 -40.86
CA SER A 1253 48.02 18.26 -40.37
C SER A 1253 48.07 17.95 -38.87
N TYR A 1254 47.19 18.55 -38.07
CA TYR A 1254 47.13 18.31 -36.62
C TYR A 1254 46.62 16.92 -36.24
N VAL A 1255 45.77 16.28 -37.07
CA VAL A 1255 45.32 14.89 -36.82
C VAL A 1255 46.48 13.92 -37.07
N LYS A 1256 47.29 14.19 -38.10
CA LYS A 1256 48.53 13.44 -38.39
C LYS A 1256 49.62 13.61 -37.33
N ALA A 1257 49.54 14.64 -36.49
CA ALA A 1257 50.51 14.93 -35.45
C ALA A 1257 50.17 14.27 -34.10
N VAL A 1258 49.07 13.52 -34.00
CA VAL A 1258 48.67 12.81 -32.79
C VAL A 1258 49.58 11.59 -32.57
N SER A 1259 50.18 11.48 -31.38
CA SER A 1259 50.98 10.30 -31.00
C SER A 1259 50.29 9.40 -29.96
N LEU A 1260 49.23 9.88 -29.30
CA LEU A 1260 48.50 9.14 -28.29
C LEU A 1260 47.02 9.48 -28.35
N VAL A 1261 46.18 8.45 -28.38
CA VAL A 1261 44.73 8.55 -28.22
C VAL A 1261 44.36 7.76 -26.97
N ILE A 1262 43.64 8.42 -26.06
CA ILE A 1262 43.11 7.82 -24.84
C ILE A 1262 41.60 7.81 -24.98
N ILE A 1263 41.00 6.63 -24.94
CA ILE A 1263 39.55 6.45 -24.95
C ILE A 1263 39.14 6.07 -23.53
N ASP A 1264 38.46 6.98 -22.84
CA ASP A 1264 37.91 6.69 -21.52
C ASP A 1264 36.54 6.03 -21.62
N GLU A 1265 36.24 5.14 -20.69
CA GLU A 1265 35.01 4.36 -20.64
C GLU A 1265 34.66 3.63 -21.95
N ILE A 1266 35.65 2.98 -22.55
CA ILE A 1266 35.51 2.19 -23.79
C ILE A 1266 34.45 1.07 -23.70
N HIS A 1267 34.08 0.64 -22.49
CA HIS A 1267 33.01 -0.33 -22.28
C HIS A 1267 31.64 0.14 -22.78
N LEU A 1268 31.47 1.45 -23.04
CA LEU A 1268 30.27 2.01 -23.66
C LEU A 1268 30.12 1.70 -25.17
N LEU A 1269 31.06 0.96 -25.76
CA LEU A 1269 30.91 0.37 -27.09
C LEU A 1269 29.61 -0.45 -27.24
N GLY A 1270 29.07 -1.01 -26.15
CA GLY A 1270 27.80 -1.74 -26.17
C GLY A 1270 26.53 -0.86 -26.07
N GLY A 1271 26.67 0.46 -25.88
CA GLY A 1271 25.54 1.39 -25.75
C GLY A 1271 25.17 2.09 -27.05
N ASP A 1272 24.18 2.99 -27.00
CA ASP A 1272 23.66 3.69 -28.19
C ASP A 1272 24.72 4.52 -28.94
N ARG A 1273 25.74 5.01 -28.23
CA ARG A 1273 26.87 5.77 -28.79
C ARG A 1273 28.05 4.91 -29.21
N GLY A 1274 27.99 3.61 -28.93
CA GLY A 1274 29.03 2.64 -29.22
C GLY A 1274 29.46 2.61 -30.69
N PRO A 1275 28.54 2.63 -31.68
CA PRO A 1275 28.92 2.57 -33.09
C PRO A 1275 29.83 3.73 -33.53
N ILE A 1276 29.65 4.93 -32.97
CA ILE A 1276 30.51 6.08 -33.28
C ILE A 1276 31.90 5.87 -32.67
N LEU A 1277 31.95 5.35 -31.45
CA LEU A 1277 33.22 5.08 -30.77
C LEU A 1277 34.01 3.95 -31.45
N GLU A 1278 33.32 2.96 -32.04
CA GLU A 1278 33.94 1.87 -32.80
C GLU A 1278 34.55 2.34 -34.13
N VAL A 1279 33.94 3.34 -34.77
CA VAL A 1279 34.40 3.91 -36.05
C VAL A 1279 35.68 4.75 -35.90
N ILE A 1280 35.86 5.37 -34.73
CA ILE A 1280 37.01 6.22 -34.37
C ILE A 1280 38.25 5.38 -34.14
#